data_AF-A0ABD1KDC2-F1
#
_entry.id   AF-A0ABD1KDC2-F1
#
_cell.length_a   1.000
_cell.length_b   1.000
_cell.length_c   1.000
_cell.angle_alpha   90.00
_cell.angle_beta   90.00
_cell.angle_gamma   90.00
#
_symmetry.space_group_name_H-M   'P 1'
#
loop_
_entity.id
_entity.type
_entity.pdbx_description
1 polymer ?
#
loop_
_entity_poly.entity_id
_entity_poly.type
_entity_poly.pdbx_seq_one_letter_code
_entity_poly.pdbx_strand_id
1 'polypeptide(L)'
;MIEKISSFHSPLLLLFPLCHAPGAGGWSPLNSDRSQWLQVDLRGRKQITAIATQGRYSSSDWTKQYRFLYSDTGSNWRAYRQDGTIWTFSGNWNSEKVVRHDLQYSIVARYLRFIPLDWSEEGRIGLRVEVYGCAYWSDVISFDGQGVMSYRFRAKKMRILKDLISLKFRTTKGDGVLLHGEGQQGDYITLELKRAKLWLQINLGSNQYGSILGHTAVSSGSLLDDDHWHSVVIERYRRSVNFTLDQHTHNFRTNGEFDHLDLDYEISFGGMAVSTKPVSGARENFVGCMEGIVYNSDNITNLVRRKKLDTSSFRNLTFSCAESRTFPVFFNASSFLLLPGRTDADTMSVSLMFRTWNPSGLLLFSPLVYGGVEVSLMDGRVTVHIYVSQKQSTRVDISSGSGLNDGQWHTVHFLALESIAILTINGDETSSVRTTLPVMVRTGGSYYFGGYFPRTNLSPTQRSFQGCMQLIHVDEQLVDLQAVEQGSLGTFENVSLDMCAIIDRCVPNHCEHGGRCSQTWDSFSCACEGTGYAGATCHTSVHEQSCEEYKHLGKTSDMYWIDPDGSGPLEPFKVNCVMTEDKVWTTVANDLPVKSPVSPDPEASTVLQLNYSMSTEQINAITNSAEHCEQHVAYHCRMSRLLNTPEGTPFTWWIGRGNEKHTYWGGSGPGVQKCACGIERNCTEPSHYCNCDADQRQWREDSGVLMYKDHLPVSQVVVGDVRRPGSEARLTIGHLRCQGDSNYWNAASFNTPASYLHFPTFRGETSADISFYFKTSSSYGVFLENLGNTDFIRIELKSPTTVSFSFDVGNGPVELAVQSAAPLNDDHWHRVEVERNVKEAVLQLDGKHREVRLAPPQGHTRLQLFSQLFVGASGGQRGFLGCIRALKMNGVTLDLEERAKVTPGVKPGCSGHCSSYGMHCQNGGKCVEKYNGYSCDCSLTAFDGPFCTEDVGGYFETGTVVRYDLMSDSTASSLRDVKSALSPLPTEANLTQEELSFSFSTSNTPSVLIYLSSRTQDYLAVVLRHNGTLQIRYNLGGLREPFTISLDHRNMANGQPHSVNISRQDRIIHLQLDHYPSVSYTLPEASDTEFNLVKTIFLGKVFETGQIDPVIIEKYNTPGFVGCLSRVQFNRIAPLKAALRSGISSAASVQGVLVESNCGASPLTISPMSAAFDPWHPDSAGAQFPFNEEIVSRDGLNRDSAIIGGIIAVVIFTILCTLVFLVRHMFRHKGSYHTNEAKGAESADCADAAIIVNDPAFTETIDESKKEWFI
;
A
#
# COMPACT_ATOMS: atom_id res chain seq x y z
N MET A 1 4.32 50.88 -7.82
CA MET A 1 5.17 49.79 -8.37
C MET A 1 6.27 50.44 -9.21
N ILE A 2 7.51 49.95 -9.21
CA ILE A 2 8.50 50.25 -10.26
C ILE A 2 8.71 48.98 -11.05
N GLU A 3 8.71 49.08 -12.38
CA GLU A 3 9.05 47.97 -13.28
C GLU A 3 10.50 48.14 -13.76
N LYS A 4 11.25 47.04 -13.77
CA LYS A 4 12.59 46.96 -14.36
C LYS A 4 12.58 45.81 -15.37
N ILE A 5 13.19 46.02 -16.54
CA ILE A 5 13.13 45.09 -17.68
C ILE A 5 14.56 44.79 -18.14
N SER A 6 14.82 43.56 -18.60
CA SER A 6 16.12 43.10 -19.11
C SER A 6 16.65 43.88 -20.33
N SER A 7 15.79 44.58 -21.06
CA SER A 7 16.14 45.44 -22.21
C SER A 7 15.42 46.79 -22.16
N PHE A 8 16.15 47.90 -22.39
CA PHE A 8 15.68 49.30 -22.33
C PHE A 8 14.46 49.61 -23.24
N HIS A 9 13.20 49.54 -22.79
CA HIS A 9 12.02 50.13 -23.46
C HIS A 9 10.86 50.47 -22.48
N SER A 10 9.94 51.35 -22.92
CA SER A 10 8.98 52.14 -22.12
C SER A 10 8.11 51.39 -21.10
N PRO A 11 7.95 51.91 -19.87
CA PRO A 11 6.89 51.51 -18.95
C PRO A 11 5.59 52.22 -19.33
N LEU A 12 4.50 51.48 -19.52
CA LEU A 12 3.16 52.07 -19.47
C LEU A 12 2.43 51.49 -18.25
N LEU A 13 2.32 52.34 -17.22
CA LEU A 13 1.69 52.09 -15.93
C LEU A 13 0.41 51.23 -16.01
N LEU A 14 0.38 50.16 -15.21
CA LEU A 14 -0.85 49.52 -14.72
C LEU A 14 -1.35 50.25 -13.46
N LEU A 15 -2.44 51.02 -13.58
CA LEU A 15 -3.48 51.21 -12.55
C LEU A 15 -4.64 52.09 -13.09
N PHE A 16 -5.82 51.47 -13.18
CA PHE A 16 -7.17 51.99 -13.46
C PHE A 16 -7.54 52.49 -14.88
N PRO A 17 -8.78 52.22 -15.34
CA PRO A 17 -9.22 52.53 -16.70
C PRO A 17 -9.65 53.99 -16.75
N LEU A 18 -8.91 54.86 -17.45
CA LEU A 18 -9.43 56.08 -18.06
C LEU A 18 -8.40 56.69 -19.02
N CYS A 19 -8.88 57.01 -20.22
CA CYS A 19 -8.28 57.80 -21.30
C CYS A 19 -7.24 57.15 -22.25
N HIS A 20 -7.78 56.64 -23.36
CA HIS A 20 -7.30 56.69 -24.75
C HIS A 20 -5.84 57.16 -25.00
N ALA A 21 -4.93 56.19 -25.07
CA ALA A 21 -3.76 56.23 -25.95
C ALA A 21 -3.67 54.85 -26.67
N PRO A 22 -3.39 54.79 -27.98
CA PRO A 22 -3.36 53.54 -28.74
C PRO A 22 -2.05 52.79 -28.46
N GLY A 23 -1.95 52.19 -27.28
CA GLY A 23 -0.90 51.25 -26.92
C GLY A 23 -1.56 50.03 -26.29
N ALA A 24 -1.53 48.89 -26.96
CA ALA A 24 -1.99 47.62 -26.40
C ALA A 24 -1.18 47.28 -25.14
N GLY A 25 -1.78 47.46 -23.96
CA GLY A 25 -1.11 47.33 -22.66
C GLY A 25 -0.64 45.91 -22.38
N GLY A 26 0.61 45.78 -21.90
CA GLY A 26 1.26 44.53 -21.52
C GLY A 26 2.77 44.54 -21.81
N TRP A 27 3.54 43.75 -21.06
CA TRP A 27 4.97 43.57 -21.26
C TRP A 27 5.24 42.55 -22.38
N SER A 28 6.16 42.87 -23.29
CA SER A 28 6.69 41.96 -24.31
C SER A 28 8.14 42.35 -24.61
N PRO A 29 9.11 41.44 -24.49
CA PRO A 29 10.52 41.73 -24.75
C PRO A 29 10.80 41.89 -26.25
N LEU A 30 11.91 42.56 -26.59
CA LEU A 30 12.32 42.75 -27.99
C LEU A 30 12.66 41.40 -28.66
N ASN A 31 13.44 40.58 -27.95
CA ASN A 31 13.81 39.23 -28.35
C ASN A 31 13.01 38.24 -27.50
N SER A 32 12.46 37.19 -28.12
CA SER A 32 11.83 36.07 -27.41
C SER A 32 12.85 34.96 -27.22
N ASP A 33 13.69 35.09 -26.20
CA ASP A 33 14.64 34.06 -25.80
C ASP A 33 14.45 33.68 -24.32
N ARG A 34 15.17 32.65 -23.87
CA ARG A 34 15.07 32.12 -22.51
C ARG A 34 15.76 32.98 -21.44
N SER A 35 16.36 34.11 -21.82
CA SER A 35 17.04 35.03 -20.89
C SER A 35 16.15 36.19 -20.44
N GLN A 36 14.96 36.32 -21.02
CA GLN A 36 14.04 37.43 -20.72
C GLN A 36 13.33 37.24 -19.38
N TRP A 37 13.07 38.35 -18.69
CA TRP A 37 12.30 38.35 -17.46
C TRP A 37 11.60 39.70 -17.22
N LEU A 38 10.49 39.67 -16.47
CA LEU A 38 9.77 40.84 -15.98
C LEU A 38 9.98 40.99 -14.47
N GLN A 39 10.53 42.12 -14.01
CA GLN A 39 10.76 42.38 -12.60
C GLN A 39 9.85 43.49 -12.06
N VAL A 40 9.29 43.25 -10.87
CA VAL A 40 8.35 44.11 -10.17
C VAL A 40 8.90 44.49 -8.79
N ASP A 41 9.07 45.79 -8.51
CA ASP A 41 9.35 46.32 -7.16
C ASP A 41 8.05 46.81 -6.50
N LEU A 42 7.68 46.12 -5.40
CA LEU A 42 6.50 46.40 -4.58
C LEU A 42 6.69 47.59 -3.63
N ARG A 43 7.84 48.28 -3.67
CA ARG A 43 8.27 49.42 -2.84
C ARG A 43 8.51 49.09 -1.35
N GLY A 44 8.06 47.93 -0.87
CA GLY A 44 8.30 47.43 0.48
C GLY A 44 7.94 45.95 0.57
N ARG A 45 8.30 45.29 1.68
CA ARG A 45 7.97 43.87 1.91
C ARG A 45 6.46 43.69 1.96
N LYS A 46 5.94 42.76 1.15
CA LYS A 46 4.54 42.36 1.11
C LYS A 46 4.44 40.86 1.36
N GLN A 47 3.39 40.44 2.05
CA GLN A 47 3.02 39.03 2.12
C GLN A 47 2.09 38.74 0.95
N ILE A 48 2.56 37.95 -0.01
CA ILE A 48 1.91 37.65 -1.29
C ILE A 48 1.21 36.31 -1.17
N THR A 49 -0.04 36.25 -1.62
CA THR A 49 -0.91 35.06 -1.50
C THR A 49 -1.38 34.53 -2.85
N ALA A 50 -1.43 35.34 -3.91
CA ALA A 50 -1.84 34.88 -5.23
C ALA A 50 -1.24 35.73 -6.34
N ILE A 51 -1.20 35.16 -7.55
CA ILE A 51 -0.72 35.82 -8.77
C ILE A 51 -1.69 35.51 -9.90
N ALA A 52 -1.98 36.50 -10.73
CA ALA A 52 -2.72 36.31 -11.97
C ALA A 52 -1.92 36.79 -13.18
N THR A 53 -1.96 36.02 -14.27
CA THR A 53 -1.34 36.36 -15.55
C THR A 53 -2.37 36.44 -16.66
N GLN A 54 -2.11 37.32 -17.62
CA GLN A 54 -2.91 37.48 -18.84
C GLN A 54 -1.98 37.76 -20.02
N GLY A 55 -2.30 37.27 -21.21
CA GLY A 55 -1.54 37.62 -22.42
C GLY A 55 -1.69 39.09 -22.79
N ARG A 56 -0.87 39.59 -23.72
CA ARG A 56 -0.95 40.99 -24.14
C ARG A 56 -2.21 41.23 -24.98
N TYR A 57 -2.96 42.28 -24.64
CA TYR A 57 -4.29 42.55 -25.22
C TYR A 57 -4.28 42.63 -26.75
N SER A 58 -5.24 41.97 -27.40
CA SER A 58 -5.44 42.00 -28.86
C SER A 58 -4.19 41.64 -29.68
N SER A 59 -3.37 40.71 -29.19
CA SER A 59 -2.14 40.23 -29.87
C SER A 59 -2.02 38.72 -29.80
N SER A 60 -1.14 38.12 -30.60
CA SER A 60 -0.74 36.71 -30.45
C SER A 60 0.33 36.50 -29.36
N ASP A 61 0.69 37.54 -28.60
CA ASP A 61 1.76 37.51 -27.60
C ASP A 61 1.23 37.05 -26.22
N TRP A 62 1.48 35.81 -25.83
CA TRP A 62 1.18 35.29 -24.50
C TRP A 62 2.16 34.21 -24.05
N THR A 63 2.27 34.03 -22.73
CA THR A 63 3.18 33.05 -22.11
C THR A 63 2.38 31.82 -21.67
N LYS A 64 2.75 30.63 -22.17
CA LYS A 64 2.10 29.34 -21.85
C LYS A 64 2.60 28.74 -20.53
N GLN A 65 3.86 28.97 -20.19
CA GLN A 65 4.48 28.48 -18.95
C GLN A 65 5.50 29.50 -18.43
N TYR A 66 5.56 29.68 -17.11
CA TYR A 66 6.53 30.58 -16.47
C TYR A 66 7.00 30.09 -15.10
N ARG A 67 8.18 30.58 -14.68
CA ARG A 67 8.70 30.46 -13.31
C ARG A 67 8.61 31.79 -12.59
N PHE A 68 8.54 31.70 -11.27
CA PHE A 68 8.40 32.84 -10.38
C PHE A 68 9.54 32.85 -9.37
N LEU A 69 10.33 33.94 -9.38
CA LEU A 69 11.38 34.20 -8.40
C LEU A 69 11.01 35.41 -7.53
N TYR A 70 11.54 35.44 -6.31
CA TYR A 70 11.33 36.53 -5.37
C TYR A 70 12.60 36.86 -4.57
N SER A 71 12.70 38.09 -4.09
CA SER A 71 13.81 38.60 -3.29
C SER A 71 13.37 39.76 -2.38
N ASP A 72 14.07 39.96 -1.27
CA ASP A 72 13.91 41.12 -0.38
C ASP A 72 14.78 42.32 -0.81
N THR A 73 15.96 42.06 -1.39
CA THR A 73 16.97 43.08 -1.76
C THR A 73 17.00 43.40 -3.25
N GLY A 74 16.42 42.53 -4.08
CA GLY A 74 16.54 42.60 -5.54
C GLY A 74 17.81 41.92 -6.06
N SER A 75 18.54 41.25 -5.16
CA SER A 75 19.62 40.31 -5.44
C SER A 75 19.38 38.97 -4.73
N ASN A 76 20.23 37.96 -4.95
CA ASN A 76 20.11 36.62 -4.37
C ASN A 76 18.69 36.04 -4.52
N TRP A 77 18.28 35.79 -5.77
CA TRP A 77 16.91 35.41 -6.10
C TRP A 77 16.58 34.00 -5.61
N ARG A 78 15.39 33.84 -4.99
CA ARG A 78 14.83 32.55 -4.60
C ARG A 78 13.72 32.14 -5.54
N ALA A 79 13.76 30.92 -6.05
CA ALA A 79 12.64 30.36 -6.81
C ALA A 79 11.49 29.96 -5.88
N TYR A 80 10.27 30.22 -6.32
CA TYR A 80 9.10 29.64 -5.67
C TYR A 80 9.11 28.12 -5.84
N ARG A 81 8.92 27.42 -4.72
CA ARG A 81 8.93 25.97 -4.65
C ARG A 81 7.59 25.47 -4.15
N GLN A 82 7.18 24.33 -4.68
CA GLN A 82 6.00 23.61 -4.27
C GLN A 82 6.36 22.12 -4.19
N ASP A 83 6.03 21.50 -3.06
CA ASP A 83 6.42 20.12 -2.72
C ASP A 83 7.93 19.86 -2.92
N GLY A 84 8.78 20.81 -2.51
CA GLY A 84 10.26 20.73 -2.59
C GLY A 84 10.86 21.04 -3.97
N THR A 85 10.06 21.08 -5.03
CA THR A 85 10.52 21.30 -6.42
C THR A 85 10.34 22.74 -6.88
N ILE A 86 11.15 23.21 -7.84
CA ILE A 86 10.97 24.53 -8.46
C ILE A 86 9.69 24.49 -9.30
N TRP A 87 8.70 25.27 -8.90
CA TRP A 87 7.38 25.20 -9.50
C TRP A 87 7.34 25.88 -10.87
N THR A 88 6.65 25.24 -11.82
CA THR A 88 6.35 25.81 -13.13
C THR A 88 4.86 26.09 -13.21
N PHE A 89 4.51 27.36 -13.35
CA PHE A 89 3.13 27.78 -13.44
C PHE A 89 2.63 27.63 -14.88
N SER A 90 1.47 27.01 -15.04
CA SER A 90 0.70 27.07 -16.28
C SER A 90 0.21 28.50 -16.49
N GLY A 91 0.63 29.11 -17.59
CA GLY A 91 0.25 30.45 -17.99
C GLY A 91 -1.02 30.45 -18.84
N ASN A 92 -1.00 31.30 -19.86
CA ASN A 92 -2.15 31.61 -20.69
C ASN A 92 -2.15 30.79 -21.98
N TRP A 93 -3.34 30.50 -22.50
CA TRP A 93 -3.55 29.86 -23.80
C TRP A 93 -4.11 30.82 -24.86
N ASN A 94 -4.35 32.08 -24.49
CA ASN A 94 -4.76 33.18 -25.37
C ASN A 94 -4.40 34.55 -24.74
N SER A 95 -4.68 35.64 -25.45
CA SER A 95 -4.45 37.01 -24.97
C SER A 95 -5.47 37.54 -23.94
N GLU A 96 -6.66 36.94 -23.85
CA GLU A 96 -7.83 37.54 -23.18
C GLU A 96 -8.18 36.92 -21.83
N LYS A 97 -7.98 35.62 -21.62
CA LYS A 97 -8.34 34.95 -20.36
C LYS A 97 -7.27 35.13 -19.30
N VAL A 98 -7.71 35.57 -18.12
CA VAL A 98 -6.89 35.66 -16.92
C VAL A 98 -6.73 34.26 -16.32
N VAL A 99 -5.50 33.90 -16.00
CA VAL A 99 -5.16 32.66 -15.30
C VAL A 99 -4.62 33.05 -13.93
N ARG A 100 -5.32 32.62 -12.88
CA ARG A 100 -4.97 32.93 -11.49
C ARG A 100 -4.50 31.68 -10.77
N HIS A 101 -3.41 31.83 -10.03
CA HIS A 101 -2.88 30.81 -9.13
C HIS A 101 -2.84 31.37 -7.71
N ASP A 102 -3.57 30.73 -6.81
CA ASP A 102 -3.38 30.96 -5.38
C ASP A 102 -2.13 30.18 -4.93
N LEU A 103 -1.20 30.87 -4.26
CA LEU A 103 0.02 30.24 -3.79
C LEU A 103 -0.32 29.32 -2.62
N GLN A 104 0.11 28.05 -2.69
CA GLN A 104 -0.07 27.09 -1.60
C GLN A 104 0.45 27.64 -0.26
N TYR A 105 1.53 28.42 -0.32
CA TYR A 105 2.08 29.11 0.84
C TYR A 105 2.39 30.56 0.50
N SER A 106 2.03 31.47 1.40
CA SER A 106 2.32 32.88 1.23
C SER A 106 3.83 33.15 1.33
N ILE A 107 4.35 33.99 0.45
CA ILE A 107 5.75 34.44 0.49
C ILE A 107 5.84 35.87 0.99
N VAL A 108 6.93 36.21 1.66
CA VAL A 108 7.25 37.61 2.00
C VAL A 108 8.38 38.07 1.12
N ALA A 109 8.13 39.09 0.30
CA ALA A 109 9.13 39.62 -0.63
C ALA A 109 8.87 41.10 -0.96
N ARG A 110 9.90 41.78 -1.47
CA ARG A 110 9.76 43.13 -2.06
C ARG A 110 9.85 43.10 -3.59
N TYR A 111 10.74 42.28 -4.12
CA TYR A 111 11.02 42.18 -5.55
C TYR A 111 10.55 40.84 -6.08
N LEU A 112 9.85 40.87 -7.21
CA LEU A 112 9.34 39.69 -7.89
C LEU A 112 9.88 39.64 -9.31
N ARG A 113 10.20 38.45 -9.82
CA ARG A 113 10.69 38.24 -11.19
C ARG A 113 9.95 37.07 -11.85
N PHE A 114 9.35 37.35 -12.99
CA PHE A 114 8.63 36.38 -13.82
C PHE A 114 9.54 35.96 -14.99
N ILE A 115 9.78 34.66 -15.12
CA ILE A 115 10.67 34.07 -16.13
C ILE A 115 9.82 33.23 -17.08
N PRO A 116 9.51 33.70 -18.30
CA PRO A 116 8.85 32.93 -19.34
C PRO A 116 9.67 31.68 -19.70
N LEU A 117 9.00 30.53 -19.75
CA LEU A 117 9.61 29.26 -20.18
C LEU A 117 9.14 28.83 -21.57
N ASP A 118 7.85 29.04 -21.84
CA ASP A 118 7.21 28.71 -23.11
C ASP A 118 6.12 29.75 -23.44
N TRP A 119 5.88 29.99 -24.73
CA TRP A 119 5.01 31.07 -25.21
C TRP A 119 4.24 30.67 -26.48
N SER A 120 3.40 31.57 -26.96
CA SER A 120 2.60 31.39 -28.19
C SER A 120 3.46 31.01 -29.39
N GLU A 121 3.06 29.98 -30.14
CA GLU A 121 3.74 29.59 -31.39
C GLU A 121 3.55 30.63 -32.50
N GLU A 122 2.41 31.31 -32.50
CA GLU A 122 2.03 32.31 -33.51
C GLU A 122 2.44 33.75 -33.09
N GLY A 123 3.13 33.91 -31.96
CA GLY A 123 3.47 35.22 -31.41
C GLY A 123 4.74 35.23 -30.56
N ARG A 124 4.86 36.22 -29.68
CA ARG A 124 6.02 36.41 -28.80
C ARG A 124 5.66 36.22 -27.32
N ILE A 125 6.66 36.38 -26.47
CA ILE A 125 6.45 36.49 -25.03
C ILE A 125 5.55 37.72 -24.75
N GLY A 126 4.46 37.50 -24.03
CA GLY A 126 3.54 38.56 -23.60
C GLY A 126 3.01 38.29 -22.20
N LEU A 127 3.06 39.30 -21.32
CA LEU A 127 2.58 39.22 -19.94
C LEU A 127 1.89 40.51 -19.49
N ARG A 128 0.75 40.33 -18.83
CA ARG A 128 0.14 41.26 -17.88
C ARG A 128 0.03 40.50 -16.56
N VAL A 129 0.44 41.14 -15.47
CA VAL A 129 0.53 40.47 -14.17
C VAL A 129 -0.22 41.27 -13.12
N GLU A 130 -0.97 40.57 -12.28
CA GLU A 130 -1.55 41.10 -11.05
C GLU A 130 -1.07 40.27 -9.86
N VAL A 131 -0.74 40.94 -8.76
CA VAL A 131 -0.19 40.31 -7.55
C VAL A 131 -1.09 40.64 -6.36
N TYR A 132 -1.56 39.63 -5.65
CA TYR A 132 -2.44 39.76 -4.50
C TYR A 132 -1.66 39.53 -3.20
N GLY A 133 -1.88 40.40 -2.20
CA GLY A 133 -1.20 40.32 -0.91
C GLY A 133 -1.44 41.53 -0.01
N CYS A 134 -0.82 41.52 1.17
CA CYS A 134 -0.93 42.60 2.16
C CYS A 134 0.44 43.16 2.57
N ALA A 135 0.45 44.34 3.22
CA ALA A 135 1.68 44.95 3.72
C ALA A 135 2.28 44.14 4.87
N TYR A 136 3.59 43.88 4.84
CA TYR A 136 4.29 43.16 5.90
C TYR A 136 5.29 44.08 6.60
N TRP A 137 5.27 44.12 7.92
CA TRP A 137 6.20 44.88 8.75
C TRP A 137 6.61 44.04 9.97
N SER A 138 7.92 43.98 10.23
CA SER A 138 8.49 43.25 11.36
C SER A 138 9.75 43.95 11.87
N ASP A 139 9.96 43.91 13.18
CA ASP A 139 11.18 44.38 13.82
C ASP A 139 12.29 43.34 13.61
N VAL A 140 13.47 43.78 13.19
CA VAL A 140 14.62 42.91 12.92
C VAL A 140 15.74 43.23 13.91
N ILE A 141 16.45 42.21 14.37
CA ILE A 141 17.64 42.32 15.23
C ILE A 141 18.81 41.65 14.50
N SER A 142 19.95 42.33 14.43
CA SER A 142 21.19 41.78 13.87
C SER A 142 22.09 41.22 14.98
N PHE A 143 22.72 40.08 14.71
CA PHE A 143 23.67 39.38 15.56
C PHE A 143 25.01 39.25 14.81
N ASP A 144 26.10 39.62 15.46
CA ASP A 144 27.47 39.64 14.92
C ASP A 144 28.34 38.49 15.44
N GLY A 145 27.76 37.54 16.19
CA GLY A 145 28.46 36.46 16.87
C GLY A 145 28.99 36.83 18.26
N GLN A 146 28.93 38.10 18.67
CA GLN A 146 29.31 38.53 20.02
C GLN A 146 28.08 38.86 20.88
N GLY A 147 27.00 39.35 20.27
CA GLY A 147 25.76 39.70 20.95
C GLY A 147 24.90 38.49 21.35
N VAL A 148 24.50 38.42 22.63
CA VAL A 148 23.54 37.43 23.16
C VAL A 148 22.43 38.12 23.94
N MET A 149 21.18 37.80 23.59
CA MET A 149 19.97 38.42 24.14
C MET A 149 19.38 37.49 25.19
N SER A 150 19.35 37.90 26.46
CA SER A 150 18.81 37.07 27.54
C SER A 150 17.45 37.59 27.98
N TYR A 151 16.42 36.73 27.96
CA TYR A 151 15.10 37.00 28.50
C TYR A 151 15.00 36.38 29.89
N ARG A 152 14.93 37.22 30.94
CA ARG A 152 14.78 36.76 32.32
C ARG A 152 13.32 36.56 32.70
N PHE A 153 13.00 35.41 33.27
CA PHE A 153 11.66 35.08 33.75
C PHE A 153 11.31 35.84 35.03
N ARG A 154 10.01 36.07 35.26
CA ARG A 154 9.52 36.77 36.46
C ARG A 154 9.69 35.93 37.74
N ALA A 155 9.69 34.60 37.62
CA ALA A 155 9.92 33.66 38.71
C ALA A 155 11.31 33.02 38.62
N LYS A 156 11.94 32.74 39.76
CA LYS A 156 13.31 32.18 39.83
C LYS A 156 13.43 30.73 39.33
N LYS A 157 12.32 30.00 39.26
CA LYS A 157 12.20 28.65 38.67
C LYS A 157 10.88 28.55 37.94
N MET A 158 10.92 28.09 36.69
CA MET A 158 9.74 27.93 35.84
C MET A 158 9.61 26.45 35.48
N ARG A 159 8.53 25.81 35.97
CA ARG A 159 8.17 24.44 35.59
C ARG A 159 7.08 24.49 34.53
N ILE A 160 7.49 24.34 33.27
CA ILE A 160 6.61 24.62 32.13
C ILE A 160 6.11 23.30 31.52
N LEU A 161 4.80 23.21 31.30
CA LEU A 161 4.15 22.08 30.61
C LEU A 161 3.89 22.37 29.12
N LYS A 162 3.83 23.64 28.74
CA LYS A 162 3.56 24.07 27.37
C LYS A 162 4.48 25.22 26.98
N ASP A 163 5.23 25.03 25.90
CA ASP A 163 6.09 26.06 25.30
C ASP A 163 5.63 26.37 23.88
N LEU A 164 5.57 27.65 23.54
CA LEU A 164 5.39 28.14 22.18
C LEU A 164 6.53 29.10 21.85
N ILE A 165 7.46 28.66 21.02
CA ILE A 165 8.62 29.49 20.62
C ILE A 165 8.53 29.70 19.11
N SER A 166 8.55 30.95 18.67
CA SER A 166 8.64 31.26 17.24
C SER A 166 9.66 32.35 16.97
N LEU A 167 10.37 32.22 15.86
CA LEU A 167 11.34 33.19 15.37
C LEU A 167 11.55 32.98 13.89
N LYS A 168 11.96 34.02 13.18
CA LYS A 168 12.51 33.90 11.83
C LYS A 168 13.99 34.27 11.86
N PHE A 169 14.81 33.59 11.10
CA PHE A 169 16.24 33.87 11.01
C PHE A 169 16.72 33.95 9.56
N ARG A 170 17.83 34.65 9.35
CA ARG A 170 18.55 34.78 8.06
C ARG A 170 20.05 34.74 8.32
N THR A 171 20.80 33.89 7.63
CA THR A 171 22.26 33.77 7.82
C THR A 171 22.98 33.23 6.58
N THR A 172 24.28 33.48 6.52
CA THR A 172 25.25 32.89 5.58
C THR A 172 26.20 31.90 6.27
N LYS A 173 26.05 31.68 7.57
CA LYS A 173 26.88 30.76 8.36
C LYS A 173 26.17 29.40 8.50
N GLY A 174 26.94 28.33 8.32
CA GLY A 174 26.45 26.96 8.48
C GLY A 174 26.29 26.52 9.94
N ASP A 175 26.95 27.20 10.87
CA ASP A 175 26.94 26.88 12.30
C ASP A 175 26.57 28.11 13.14
N GLY A 176 25.85 27.89 14.25
CA GLY A 176 25.54 28.95 15.22
C GLY A 176 24.34 28.63 16.12
N VAL A 177 24.42 28.98 17.41
CA VAL A 177 23.32 28.78 18.38
C VAL A 177 22.28 29.90 18.28
N LEU A 178 21.04 29.55 17.91
CA LEU A 178 19.93 30.52 17.77
C LEU A 178 19.24 30.78 19.11
N LEU A 179 18.98 29.72 19.87
CA LEU A 179 18.27 29.74 21.15
C LEU A 179 18.94 28.75 22.10
N HIS A 180 19.09 29.13 23.37
CA HIS A 180 19.52 28.22 24.41
C HIS A 180 18.86 28.56 25.76
N GLY A 181 18.39 27.55 26.46
CA GLY A 181 17.98 27.64 27.86
C GLY A 181 18.42 26.38 28.59
N GLU A 182 19.00 26.54 29.76
CA GLU A 182 19.48 25.46 30.62
C GLU A 182 19.01 25.69 32.05
N GLY A 183 18.66 24.62 32.76
CA GLY A 183 18.31 24.62 34.17
C GLY A 183 19.37 23.96 35.03
N GLN A 184 19.45 24.33 36.31
CA GLN A 184 20.36 23.75 37.31
C GLN A 184 20.26 22.22 37.45
N GLN A 185 19.15 21.61 37.03
CA GLN A 185 18.92 20.16 37.09
C GLN A 185 19.38 19.42 35.83
N GLY A 186 19.95 20.11 34.84
CA GLY A 186 20.41 19.53 33.58
C GLY A 186 19.34 19.46 32.48
N ASP A 187 18.15 20.02 32.74
CA ASP A 187 17.11 20.28 31.75
C ASP A 187 17.57 21.37 30.79
N TYR A 188 17.33 21.20 29.50
CA TYR A 188 17.68 22.23 28.53
C TYR A 188 16.86 22.14 27.25
N ILE A 189 16.77 23.29 26.58
CA ILE A 189 16.29 23.41 25.20
C ILE A 189 17.32 24.20 24.42
N THR A 190 17.74 23.69 23.26
CA THR A 190 18.71 24.37 22.39
C THR A 190 18.29 24.23 20.95
N LEU A 191 18.25 25.37 20.24
CA LEU A 191 18.08 25.44 18.79
C LEU A 191 19.38 25.96 18.19
N GLU A 192 20.01 25.17 17.33
CA GLU A 192 21.28 25.55 16.72
C GLU A 192 21.35 25.13 15.25
N LEU A 193 22.04 25.93 14.44
CA LEU A 193 22.50 25.52 13.13
C LEU A 193 23.77 24.69 13.31
N LYS A 194 23.78 23.52 12.69
CA LYS A 194 24.96 22.68 12.51
C LYS A 194 25.02 22.25 11.06
N ARG A 195 26.12 22.55 10.38
CA ARG A 195 26.33 22.13 8.98
C ARG A 195 25.19 22.58 8.04
N ALA A 196 24.66 23.79 8.24
CA ALA A 196 23.51 24.38 7.54
C ALA A 196 22.18 23.62 7.72
N LYS A 197 22.08 22.78 8.76
CA LYS A 197 20.84 22.10 9.20
C LYS A 197 20.43 22.61 10.57
N LEU A 198 19.13 22.73 10.81
CA LEU A 198 18.62 23.19 12.10
C LEU A 198 18.43 22.01 13.04
N TRP A 199 19.00 22.09 14.24
CA TRP A 199 18.93 21.06 15.27
C TRP A 199 18.19 21.58 16.50
N LEU A 200 17.13 20.86 16.90
CA LEU A 200 16.43 21.06 18.16
C LEU A 200 16.85 19.96 19.13
N GLN A 201 17.43 20.35 20.26
CA GLN A 201 17.81 19.47 21.35
C GLN A 201 17.00 19.82 22.59
N ILE A 202 16.34 18.82 23.18
CA ILE A 202 15.51 18.96 24.38
C ILE A 202 15.87 17.87 25.37
N ASN A 203 16.06 18.24 26.63
CA ASN A 203 16.16 17.33 27.76
C ASN A 203 15.19 17.78 28.86
N LEU A 204 14.28 16.89 29.26
CA LEU A 204 13.27 17.12 30.32
C LEU A 204 13.67 16.45 31.66
N GLY A 205 14.90 15.94 31.76
CA GLY A 205 15.42 15.24 32.93
C GLY A 205 15.77 13.77 32.64
N SER A 206 16.71 13.21 33.42
CA SER A 206 17.14 11.81 33.32
C SER A 206 17.06 11.10 34.67
N ASN A 207 16.63 9.84 34.69
CA ASN A 207 16.54 9.05 35.92
C ASN A 207 17.94 8.57 36.34
N GLN A 208 18.36 8.85 37.58
CA GLN A 208 19.69 8.53 38.09
C GLN A 208 19.90 7.02 38.35
N TYR A 209 18.83 6.23 38.41
CA TYR A 209 18.85 4.79 38.72
C TYR A 209 18.43 3.90 37.53
N GLY A 210 18.14 4.47 36.35
CA GLY A 210 17.66 3.74 35.18
C GLY A 210 18.48 4.01 33.90
N SER A 211 18.40 3.11 32.92
CA SER A 211 19.16 3.18 31.66
C SER A 211 18.57 4.14 30.60
N ILE A 212 17.54 4.93 30.94
CA ILE A 212 16.81 5.79 30.00
C ILE A 212 17.35 7.22 30.08
N LEU A 213 18.10 7.64 29.06
CA LEU A 213 18.56 9.01 28.88
C LEU A 213 17.41 9.89 28.36
N GLY A 214 17.14 11.03 29.01
CA GLY A 214 16.07 11.97 28.62
C GLY A 214 16.39 12.86 27.41
N HIS A 215 17.61 12.79 26.88
CA HIS A 215 18.05 13.59 25.75
C HIS A 215 17.31 13.22 24.46
N THR A 216 16.76 14.22 23.78
CA THR A 216 16.12 14.11 22.48
C THR A 216 16.72 15.13 21.53
N ALA A 217 17.17 14.70 20.34
CA ALA A 217 17.71 15.57 19.31
C ALA A 217 17.03 15.29 17.96
N VAL A 218 16.53 16.33 17.31
CA VAL A 218 15.84 16.25 16.01
C VAL A 218 16.38 17.32 15.08
N SER A 219 16.73 16.95 13.86
CA SER A 219 17.16 17.87 12.80
C SER A 219 16.04 18.17 11.81
N SER A 220 15.94 19.40 11.33
CA SER A 220 15.03 19.81 10.26
C SER A 220 15.70 20.78 9.28
N GLY A 221 15.34 20.68 8.00
CA GLY A 221 15.86 21.50 6.92
C GLY A 221 17.34 21.25 6.57
N SER A 222 17.77 21.92 5.51
CA SER A 222 19.13 21.86 4.99
C SER A 222 19.40 23.11 4.15
N LEU A 223 20.67 23.44 3.94
CA LEU A 223 21.10 24.61 3.15
C LEU A 223 20.50 25.92 3.67
N LEU A 224 20.34 26.04 4.99
CA LEU A 224 19.75 27.20 5.69
C LEU A 224 20.72 28.40 5.79
N ASP A 225 21.87 28.29 5.13
CA ASP A 225 22.92 29.29 4.98
C ASP A 225 22.79 30.05 3.63
N ASP A 226 21.57 30.15 3.10
CA ASP A 226 21.25 30.71 1.78
C ASP A 226 21.03 32.24 1.78
N ASP A 227 21.18 32.91 2.93
CA ASP A 227 20.85 34.32 3.16
C ASP A 227 19.37 34.66 2.85
N HIS A 228 18.47 33.69 2.96
CA HIS A 228 17.02 33.91 2.94
C HIS A 228 16.41 33.79 4.34
N TRP A 229 15.22 34.35 4.50
CA TRP A 229 14.47 34.22 5.74
C TRP A 229 13.87 32.83 5.86
N HIS A 230 14.12 32.18 7.00
CA HIS A 230 13.49 30.93 7.41
C HIS A 230 12.66 31.14 8.67
N SER A 231 11.52 30.47 8.77
CA SER A 231 10.58 30.58 9.89
C SER A 231 10.62 29.33 10.76
N VAL A 232 10.75 29.48 12.07
CA VAL A 232 10.78 28.39 13.03
C VAL A 232 9.63 28.55 14.02
N VAL A 233 8.90 27.47 14.26
CA VAL A 233 7.89 27.37 15.31
C VAL A 233 8.09 26.06 16.08
N ILE A 234 8.18 26.15 17.39
CA ILE A 234 8.29 25.02 18.32
C ILE A 234 7.08 25.07 19.24
N GLU A 235 6.22 24.06 19.17
CA GLU A 235 5.09 23.89 20.07
C GLU A 235 5.31 22.62 20.88
N ARG A 236 5.57 22.76 22.19
CA ARG A 236 5.66 21.62 23.10
C ARG A 236 4.43 21.58 23.98
N TYR A 237 3.83 20.41 24.11
CA TYR A 237 2.84 20.10 25.14
C TYR A 237 3.23 18.80 25.84
N ARG A 238 3.60 18.89 27.12
CA ARG A 238 4.18 17.79 27.89
C ARG A 238 5.41 17.23 27.15
N ARG A 239 5.33 15.98 26.70
CA ARG A 239 6.38 15.30 25.94
C ARG A 239 6.21 15.39 24.42
N SER A 240 5.06 15.85 23.94
CA SER A 240 4.77 15.99 22.51
C SER A 240 5.33 17.31 22.01
N VAL A 241 6.06 17.27 20.90
CA VAL A 241 6.68 18.44 20.27
C VAL A 241 6.31 18.48 18.80
N ASN A 242 5.78 19.62 18.37
CA ASN A 242 5.65 19.99 16.95
C ASN A 242 6.78 20.96 16.63
N PHE A 243 7.65 20.59 15.70
CA PHE A 243 8.78 21.39 15.27
C PHE A 243 8.62 21.75 13.79
N THR A 244 8.22 22.98 13.53
CA THR A 244 7.96 23.50 12.18
C THR A 244 9.13 24.37 11.71
N LEU A 245 9.69 24.03 10.55
CA LEU A 245 10.65 24.86 9.83
C LEU A 245 10.07 25.20 8.44
N ASP A 246 9.94 26.49 8.17
CA ASP A 246 9.22 27.06 7.04
C ASP A 246 7.79 26.52 6.93
N GLN A 247 7.60 25.43 6.19
CA GLN A 247 6.32 24.78 5.93
C GLN A 247 6.29 23.32 6.41
N HIS A 248 7.44 22.76 6.80
CA HIS A 248 7.57 21.35 7.17
C HIS A 248 7.51 21.19 8.68
N THR A 249 6.55 20.41 9.16
CA THR A 249 6.36 20.15 10.59
C THR A 249 6.75 18.72 10.93
N HIS A 250 7.67 18.55 11.87
CA HIS A 250 8.02 17.28 12.48
C HIS A 250 7.30 17.11 13.80
N ASN A 251 6.56 16.02 13.95
CA ASN A 251 5.89 15.66 15.20
C ASN A 251 6.67 14.54 15.87
N PHE A 252 7.09 14.73 17.11
CA PHE A 252 7.82 13.70 17.86
C PHE A 252 7.53 13.77 19.35
N ARG A 253 7.88 12.69 20.05
CA ARG A 253 7.78 12.58 21.50
C ARG A 253 9.18 12.55 22.10
N THR A 254 9.40 13.33 23.16
CA THR A 254 10.67 13.35 23.91
C THR A 254 10.92 12.03 24.66
N ASN A 255 12.19 11.65 24.75
CA ASN A 255 12.69 10.52 25.53
C ASN A 255 12.55 10.76 27.04
N GLY A 256 12.66 9.69 27.84
CA GLY A 256 12.52 9.77 29.30
C GLY A 256 11.06 9.70 29.79
N GLU A 257 10.83 9.92 31.08
CA GLU A 257 9.50 9.83 31.71
C GLU A 257 8.92 11.19 32.11
N PHE A 258 9.78 12.20 32.26
CA PHE A 258 9.42 13.55 32.69
C PHE A 258 8.66 14.31 31.59
N ASP A 259 7.72 15.16 31.99
CA ASP A 259 6.88 15.96 31.08
C ASP A 259 6.97 17.48 31.31
N HIS A 260 7.88 17.93 32.15
CA HIS A 260 8.14 19.35 32.43
C HIS A 260 9.50 19.76 31.91
N LEU A 261 9.64 21.01 31.45
CA LEU A 261 10.94 21.61 31.17
C LEU A 261 11.24 22.60 32.29
N ASP A 262 12.26 22.31 33.09
CA ASP A 262 12.69 23.14 34.21
C ASP A 262 13.90 24.00 33.80
N LEU A 263 13.65 25.17 33.22
CA LEU A 263 14.70 26.13 32.90
C LEU A 263 15.05 27.01 34.12
N ASP A 264 16.29 27.51 34.16
CA ASP A 264 16.70 28.54 35.13
C ASP A 264 15.97 29.87 34.88
N TYR A 265 16.36 30.94 35.57
CA TYR A 265 15.70 32.24 35.48
C TYR A 265 15.86 32.95 34.11
N GLU A 266 16.53 32.37 33.11
CA GLU A 266 16.73 33.00 31.79
C GLU A 266 16.75 32.05 30.59
N ILE A 267 16.38 32.58 29.42
CA ILE A 267 16.54 31.94 28.11
C ILE A 267 17.25 32.92 27.17
N SER A 268 18.26 32.45 26.44
CA SER A 268 19.11 33.27 25.57
C SER A 268 18.86 33.05 24.09
N PHE A 269 19.01 34.10 23.30
CA PHE A 269 18.90 34.11 21.84
C PHE A 269 20.16 34.72 21.22
N GLY A 270 20.58 34.18 20.08
CA GLY A 270 21.79 34.60 19.38
C GLY A 270 23.10 33.96 19.87
N GLY A 271 23.01 33.14 20.92
CA GLY A 271 24.16 32.44 21.49
C GLY A 271 23.92 31.96 22.92
N MET A 272 24.97 31.46 23.55
CA MET A 272 24.98 31.08 24.97
C MET A 272 25.56 32.22 25.81
N ALA A 273 24.95 32.55 26.95
CA ALA A 273 25.50 33.55 27.87
C ALA A 273 26.81 33.05 28.49
N VAL A 274 27.77 33.96 28.73
CA VAL A 274 29.21 33.70 29.04
C VAL A 274 29.48 33.00 30.41
N SER A 275 28.55 32.21 30.97
CA SER A 275 28.67 31.63 32.31
C SER A 275 28.95 30.12 32.39
N THR A 276 29.08 29.39 31.28
CA THR A 276 29.40 27.96 31.31
C THR A 276 30.87 27.72 30.99
N LYS A 277 31.58 26.98 31.85
CA LYS A 277 32.99 26.59 31.66
C LYS A 277 33.19 25.99 30.26
N PRO A 278 34.34 26.22 29.60
CA PRO A 278 34.60 25.67 28.29
C PRO A 278 34.71 24.14 28.38
N VAL A 279 33.62 23.45 28.11
CA VAL A 279 33.65 22.03 27.76
C VAL A 279 34.27 21.96 26.36
N SER A 280 35.24 21.06 26.17
CA SER A 280 35.95 20.85 24.91
C SER A 280 34.96 20.72 23.74
N GLY A 281 34.96 21.71 22.83
CA GLY A 281 34.01 21.81 21.70
C GLY A 281 33.06 23.01 21.78
N ALA A 282 33.60 24.22 22.00
CA ALA A 282 32.82 25.46 22.15
C ALA A 282 31.86 25.67 20.96
N ARG A 283 30.55 25.78 21.26
CA ARG A 283 29.52 26.09 20.24
C ARG A 283 29.64 27.56 19.84
N GLU A 284 29.55 27.84 18.55
CA GLU A 284 29.61 29.21 18.02
C GLU A 284 28.29 29.96 18.24
N ASN A 285 28.37 31.26 18.50
CA ASN A 285 27.20 32.13 18.56
C ASN A 285 26.67 32.43 17.16
N PHE A 286 25.39 32.79 17.06
CA PHE A 286 24.74 33.05 15.78
C PHE A 286 25.22 34.38 15.16
N VAL A 287 25.52 34.33 13.86
CA VAL A 287 25.80 35.50 13.03
C VAL A 287 24.69 35.60 11.98
N GLY A 288 23.99 36.71 11.92
CA GLY A 288 22.86 36.89 11.01
C GLY A 288 21.79 37.80 11.60
N CYS A 289 20.55 37.63 11.15
CA CYS A 289 19.43 38.43 11.61
C CYS A 289 18.28 37.57 12.10
N MET A 290 17.54 38.06 13.08
CA MET A 290 16.29 37.45 13.52
C MET A 290 15.14 38.46 13.54
N GLU A 291 13.94 38.01 13.23
CA GLU A 291 12.71 38.81 13.31
C GLU A 291 11.57 38.01 13.94
N GLY A 292 10.60 38.71 14.56
CA GLY A 292 9.40 38.09 15.11
C GLY A 292 9.64 37.06 16.22
N ILE A 293 10.58 37.33 17.14
CA ILE A 293 10.89 36.43 18.26
C ILE A 293 9.76 36.49 19.29
N VAL A 294 9.10 35.36 19.49
CA VAL A 294 8.02 35.17 20.48
C VAL A 294 8.35 33.98 21.37
N TYR A 295 8.19 34.19 22.67
CA TYR A 295 8.25 33.13 23.68
C TYR A 295 6.95 33.12 24.49
N ASN A 296 6.17 32.05 24.35
CA ASN A 296 4.84 31.82 24.88
C ASN A 296 3.80 32.88 24.49
N SER A 297 3.88 34.07 25.06
CA SER A 297 2.99 35.19 24.74
C SER A 297 3.71 36.54 24.71
N ASP A 298 5.01 36.55 25.02
CA ASP A 298 5.82 37.75 25.03
C ASP A 298 6.53 37.90 23.67
N ASN A 299 6.25 39.01 22.98
CA ASN A 299 7.00 39.39 21.78
C ASN A 299 8.31 40.05 22.22
N ILE A 300 9.37 39.23 22.25
CA ILE A 300 10.68 39.61 22.77
C ILE A 300 11.30 40.71 21.90
N THR A 301 11.13 40.65 20.58
CA THR A 301 11.64 41.66 19.65
C THR A 301 11.11 43.07 19.97
N ASN A 302 9.80 43.18 20.24
CA ASN A 302 9.17 44.45 20.60
C ASN A 302 9.64 44.95 22.00
N LEU A 303 9.82 44.03 22.96
CA LEU A 303 10.33 44.37 24.29
C LEU A 303 11.76 44.94 24.23
N VAL A 304 12.63 44.36 23.40
CA VAL A 304 13.99 44.86 23.17
C VAL A 304 13.99 46.22 22.48
N ARG A 305 13.19 46.38 21.42
CA ARG A 305 13.10 47.66 20.68
C ARG A 305 12.64 48.81 21.59
N ARG A 306 11.77 48.53 22.56
CA ARG A 306 11.31 49.50 23.57
C ARG A 306 12.24 49.63 24.79
N LYS A 307 13.41 48.98 24.79
CA LYS A 307 14.40 48.96 25.89
C LYS A 307 13.81 48.52 27.24
N LYS A 308 12.86 47.57 27.21
CA LYS A 308 12.20 47.01 28.42
C LYS A 308 12.89 45.75 28.96
N LEU A 309 13.97 45.31 28.33
CA LEU A 309 14.77 44.15 28.71
C LEU A 309 16.20 44.58 29.06
N ASP A 310 16.87 43.80 29.92
CA ASP A 310 18.26 44.00 30.29
C ASP A 310 19.17 43.68 29.09
N THR A 311 19.57 44.70 28.35
CA THR A 311 20.47 44.58 27.19
C THR A 311 21.94 44.80 27.57
N SER A 312 22.31 44.71 28.86
CA SER A 312 23.67 45.01 29.34
C SER A 312 24.76 44.08 28.75
N SER A 313 24.40 42.89 28.28
CA SER A 313 25.28 41.97 27.53
C SER A 313 25.52 42.40 26.07
N PHE A 314 24.72 43.34 25.54
CA PHE A 314 24.76 43.77 24.14
C PHE A 314 25.50 45.11 23.99
N ARG A 315 26.66 45.10 23.32
CA ARG A 315 27.26 46.35 22.80
C ARG A 315 26.61 46.67 21.46
N ASN A 316 25.80 47.73 21.39
CA ASN A 316 25.13 48.29 20.20
C ASN A 316 24.23 47.32 19.39
N LEU A 317 22.96 47.19 19.79
CA LEU A 317 21.92 46.53 18.98
C LEU A 317 21.57 47.35 17.72
N THR A 318 21.77 46.77 16.54
CA THR A 318 21.28 47.32 15.27
C THR A 318 19.96 46.67 14.87
N PHE A 319 18.94 47.50 14.62
CA PHE A 319 17.59 47.07 14.24
C PHE A 319 17.37 46.99 12.71
N SER A 320 18.44 46.73 11.99
CA SER A 320 18.48 46.60 10.53
C SER A 320 19.35 45.42 10.18
N CYS A 321 18.94 44.64 9.18
CA CYS A 321 19.76 43.54 8.69
C CYS A 321 20.69 44.04 7.59
N ALA A 322 22.00 43.84 7.74
CA ALA A 322 22.97 44.21 6.72
C ALA A 322 22.75 43.40 5.44
N GLU A 323 22.79 44.05 4.29
CA GLU A 323 22.73 43.36 2.99
C GLU A 323 24.06 42.62 2.75
N SER A 324 23.97 41.34 2.38
CA SER A 324 25.15 40.57 1.98
C SER A 324 25.60 41.01 0.58
N ARG A 325 26.91 40.94 0.33
CA ARG A 325 27.51 41.24 -0.98
C ARG A 325 27.78 39.97 -1.81
N THR A 326 27.12 38.87 -1.49
CA THR A 326 27.33 37.59 -2.19
C THR A 326 26.46 37.54 -3.44
N PHE A 327 27.10 37.27 -4.58
CA PHE A 327 26.45 37.09 -5.87
C PHE A 327 26.70 35.64 -6.33
N PRO A 328 25.81 34.68 -5.97
CA PRO A 328 26.00 33.29 -6.30
C PRO A 328 25.68 33.01 -7.78
N VAL A 329 26.41 32.08 -8.37
CA VAL A 329 26.25 31.63 -9.75
C VAL A 329 25.89 30.15 -9.74
N PHE A 330 24.77 29.80 -10.36
CA PHE A 330 24.29 28.43 -10.47
C PHE A 330 24.62 27.82 -11.83
N PHE A 331 25.31 26.68 -11.79
CA PHE A 331 25.75 25.90 -12.94
C PHE A 331 24.92 24.61 -13.08
N ASN A 332 24.44 24.37 -14.30
CA ASN A 332 23.85 23.14 -14.80
C ASN A 332 24.88 22.36 -15.66
N ALA A 333 24.57 21.13 -16.08
CA ALA A 333 25.45 20.25 -16.85
C ALA A 333 25.90 20.84 -18.21
N SER A 334 25.15 21.79 -18.76
CA SER A 334 25.47 22.48 -20.01
C SER A 334 25.92 23.93 -19.81
N SER A 335 26.20 24.33 -18.58
CA SER A 335 26.53 25.72 -18.24
C SER A 335 28.02 25.98 -18.33
N PHE A 336 28.37 27.16 -18.84
CA PHE A 336 29.74 27.68 -18.72
C PHE A 336 29.75 29.17 -18.45
N LEU A 337 30.81 29.62 -17.80
CA LEU A 337 31.12 31.03 -17.57
C LEU A 337 32.56 31.29 -18.02
N LEU A 338 32.73 32.16 -19.00
CA LEU A 338 34.04 32.60 -19.51
C LEU A 338 34.35 33.99 -18.98
N LEU A 339 35.49 34.09 -18.29
CA LEU A 339 36.00 35.34 -17.73
C LEU A 339 37.37 35.70 -18.31
N PRO A 340 37.61 36.98 -18.62
CA PRO A 340 38.93 37.45 -19.04
C PRO A 340 39.88 37.59 -17.84
N GLY A 341 41.18 37.43 -18.09
CA GLY A 341 42.23 37.75 -17.12
C GLY A 341 43.51 38.24 -17.81
N ARG A 342 44.63 38.25 -17.08
CA ARG A 342 45.92 38.75 -17.59
C ARG A 342 46.54 37.78 -18.58
N THR A 343 47.07 38.29 -19.70
CA THR A 343 47.82 37.51 -20.70
C THR A 343 49.32 37.55 -20.41
N ASP A 344 50.02 36.43 -20.63
CA ASP A 344 51.48 36.28 -20.46
C ASP A 344 52.02 36.68 -19.07
N ALA A 345 51.20 36.55 -18.02
CA ALA A 345 51.62 36.78 -16.64
C ALA A 345 52.37 35.56 -16.08
N ASP A 346 53.35 35.81 -15.20
CA ASP A 346 54.19 34.83 -14.50
C ASP A 346 53.54 34.24 -13.23
N THR A 347 52.38 34.77 -12.86
CA THR A 347 51.58 34.32 -11.72
C THR A 347 50.15 34.04 -12.15
N MET A 348 49.63 32.86 -11.79
CA MET A 348 48.21 32.52 -11.94
C MET A 348 47.60 32.33 -10.55
N SER A 349 46.56 33.10 -10.23
CA SER A 349 45.84 32.99 -8.97
C SER A 349 44.35 32.89 -9.24
N VAL A 350 43.71 31.84 -8.74
CA VAL A 350 42.27 31.67 -8.80
C VAL A 350 41.76 31.24 -7.43
N SER A 351 40.78 31.99 -6.91
CA SER A 351 40.09 31.67 -5.67
C SER A 351 38.59 31.65 -5.92
N LEU A 352 37.88 30.66 -5.38
CA LEU A 352 36.42 30.57 -5.48
C LEU A 352 35.84 29.83 -4.29
N MET A 353 34.58 30.09 -3.98
CA MET A 353 33.78 29.21 -3.12
C MET A 353 32.84 28.38 -3.97
N PHE A 354 32.72 27.08 -3.70
CA PHE A 354 31.78 26.21 -4.39
C PHE A 354 31.00 25.32 -3.43
N ARG A 355 29.82 24.87 -3.85
CA ARG A 355 29.07 23.80 -3.21
C ARG A 355 28.37 22.90 -4.23
N THR A 356 28.40 21.59 -4.01
CA THR A 356 27.79 20.59 -4.89
C THR A 356 27.47 19.30 -4.14
N TRP A 357 26.60 18.48 -4.72
CA TRP A 357 26.35 17.08 -4.32
C TRP A 357 27.09 16.07 -5.20
N ASN A 358 27.58 16.49 -6.36
CA ASN A 358 28.27 15.59 -7.28
C ASN A 358 29.68 15.29 -6.76
N PRO A 359 30.11 14.01 -6.74
CA PRO A 359 31.45 13.64 -6.31
C PRO A 359 32.55 14.07 -7.31
N SER A 360 32.17 14.33 -8.57
CA SER A 360 33.09 14.73 -9.62
C SER A 360 32.50 15.82 -10.52
N GLY A 361 33.35 16.74 -11.01
CA GLY A 361 32.93 17.82 -11.90
C GLY A 361 34.02 18.88 -12.12
N LEU A 362 34.01 19.52 -13.28
CA LEU A 362 35.03 20.50 -13.67
C LEU A 362 34.75 21.89 -13.13
N LEU A 363 35.58 22.36 -12.19
CA LEU A 363 35.43 23.68 -11.58
C LEU A 363 35.97 24.79 -12.49
N LEU A 364 37.21 24.63 -12.96
CA LEU A 364 37.92 25.61 -13.79
C LEU A 364 38.77 24.92 -14.85
N PHE A 365 38.83 25.49 -16.04
CA PHE A 365 39.86 25.25 -17.04
C PHE A 365 40.44 26.57 -17.54
N SER A 366 41.76 26.66 -17.67
CA SER A 366 42.42 27.83 -18.25
C SER A 366 43.57 27.40 -19.17
N PRO A 367 43.62 27.86 -20.43
CA PRO A 367 44.78 27.65 -21.29
C PRO A 367 45.99 28.46 -20.78
N LEU A 368 47.16 27.84 -20.81
CA LEU A 368 48.44 28.50 -20.60
C LEU A 368 49.09 28.76 -21.97
N VAL A 369 50.06 29.68 -22.01
CA VAL A 369 50.87 29.92 -23.23
C VAL A 369 51.51 28.61 -23.72
N TYR A 370 51.91 27.74 -22.78
CA TYR A 370 52.53 26.46 -23.08
C TYR A 370 51.84 25.27 -22.38
N GLY A 371 50.50 25.17 -22.51
CA GLY A 371 49.72 24.04 -21.98
C GLY A 371 48.38 24.48 -21.40
N GLY A 372 48.02 23.97 -20.22
CA GLY A 372 46.73 24.30 -19.59
C GLY A 372 46.64 23.86 -18.13
N VAL A 373 45.72 24.47 -17.37
CA VAL A 373 45.39 24.10 -15.99
C VAL A 373 43.93 23.68 -15.92
N GLU A 374 43.67 22.52 -15.34
CA GLU A 374 42.34 21.96 -15.06
C GLU A 374 42.21 21.81 -13.55
N VAL A 375 41.24 22.49 -12.93
CA VAL A 375 40.86 22.31 -11.52
C VAL A 375 39.51 21.62 -11.50
N SER A 376 39.46 20.42 -10.92
CA SER A 376 38.27 19.58 -10.93
C SER A 376 38.05 18.92 -9.58
N LEU A 377 36.80 18.57 -9.31
CA LEU A 377 36.43 17.70 -8.21
C LEU A 377 36.50 16.24 -8.72
N MET A 378 37.15 15.36 -7.96
CA MET A 378 37.26 13.92 -8.24
C MET A 378 37.12 13.13 -6.93
N ASP A 379 36.11 12.29 -6.84
CA ASP A 379 35.79 11.48 -5.64
C ASP A 379 35.74 12.32 -4.35
N GLY A 380 35.15 13.51 -4.44
CA GLY A 380 35.03 14.45 -3.32
C GLY A 380 36.34 15.15 -2.91
N ARG A 381 37.38 15.11 -3.75
CA ARG A 381 38.65 15.84 -3.56
C ARG A 381 38.89 16.82 -4.70
N VAL A 382 39.44 18.00 -4.40
CA VAL A 382 39.83 18.94 -5.45
C VAL A 382 41.18 18.52 -5.99
N THR A 383 41.23 18.29 -7.31
CA THR A 383 42.40 17.85 -8.06
C THR A 383 42.73 18.86 -9.15
N VAL A 384 43.99 19.28 -9.20
CA VAL A 384 44.53 20.20 -10.20
C VAL A 384 45.46 19.42 -11.13
N HIS A 385 45.18 19.47 -12.43
CA HIS A 385 46.04 18.94 -13.49
C HIS A 385 46.68 20.09 -14.26
N ILE A 386 48.00 20.11 -14.28
CA ILE A 386 48.80 21.12 -14.98
C ILE A 386 49.50 20.43 -16.15
N TYR A 387 49.09 20.77 -17.36
CA TYR A 387 49.67 20.29 -18.62
C TYR A 387 50.73 21.29 -19.09
N VAL A 388 51.94 20.83 -19.39
CA VAL A 388 53.06 21.66 -19.87
C VAL A 388 53.63 21.09 -21.16
N SER A 389 53.73 21.91 -22.22
CA SER A 389 54.06 21.49 -23.59
C SER A 389 55.28 22.18 -24.23
N GLN A 390 56.28 22.63 -23.45
CA GLN A 390 57.46 23.34 -24.03
C GLN A 390 58.53 22.44 -24.69
N LYS A 391 58.72 21.20 -24.23
CA LYS A 391 59.76 20.28 -24.77
C LYS A 391 59.26 18.85 -24.91
N GLN A 392 58.62 18.33 -23.87
CA GLN A 392 57.91 17.04 -23.81
C GLN A 392 56.62 17.29 -23.03
N SER A 393 55.52 16.64 -23.41
CA SER A 393 54.25 16.78 -22.68
C SER A 393 54.39 16.17 -21.29
N THR A 394 54.42 17.02 -20.26
CA THR A 394 54.49 16.60 -18.85
C THR A 394 53.23 17.06 -18.12
N ARG A 395 52.67 16.16 -17.32
CA ARG A 395 51.48 16.41 -16.48
C ARG A 395 51.89 16.41 -15.01
N VAL A 396 51.49 17.44 -14.27
CA VAL A 396 51.67 17.54 -12.81
C VAL A 396 50.31 17.57 -12.14
N ASP A 397 50.12 16.73 -11.14
CA ASP A 397 48.85 16.56 -10.43
C ASP A 397 49.00 16.97 -8.95
N ILE A 398 48.04 17.72 -8.43
CA ILE A 398 47.96 18.14 -7.03
C ILE A 398 46.54 17.83 -6.55
N SER A 399 46.35 17.21 -5.39
CA SER A 399 45.02 16.98 -4.83
C SER A 399 44.98 17.31 -3.33
N SER A 400 43.85 17.86 -2.86
CA SER A 400 43.62 18.16 -1.45
C SER A 400 42.14 18.09 -1.08
N GLY A 401 41.87 17.92 0.22
CA GLY A 401 40.54 17.76 0.81
C GLY A 401 39.99 16.33 0.72
N SER A 402 38.77 16.15 1.23
CA SER A 402 38.00 14.90 1.17
C SER A 402 36.53 15.16 1.48
N GLY A 403 35.61 14.51 0.75
CA GLY A 403 34.17 14.65 0.99
C GLY A 403 33.61 16.04 0.72
N LEU A 404 34.21 16.80 -0.21
CA LEU A 404 33.83 18.18 -0.55
C LEU A 404 32.52 18.29 -1.38
N ASN A 405 31.77 17.20 -1.47
CA ASN A 405 30.48 17.09 -2.15
C ASN A 405 29.34 16.89 -1.13
N ASP A 406 29.43 17.57 0.01
CA ASP A 406 28.51 17.49 1.15
C ASP A 406 27.42 18.59 1.14
N GLY A 407 27.33 19.34 0.03
CA GLY A 407 26.41 20.47 -0.13
C GLY A 407 26.83 21.74 0.61
N GLN A 408 27.93 21.74 1.36
CA GLN A 408 28.43 22.92 2.05
C GLN A 408 29.29 23.79 1.15
N TRP A 409 29.43 25.06 1.54
CA TRP A 409 30.38 25.96 0.90
C TRP A 409 31.82 25.60 1.27
N HIS A 410 32.64 25.37 0.25
CA HIS A 410 34.07 25.16 0.39
C HIS A 410 34.86 26.20 -0.40
N THR A 411 35.92 26.73 0.20
CA THR A 411 36.84 27.66 -0.47
C THR A 411 37.97 26.89 -1.14
N VAL A 412 38.22 27.18 -2.41
CA VAL A 412 39.37 26.67 -3.17
C VAL A 412 40.24 27.85 -3.53
N HIS A 413 41.51 27.77 -3.16
CA HIS A 413 42.51 28.76 -3.54
C HIS A 413 43.67 28.05 -4.24
N PHE A 414 43.84 28.33 -5.53
CA PHE A 414 44.92 27.80 -6.36
C PHE A 414 45.85 28.94 -6.77
N LEU A 415 47.14 28.75 -6.52
CA LEU A 415 48.19 29.73 -6.80
C LEU A 415 49.37 29.03 -7.49
N ALA A 416 49.71 29.48 -8.68
CA ALA A 416 50.94 29.11 -9.38
C ALA A 416 51.86 30.33 -9.47
N LEU A 417 53.03 30.22 -8.85
CA LEU A 417 54.07 31.25 -8.76
C LEU A 417 55.37 30.67 -9.32
N GLU A 418 55.91 31.27 -10.38
CA GLU A 418 57.17 30.86 -10.99
C GLU A 418 57.22 29.34 -11.30
N SER A 419 57.89 28.56 -10.45
CA SER A 419 58.07 27.10 -10.54
C SER A 419 57.41 26.34 -9.39
N ILE A 420 56.44 26.93 -8.69
CA ILE A 420 55.72 26.33 -7.56
C ILE A 420 54.21 26.46 -7.78
N ALA A 421 53.46 25.41 -7.49
CA ALA A 421 52.01 25.44 -7.39
C ALA A 421 51.53 25.08 -5.98
N ILE A 422 50.54 25.80 -5.48
CA ILE A 422 49.95 25.68 -4.16
C ILE A 422 48.43 25.55 -4.29
N LEU A 423 47.86 24.53 -3.65
CA LEU A 423 46.43 24.33 -3.52
C LEU A 423 46.05 24.38 -2.04
N THR A 424 45.12 25.25 -1.67
CA THR A 424 44.61 25.39 -0.29
C THR A 424 43.09 25.24 -0.29
N ILE A 425 42.55 24.48 0.66
CA ILE A 425 41.11 24.23 0.82
C ILE A 425 40.64 24.81 2.16
N ASN A 426 39.51 25.51 2.17
CA ASN A 426 38.88 26.10 3.36
C ASN A 426 39.79 27.02 4.22
N GLY A 427 40.90 27.51 3.66
CA GLY A 427 41.87 28.35 4.37
C GLY A 427 42.67 27.62 5.45
N ASP A 428 42.59 26.29 5.52
CA ASP A 428 43.35 25.49 6.50
C ASP A 428 44.78 25.28 5.98
N GLU A 429 45.78 25.85 6.68
CA GLU A 429 47.19 25.69 6.32
C GLU A 429 47.64 24.22 6.30
N THR A 430 47.00 23.35 7.11
CA THR A 430 47.30 21.91 7.12
C THR A 430 46.79 21.18 5.87
N SER A 431 45.80 21.76 5.18
CA SER A 431 45.29 21.27 3.90
C SER A 431 46.09 21.78 2.69
N SER A 432 47.08 22.67 2.91
CA SER A 432 47.85 23.27 1.82
C SER A 432 48.84 22.27 1.23
N VAL A 433 48.71 21.99 -0.07
CA VAL A 433 49.60 21.10 -0.81
C VAL A 433 50.45 21.92 -1.76
N ARG A 434 51.77 21.71 -1.70
CA ARG A 434 52.76 22.42 -2.52
C ARG A 434 53.49 21.44 -3.44
N THR A 435 53.68 21.82 -4.71
CA THR A 435 54.47 21.02 -5.66
C THR A 435 55.38 21.91 -6.50
N THR A 436 56.51 21.37 -6.94
CA THR A 436 57.45 22.05 -7.85
C THR A 436 57.12 21.74 -9.30
N LEU A 437 57.10 22.77 -10.15
CA LEU A 437 56.77 22.70 -11.56
C LEU A 437 58.04 22.63 -12.42
N PRO A 438 58.05 21.83 -13.51
CA PRO A 438 59.23 21.67 -14.36
C PRO A 438 59.53 22.89 -15.24
N VAL A 439 58.57 23.82 -15.39
CA VAL A 439 58.63 24.99 -16.27
C VAL A 439 57.83 26.15 -15.65
N MET A 440 58.21 27.39 -15.97
CA MET A 440 57.45 28.60 -15.58
C MET A 440 56.07 28.63 -16.23
N VAL A 441 55.03 28.82 -15.40
CA VAL A 441 53.64 28.96 -15.86
C VAL A 441 53.43 30.35 -16.44
N ARG A 442 52.82 30.42 -17.62
CA ARG A 442 52.40 31.69 -18.24
C ARG A 442 50.94 31.66 -18.66
N THR A 443 50.17 32.64 -18.20
CA THR A 443 48.70 32.68 -18.39
C THR A 443 48.28 32.96 -19.84
N GLY A 444 47.23 32.29 -20.32
CA GLY A 444 46.65 32.53 -21.65
C GLY A 444 45.57 33.62 -21.72
N GLY A 445 45.17 34.20 -20.58
CA GLY A 445 44.23 35.32 -20.50
C GLY A 445 42.73 34.96 -20.47
N SER A 446 42.37 33.68 -20.47
CA SER A 446 40.97 33.22 -20.44
C SER A 446 40.75 32.17 -19.35
N TYR A 447 39.63 32.26 -18.64
CA TYR A 447 39.27 31.36 -17.54
C TYR A 447 37.85 30.84 -17.75
N TYR A 448 37.69 29.52 -17.88
CA TYR A 448 36.42 28.84 -18.10
C TYR A 448 35.97 28.15 -16.82
N PHE A 449 34.84 28.55 -16.27
CA PHE A 449 34.23 27.95 -15.09
C PHE A 449 33.04 27.07 -15.47
N GLY A 450 32.88 25.95 -14.77
CA GLY A 450 31.71 25.09 -14.87
C GLY A 450 31.70 24.09 -16.05
N GLY A 451 31.88 24.54 -17.29
CA GLY A 451 31.64 23.68 -18.46
C GLY A 451 32.07 24.23 -19.82
N TYR A 452 31.64 23.53 -20.88
CA TYR A 452 32.04 23.56 -22.30
C TYR A 452 33.25 24.43 -22.72
N PHE A 453 34.25 23.75 -23.28
CA PHE A 453 35.52 24.33 -23.76
C PHE A 453 35.63 24.09 -25.27
N PRO A 454 36.26 24.99 -26.03
CA PRO A 454 36.53 24.74 -27.44
C PRO A 454 37.34 23.44 -27.62
N ARG A 455 36.89 22.55 -28.52
CA ARG A 455 37.58 21.28 -28.85
C ARG A 455 39.02 21.57 -29.30
N THR A 456 39.96 21.43 -28.39
CA THR A 456 41.41 21.49 -28.64
C THR A 456 42.03 20.13 -28.26
N ASN A 457 43.32 19.92 -28.55
CA ASN A 457 44.05 18.69 -28.19
C ASN A 457 44.19 18.46 -26.66
N LEU A 458 43.74 19.40 -25.83
CA LEU A 458 43.77 19.38 -24.36
C LEU A 458 42.34 19.42 -23.81
N SER A 459 41.52 18.44 -24.20
CA SER A 459 40.15 18.33 -23.68
C SER A 459 40.18 17.90 -22.20
N PRO A 460 39.43 18.58 -21.31
CA PRO A 460 39.39 18.19 -19.91
C PRO A 460 38.81 16.78 -19.72
N THR A 461 39.22 16.15 -18.63
CA THR A 461 38.90 14.75 -18.33
C THR A 461 37.53 14.58 -17.67
N GLN A 462 37.03 15.63 -17.03
CA GLN A 462 35.79 15.62 -16.24
C GLN A 462 34.60 16.23 -16.98
N ARG A 463 33.39 15.81 -16.55
CA ARG A 463 32.11 16.40 -16.99
C ARG A 463 31.95 17.81 -16.41
N SER A 464 31.06 18.61 -17.00
CA SER A 464 30.71 19.94 -16.49
C SER A 464 30.26 19.87 -15.03
N PHE A 465 30.68 20.84 -14.24
CA PHE A 465 30.25 21.01 -12.86
C PHE A 465 28.77 21.41 -12.79
N GLN A 466 28.08 20.81 -11.82
CA GLN A 466 26.72 21.18 -11.42
C GLN A 466 26.78 21.59 -9.96
N GLY A 467 26.33 22.79 -9.65
CA GLY A 467 26.51 23.36 -8.31
C GLY A 467 26.43 24.87 -8.31
N CYS A 468 26.83 25.45 -7.20
CA CYS A 468 26.94 26.90 -7.08
C CYS A 468 28.38 27.32 -6.87
N MET A 469 28.76 28.45 -7.45
CA MET A 469 30.00 29.14 -7.14
C MET A 469 29.73 30.58 -6.70
N GLN A 470 30.58 31.11 -5.83
CA GLN A 470 30.56 32.52 -5.44
C GLN A 470 31.96 33.00 -5.07
N LEU A 471 32.12 34.32 -4.88
CA LEU A 471 33.40 34.93 -4.51
C LEU A 471 34.55 34.52 -5.46
N ILE A 472 34.27 34.51 -6.76
CA ILE A 472 35.22 34.14 -7.81
C ILE A 472 36.25 35.27 -7.95
N HIS A 473 37.51 34.97 -7.67
CA HIS A 473 38.66 35.83 -7.90
C HIS A 473 39.49 35.27 -9.04
N VAL A 474 39.86 36.14 -9.97
CA VAL A 474 40.79 35.86 -11.06
C VAL A 474 41.94 36.86 -10.95
N ASP A 475 43.17 36.37 -10.89
CA ASP A 475 44.38 37.18 -10.78
C ASP A 475 44.33 38.18 -9.59
N GLU A 476 43.90 37.68 -8.41
CA GLU A 476 43.70 38.45 -7.15
C GLU A 476 42.56 39.48 -7.16
N GLN A 477 41.77 39.56 -8.23
CA GLN A 477 40.63 40.49 -8.34
C GLN A 477 39.29 39.76 -8.25
N LEU A 478 38.41 40.24 -7.36
CA LEU A 478 37.03 39.77 -7.30
C LEU A 478 36.28 40.17 -8.58
N VAL A 479 35.66 39.19 -9.22
CA VAL A 479 34.93 39.38 -10.49
C VAL A 479 33.60 40.09 -10.24
N ASP A 480 33.33 41.13 -11.02
CA ASP A 480 32.03 41.81 -11.02
C ASP A 480 31.00 41.02 -11.86
N LEU A 481 30.29 40.12 -11.19
CA LEU A 481 29.26 39.29 -11.82
C LEU A 481 28.01 40.07 -12.25
N GLN A 482 27.80 41.28 -11.73
CA GLN A 482 26.72 42.15 -12.19
C GLN A 482 27.04 42.74 -13.57
N ALA A 483 28.31 43.07 -13.82
CA ALA A 483 28.79 43.45 -15.15
C ALA A 483 28.68 42.29 -16.16
N VAL A 484 28.79 41.03 -15.69
CA VAL A 484 28.55 39.82 -16.49
C VAL A 484 27.07 39.68 -16.87
N GLU A 485 26.14 39.83 -15.92
CA GLU A 485 24.69 39.78 -16.20
C GLU A 485 24.26 40.84 -17.24
N GLN A 486 24.91 42.00 -17.22
CA GLN A 486 24.67 43.10 -18.17
C GLN A 486 25.34 42.90 -19.54
N GLY A 487 26.14 41.84 -19.72
CA GLY A 487 26.87 41.55 -20.96
C GLY A 487 28.07 42.47 -21.22
N SER A 488 28.56 43.20 -20.21
CA SER A 488 29.71 44.10 -20.32
C SER A 488 31.05 43.42 -19.98
N LEU A 489 31.03 42.28 -19.30
CA LEU A 489 32.20 41.51 -18.89
C LEU A 489 31.96 40.01 -19.14
N GLY A 490 32.90 39.34 -19.80
CA GLY A 490 32.83 37.89 -20.02
C GLY A 490 31.65 37.42 -20.87
N THR A 491 31.46 36.10 -20.94
CA THR A 491 30.30 35.47 -21.60
C THR A 491 29.83 34.25 -20.81
N PHE A 492 28.55 33.92 -20.90
CA PHE A 492 27.98 32.75 -20.23
C PHE A 492 26.87 32.11 -21.07
N GLU A 493 26.60 30.83 -20.84
CA GLU A 493 25.48 30.11 -21.45
C GLU A 493 24.87 29.16 -20.42
N ASN A 494 23.53 29.07 -20.39
CA ASN A 494 22.77 28.21 -19.46
C ASN A 494 23.10 28.42 -17.97
N VAL A 495 23.72 29.53 -17.58
CA VAL A 495 24.04 29.89 -16.19
C VAL A 495 22.89 30.70 -15.61
N SER A 496 22.51 30.42 -14.35
CA SER A 496 21.62 31.33 -13.60
C SER A 496 22.47 32.20 -12.68
N LEU A 497 22.55 33.49 -13.00
CA LEU A 497 23.26 34.49 -12.24
C LEU A 497 22.42 34.96 -11.05
N ASP A 498 23.08 35.32 -9.96
CA ASP A 498 22.49 35.84 -8.73
C ASP A 498 21.46 34.90 -8.09
N MET A 499 21.72 33.60 -8.17
CA MET A 499 20.86 32.54 -7.66
C MET A 499 21.71 31.30 -7.36
N CYS A 500 21.39 30.59 -6.28
CA CYS A 500 21.89 29.24 -6.03
C CYS A 500 20.74 28.25 -5.84
N ALA A 501 20.41 27.51 -6.90
CA ALA A 501 19.26 26.59 -6.91
C ALA A 501 19.62 25.15 -6.52
N ILE A 502 20.63 24.95 -5.67
CA ILE A 502 20.98 23.63 -5.13
C ILE A 502 19.82 23.07 -4.27
N ILE A 503 19.65 21.75 -4.26
CA ILE A 503 18.55 21.06 -3.58
C ILE A 503 19.14 19.90 -2.78
N ASP A 504 18.82 19.81 -1.50
CA ASP A 504 19.06 18.61 -0.71
C ASP A 504 17.85 17.67 -0.85
N ARG A 505 17.98 16.60 -1.63
CA ARG A 505 16.97 15.57 -1.86
C ARG A 505 16.92 14.51 -0.77
N CYS A 506 17.87 14.52 0.17
CA CYS A 506 17.82 13.69 1.37
C CYS A 506 17.13 14.39 2.54
N VAL A 507 16.58 15.60 2.33
CA VAL A 507 15.82 16.35 3.34
C VAL A 507 14.51 16.87 2.74
N PRO A 508 13.34 16.34 3.18
CA PRO A 508 13.18 15.29 4.19
C PRO A 508 13.78 13.95 3.73
N ASN A 509 14.15 13.10 4.69
CA ASN A 509 14.70 11.78 4.35
C ASN A 509 13.58 10.89 3.81
N HIS A 510 13.63 10.57 2.52
CA HIS A 510 12.69 9.68 1.85
C HIS A 510 13.04 8.20 2.02
N CYS A 511 14.17 7.87 2.64
CA CYS A 511 14.53 6.50 2.98
C CYS A 511 13.86 6.12 4.30
N GLU A 512 12.92 5.19 4.21
CA GLU A 512 12.10 4.73 5.33
C GLU A 512 12.85 3.69 6.18
N HIS A 513 12.28 3.33 7.34
CA HIS A 513 12.79 2.28 8.24
C HIS A 513 14.29 2.39 8.60
N GLY A 514 14.78 3.62 8.80
CA GLY A 514 16.18 3.88 9.17
C GLY A 514 17.19 3.77 8.01
N GLY A 515 16.72 3.67 6.76
CA GLY A 515 17.58 3.63 5.58
C GLY A 515 18.48 4.87 5.45
N ARG A 516 19.73 4.66 5.03
CA ARG A 516 20.69 5.76 4.86
C ARG A 516 20.55 6.39 3.48
N CYS A 517 20.21 7.68 3.44
CA CYS A 517 20.13 8.44 2.20
C CYS A 517 21.51 8.96 1.75
N SER A 518 21.78 8.81 0.45
CA SER A 518 22.86 9.48 -0.27
C SER A 518 22.30 10.10 -1.54
N GLN A 519 22.99 11.10 -2.11
CA GLN A 519 22.46 11.81 -3.28
C GLN A 519 23.51 12.27 -4.27
N THR A 520 23.04 12.49 -5.49
CA THR A 520 23.71 13.15 -6.60
C THR A 520 22.92 14.40 -7.00
N TRP A 521 23.36 15.08 -8.05
CA TRP A 521 22.63 16.25 -8.56
C TRP A 521 21.25 15.95 -9.11
N ASP A 522 21.03 14.77 -9.67
CA ASP A 522 19.81 14.35 -10.36
C ASP A 522 18.91 13.43 -9.52
N SER A 523 19.50 12.69 -8.58
CA SER A 523 18.84 11.61 -7.88
C SER A 523 19.31 11.49 -6.42
N PHE A 524 18.62 10.66 -5.65
CA PHE A 524 19.02 10.18 -4.34
C PHE A 524 18.90 8.66 -4.34
N SER A 525 19.60 7.99 -3.44
CA SER A 525 19.60 6.55 -3.25
C SER A 525 19.51 6.20 -1.77
N CYS A 526 18.80 5.12 -1.47
CA CYS A 526 18.66 4.60 -0.13
C CYS A 526 19.46 3.31 0.02
N ALA A 527 20.29 3.23 1.06
CA ALA A 527 20.92 2.00 1.49
C ALA A 527 20.03 1.33 2.55
N CYS A 528 19.38 0.23 2.19
CA CYS A 528 18.45 -0.53 3.03
C CYS A 528 19.13 -1.75 3.72
N GLU A 529 20.43 -1.92 3.55
CA GLU A 529 21.15 -3.05 4.15
C GLU A 529 21.06 -3.00 5.68
N GLY A 530 20.61 -4.11 6.27
CA GLY A 530 20.48 -4.25 7.73
C GLY A 530 19.20 -3.66 8.32
N THR A 531 18.26 -3.12 7.52
CA THR A 531 16.96 -2.62 8.02
C THR A 531 15.86 -3.68 8.03
N GLY A 532 15.99 -4.75 7.23
CA GLY A 532 14.91 -5.72 7.01
C GLY A 532 13.94 -5.34 5.88
N TYR A 533 14.20 -4.22 5.20
CA TYR A 533 13.39 -3.67 4.11
C TYR A 533 14.19 -3.55 2.81
N ALA A 534 13.47 -3.47 1.69
CA ALA A 534 13.99 -3.32 0.34
C ALA A 534 13.16 -2.31 -0.47
N GLY A 535 13.45 -2.20 -1.76
CA GLY A 535 12.86 -1.19 -2.65
C GLY A 535 13.67 0.10 -2.70
N ALA A 536 13.31 1.00 -3.62
CA ALA A 536 14.08 2.22 -3.87
C ALA A 536 14.11 3.20 -2.69
N THR A 537 13.13 3.10 -1.78
CA THR A 537 12.98 3.92 -0.57
C THR A 537 13.00 3.12 0.72
N CYS A 538 13.40 1.84 0.70
CA CYS A 538 13.35 0.94 1.85
C CYS A 538 11.95 0.78 2.45
N HIS A 539 10.90 0.82 1.61
CA HIS A 539 9.51 0.78 2.05
C HIS A 539 9.00 -0.66 2.20
N THR A 540 9.36 -1.54 1.27
CA THR A 540 8.83 -2.91 1.19
C THR A 540 9.55 -3.84 2.15
N SER A 541 8.81 -4.58 2.97
CA SER A 541 9.40 -5.61 3.83
C SER A 541 10.02 -6.76 3.01
N VAL A 542 11.13 -7.30 3.49
CA VAL A 542 11.75 -8.52 2.92
C VAL A 542 11.19 -9.79 3.57
N HIS A 543 10.39 -9.64 4.63
CA HIS A 543 9.84 -10.73 5.41
C HIS A 543 8.32 -10.87 5.16
N GLU A 544 7.81 -12.09 5.31
CA GLU A 544 6.37 -12.33 5.17
C GLU A 544 5.64 -11.89 6.44
N GLN A 545 4.34 -11.67 6.34
CA GLN A 545 3.59 -11.01 7.41
C GLN A 545 3.28 -11.94 8.58
N SER A 546 3.22 -13.25 8.31
CA SER A 546 2.90 -14.24 9.33
C SER A 546 3.47 -15.62 9.01
N CYS A 547 3.45 -16.50 10.01
CA CYS A 547 3.75 -17.92 9.83
C CYS A 547 2.76 -18.59 8.85
N GLU A 548 1.52 -18.11 8.77
CA GLU A 548 0.50 -18.67 7.87
C GLU A 548 0.93 -18.45 6.41
N GLU A 549 1.37 -17.24 6.07
CA GLU A 549 1.85 -16.92 4.74
C GLU A 549 3.08 -17.77 4.33
N TYR A 550 4.04 -17.96 5.23
CA TYR A 550 5.18 -18.85 4.99
C TYR A 550 4.76 -20.30 4.70
N LYS A 551 3.74 -20.84 5.37
CA LYS A 551 3.20 -22.18 5.09
C LYS A 551 2.66 -22.26 3.66
N HIS A 552 1.91 -21.26 3.20
CA HIS A 552 1.35 -21.22 1.84
C HIS A 552 2.41 -21.00 0.74
N LEU A 553 3.60 -20.52 1.11
CA LEU A 553 4.79 -20.50 0.25
C LEU A 553 5.58 -21.83 0.27
N GLY A 554 5.08 -22.86 0.96
CA GLY A 554 5.70 -24.18 1.04
C GLY A 554 6.86 -24.30 2.03
N LYS A 555 6.96 -23.39 3.01
CA LYS A 555 7.94 -23.49 4.10
C LYS A 555 7.48 -24.48 5.18
N THR A 556 8.42 -24.93 6.01
CA THR A 556 8.18 -25.89 7.10
C THR A 556 8.37 -25.23 8.47
N SER A 557 8.08 -25.94 9.56
CA SER A 557 8.30 -25.40 10.92
C SER A 557 9.77 -25.02 11.16
N ASP A 558 10.02 -23.77 11.54
CA ASP A 558 11.33 -23.21 11.92
C ASP A 558 11.16 -21.81 12.56
N MET A 559 12.27 -21.17 12.91
CA MET A 559 12.32 -19.78 13.36
C MET A 559 12.37 -18.82 12.16
N TYR A 560 11.31 -18.04 11.97
CA TYR A 560 11.20 -17.07 10.88
C TYR A 560 11.19 -15.64 11.39
N TRP A 561 11.66 -14.71 10.57
CA TRP A 561 11.38 -13.28 10.73
C TRP A 561 10.01 -13.01 10.12
N ILE A 562 9.14 -12.33 10.84
CA ILE A 562 7.84 -11.89 10.34
C ILE A 562 7.71 -10.37 10.48
N ASP A 563 6.89 -9.80 9.61
CA ASP A 563 6.57 -8.37 9.60
C ASP A 563 5.05 -8.15 9.44
N PRO A 564 4.27 -8.22 10.53
CA PRO A 564 2.82 -8.24 10.47
C PRO A 564 2.16 -6.98 9.88
N ASP A 565 2.77 -5.81 10.03
CA ASP A 565 2.31 -4.55 9.43
C ASP A 565 3.03 -4.24 8.12
N GLY A 566 4.11 -4.93 7.77
CA GLY A 566 4.78 -4.78 6.48
C GLY A 566 5.45 -3.41 6.40
N SER A 567 5.00 -2.55 5.49
CA SER A 567 5.52 -1.17 5.34
C SER A 567 5.10 -0.21 6.49
N GLY A 568 4.68 -0.76 7.63
CA GLY A 568 4.24 -0.02 8.81
C GLY A 568 5.40 0.32 9.77
N PRO A 569 5.11 1.01 10.89
CA PRO A 569 6.15 1.51 11.80
C PRO A 569 6.82 0.43 12.67
N LEU A 570 6.31 -0.80 12.69
CA LEU A 570 6.84 -1.87 13.53
C LEU A 570 8.01 -2.56 12.84
N GLU A 571 9.15 -2.69 13.52
CA GLU A 571 10.30 -3.40 12.95
C GLU A 571 10.05 -4.91 12.87
N PRO A 572 10.57 -5.61 11.84
CA PRO A 572 10.45 -7.06 11.71
C PRO A 572 11.06 -7.78 12.90
N PHE A 573 10.49 -8.91 13.28
CA PHE A 573 10.95 -9.65 14.45
C PHE A 573 10.88 -11.16 14.28
N LYS A 574 11.68 -11.88 15.09
CA LYS A 574 11.83 -13.33 14.96
C LYS A 574 10.83 -14.09 15.85
N VAL A 575 10.10 -15.04 15.25
CA VAL A 575 9.14 -15.92 15.93
C VAL A 575 9.43 -17.39 15.64
N ASN A 576 8.91 -18.28 16.48
CA ASN A 576 8.92 -19.72 16.20
C ASN A 576 7.61 -20.13 15.51
N CYS A 577 7.68 -20.58 14.27
CA CYS A 577 6.52 -21.05 13.52
C CYS A 577 6.43 -22.58 13.60
N VAL A 578 5.36 -23.09 14.18
CA VAL A 578 5.05 -24.53 14.21
C VAL A 578 3.89 -24.80 13.27
N MET A 579 4.21 -25.33 12.09
CA MET A 579 3.31 -25.61 10.98
C MET A 579 3.03 -27.12 10.89
N THR A 580 1.76 -27.50 11.01
CA THR A 580 1.23 -28.84 10.74
C THR A 580 0.30 -28.82 9.51
N GLU A 581 -0.17 -29.98 9.04
CA GLU A 581 -1.09 -30.06 7.89
C GLU A 581 -2.32 -29.15 8.09
N ASP A 582 -2.91 -29.16 9.29
CA ASP A 582 -4.16 -28.44 9.58
C ASP A 582 -3.98 -27.10 10.31
N LYS A 583 -2.84 -26.87 11.00
CA LYS A 583 -2.68 -25.72 11.91
C LYS A 583 -1.34 -25.03 11.79
N VAL A 584 -1.33 -23.71 11.94
CA VAL A 584 -0.11 -22.91 12.05
C VAL A 584 -0.11 -22.16 13.37
N TRP A 585 0.95 -22.35 14.14
CA TRP A 585 1.16 -21.70 15.42
C TRP A 585 2.35 -20.76 15.38
N THR A 586 2.13 -19.52 15.77
CA THR A 586 3.17 -18.54 16.12
C THR A 586 3.43 -18.62 17.61
N THR A 587 4.66 -18.97 18.00
CA THR A 587 5.03 -19.15 19.42
C THR A 587 6.04 -18.10 19.86
N VAL A 588 5.75 -17.43 20.99
CA VAL A 588 6.61 -16.43 21.63
C VAL A 588 6.97 -16.87 23.05
N ALA A 589 8.27 -16.97 23.33
CA ALA A 589 8.79 -17.39 24.63
C ALA A 589 8.91 -16.21 25.61
N ASN A 590 8.73 -16.51 26.90
CA ASN A 590 9.01 -15.60 28.00
C ASN A 590 10.31 -16.02 28.72
N ASP A 591 10.87 -15.14 29.54
CA ASP A 591 12.12 -15.35 30.27
C ASP A 591 11.98 -16.16 31.58
N LEU A 592 10.77 -16.50 32.01
CA LEU A 592 10.52 -17.17 33.28
C LEU A 592 10.80 -18.68 33.19
N PRO A 593 11.75 -19.23 33.97
CA PRO A 593 11.99 -20.66 34.01
C PRO A 593 10.78 -21.46 34.52
N VAL A 594 10.65 -22.70 34.06
CA VAL A 594 9.62 -23.63 34.53
C VAL A 594 9.77 -23.89 36.04
N LYS A 595 8.67 -23.86 36.79
CA LYS A 595 8.63 -24.02 38.26
C LYS A 595 9.51 -23.01 39.01
N SER A 596 9.48 -21.75 38.59
CA SER A 596 10.17 -20.65 39.26
C SER A 596 9.68 -20.46 40.71
N PRO A 597 10.56 -20.45 41.71
CA PRO A 597 10.17 -20.27 43.11
C PRO A 597 9.73 -18.82 43.37
N VAL A 598 8.68 -18.67 44.18
CA VAL A 598 8.14 -17.37 44.59
C VAL A 598 8.76 -16.96 45.93
N SER A 599 9.62 -15.94 45.93
CA SER A 599 10.25 -15.43 47.14
C SER A 599 9.36 -14.38 47.83
N PRO A 600 9.19 -14.43 49.16
CA PRO A 600 8.36 -13.46 49.88
C PRO A 600 9.01 -12.06 49.88
N ASP A 601 8.25 -11.05 49.46
CA ASP A 601 8.62 -9.63 49.59
C ASP A 601 8.35 -9.14 51.04
N PRO A 602 9.31 -8.44 51.70
CA PRO A 602 9.14 -7.92 53.06
C PRO A 602 8.07 -6.82 53.22
N GLU A 603 7.80 -6.01 52.19
CA GLU A 603 6.97 -4.80 52.29
C GLU A 603 5.63 -4.90 51.53
N ALA A 604 5.52 -5.80 50.53
CA ALA A 604 4.32 -5.96 49.69
C ALA A 604 3.99 -7.44 49.34
N SER A 605 2.99 -7.66 48.48
CA SER A 605 2.76 -8.96 47.82
C SER A 605 3.82 -9.20 46.74
N THR A 606 4.33 -10.44 46.62
CA THR A 606 5.37 -10.77 45.64
C THR A 606 4.85 -10.63 44.22
N VAL A 607 5.54 -9.85 43.39
CA VAL A 607 5.24 -9.66 41.96
C VAL A 607 6.31 -10.38 41.13
N LEU A 608 5.90 -11.30 40.26
CA LEU A 608 6.74 -11.84 39.21
C LEU A 608 6.46 -11.11 37.90
N GLN A 609 7.46 -10.39 37.41
CA GLN A 609 7.45 -9.74 36.10
C GLN A 609 7.90 -10.75 35.03
N LEU A 610 7.20 -10.82 33.91
CA LEU A 610 7.62 -11.59 32.75
C LEU A 610 8.12 -10.65 31.66
N ASN A 611 9.30 -10.94 31.12
CA ASN A 611 9.81 -10.26 29.93
C ASN A 611 9.74 -11.19 28.73
N TYR A 612 9.29 -10.65 27.62
CA TYR A 612 9.30 -11.31 26.32
C TYR A 612 10.46 -10.75 25.50
N SER A 613 10.99 -11.52 24.55
CA SER A 613 12.10 -11.10 23.68
C SER A 613 11.72 -10.05 22.63
N MET A 614 10.54 -9.42 22.76
CA MET A 614 9.92 -8.53 21.76
C MET A 614 9.08 -7.46 22.46
N SER A 615 8.82 -6.36 21.76
CA SER A 615 8.06 -5.24 22.31
C SER A 615 6.58 -5.59 22.50
N THR A 616 5.89 -4.82 23.35
CA THR A 616 4.45 -4.98 23.57
C THR A 616 3.66 -4.76 22.26
N GLU A 617 4.08 -3.82 21.42
CA GLU A 617 3.49 -3.56 20.10
C GLU A 617 3.64 -4.76 19.16
N GLN A 618 4.80 -5.42 19.17
CA GLN A 618 5.06 -6.62 18.35
C GLN A 618 4.16 -7.78 18.76
N ILE A 619 4.00 -8.02 20.07
CA ILE A 619 3.12 -9.09 20.56
C ILE A 619 1.65 -8.75 20.29
N ASN A 620 1.27 -7.47 20.41
CA ASN A 620 -0.07 -7.01 20.06
C ASN A 620 -0.40 -7.26 18.58
N ALA A 621 0.57 -7.11 17.67
CA ALA A 621 0.37 -7.38 16.25
C ALA A 621 0.04 -8.86 16.00
N ILE A 622 0.79 -9.79 16.62
CA ILE A 622 0.57 -11.24 16.52
C ILE A 622 -0.79 -11.64 17.13
N THR A 623 -1.08 -11.14 18.33
CA THR A 623 -2.32 -11.51 19.05
C THR A 623 -3.55 -10.97 18.34
N ASN A 624 -3.49 -9.77 17.78
CA ASN A 624 -4.60 -9.15 17.05
C ASN A 624 -4.93 -9.90 15.75
N SER A 625 -3.93 -10.33 14.98
CA SER A 625 -4.15 -11.07 13.72
C SER A 625 -4.49 -12.54 13.93
N ALA A 626 -4.17 -13.12 15.08
CA ALA A 626 -4.48 -14.52 15.35
C ALA A 626 -5.99 -14.77 15.55
N GLU A 627 -6.46 -15.92 15.08
CA GLU A 627 -7.84 -16.39 15.32
C GLU A 627 -8.03 -16.86 16.76
N HIS A 628 -7.00 -17.51 17.31
CA HIS A 628 -7.00 -18.04 18.67
C HIS A 628 -5.62 -17.86 19.31
N CYS A 629 -5.56 -17.49 20.59
CA CYS A 629 -4.30 -17.47 21.34
C CYS A 629 -4.48 -18.19 22.67
N GLU A 630 -3.45 -18.95 23.03
CA GLU A 630 -3.41 -19.73 24.26
C GLU A 630 -2.08 -19.55 25.01
N GLN A 631 -2.14 -19.62 26.34
CA GLN A 631 -0.97 -19.63 27.20
C GLN A 631 -1.19 -20.54 28.41
N HIS A 632 -0.28 -21.48 28.63
CA HIS A 632 -0.37 -22.40 29.77
C HIS A 632 0.10 -21.74 31.06
N VAL A 633 -0.63 -21.93 32.15
CA VAL A 633 -0.25 -21.48 33.49
C VAL A 633 -0.40 -22.60 34.50
N ALA A 634 0.57 -22.76 35.40
CA ALA A 634 0.49 -23.71 36.50
C ALA A 634 1.01 -23.11 37.80
N TYR A 635 0.24 -23.31 38.87
CA TYR A 635 0.59 -22.91 40.22
C TYR A 635 0.83 -24.16 41.07
N HIS A 636 2.08 -24.39 41.45
CA HIS A 636 2.43 -25.43 42.41
C HIS A 636 2.52 -24.81 43.80
N CYS A 637 1.89 -25.45 44.76
CA CYS A 637 1.74 -24.89 46.10
C CYS A 637 2.03 -25.92 47.18
N ARG A 638 2.49 -25.40 48.31
CA ARG A 638 2.63 -26.12 49.57
C ARG A 638 2.26 -25.16 50.69
N MET A 639 1.15 -25.41 51.37
CA MET A 639 0.55 -24.47 52.35
C MET A 639 0.38 -23.03 51.81
N SER A 640 0.11 -22.91 50.51
CA SER A 640 -0.06 -21.63 49.80
C SER A 640 -1.35 -21.69 48.98
N ARG A 641 -2.29 -20.79 49.28
CA ARG A 641 -3.59 -20.74 48.60
C ARG A 641 -3.51 -19.85 47.37
N LEU A 642 -4.30 -20.20 46.35
CA LEU A 642 -4.27 -19.54 45.05
C LEU A 642 -5.38 -18.50 44.95
N LEU A 643 -6.64 -18.93 45.01
CA LEU A 643 -7.80 -18.05 44.97
C LEU A 643 -8.17 -17.73 46.42
N ASN A 644 -9.16 -18.42 47.00
CA ASN A 644 -9.56 -18.35 48.41
C ASN A 644 -10.75 -19.32 48.64
N THR A 645 -11.61 -19.07 49.63
CA THR A 645 -12.98 -19.61 49.73
C THR A 645 -13.93 -18.95 48.71
N PRO A 646 -15.13 -19.52 48.44
CA PRO A 646 -16.10 -19.03 47.45
C PRO A 646 -16.54 -17.56 47.59
N GLU A 647 -16.32 -16.94 48.75
CA GLU A 647 -16.74 -15.57 49.08
C GLU A 647 -15.55 -14.62 49.36
N GLY A 648 -14.31 -15.12 49.31
CA GLY A 648 -13.10 -14.37 49.67
C GLY A 648 -12.43 -13.69 48.48
N THR A 649 -11.63 -12.64 48.76
CA THR A 649 -10.77 -12.05 47.72
C THR A 649 -9.64 -13.02 47.34
N PRO A 650 -9.31 -13.14 46.04
CA PRO A 650 -8.27 -14.04 45.58
C PRO A 650 -6.87 -13.58 46.03
N PHE A 651 -6.05 -14.51 46.51
CA PHE A 651 -4.67 -14.25 46.96
C PHE A 651 -3.69 -14.08 45.80
N THR A 652 -3.94 -14.75 44.69
CA THR A 652 -3.09 -14.72 43.49
C THR A 652 -3.92 -14.29 42.29
N TRP A 653 -3.36 -13.41 41.46
CA TRP A 653 -3.96 -12.99 40.20
C TRP A 653 -2.85 -12.69 39.20
N TRP A 654 -3.22 -12.60 37.92
CA TRP A 654 -2.28 -12.24 36.87
C TRP A 654 -2.71 -10.94 36.20
N ILE A 655 -1.74 -10.29 35.57
CA ILE A 655 -1.92 -9.05 34.83
C ILE A 655 -1.60 -9.34 33.36
N GLY A 656 -2.52 -8.94 32.50
CA GLY A 656 -2.48 -9.23 31.08
C GLY A 656 -2.17 -8.01 30.22
N ARG A 657 -2.72 -8.03 29.01
CA ARG A 657 -2.75 -6.91 28.08
C ARG A 657 -3.42 -5.69 28.72
N GLY A 658 -2.97 -4.48 28.36
CA GLY A 658 -3.57 -3.23 28.88
C GLY A 658 -3.34 -2.98 30.38
N ASN A 659 -2.46 -3.77 31.03
CA ASN A 659 -2.25 -3.76 32.48
C ASN A 659 -3.53 -4.13 33.27
N GLU A 660 -4.40 -4.94 32.67
CA GLU A 660 -5.65 -5.39 33.26
C GLU A 660 -5.44 -6.54 34.25
N LYS A 661 -6.14 -6.50 35.39
CA LYS A 661 -6.08 -7.53 36.43
C LYS A 661 -7.10 -8.64 36.16
N HIS A 662 -6.63 -9.89 36.15
CA HIS A 662 -7.46 -11.07 35.96
C HIS A 662 -7.33 -12.06 37.11
N THR A 663 -8.47 -12.45 37.68
CA THR A 663 -8.56 -13.30 38.89
C THR A 663 -8.96 -14.75 38.61
N TYR A 664 -9.26 -15.08 37.35
CA TYR A 664 -9.48 -16.46 36.94
C TYR A 664 -8.14 -17.14 36.65
N TRP A 665 -8.09 -18.47 36.80
CA TRP A 665 -6.88 -19.27 36.58
C TRP A 665 -7.05 -20.25 35.42
N GLY A 666 -5.96 -20.89 34.99
CA GLY A 666 -5.93 -21.80 33.84
C GLY A 666 -7.08 -22.82 33.84
N GLY A 667 -7.75 -22.96 32.68
CA GLY A 667 -8.93 -23.82 32.51
C GLY A 667 -10.25 -23.25 33.01
N SER A 668 -10.27 -21.98 33.45
CA SER A 668 -11.47 -21.25 33.88
C SER A 668 -11.69 -19.98 33.04
N GLY A 669 -12.92 -19.45 33.06
CA GLY A 669 -13.32 -18.26 32.31
C GLY A 669 -13.29 -16.95 33.13
N PRO A 670 -13.29 -15.77 32.49
CA PRO A 670 -13.37 -14.46 33.13
C PRO A 670 -14.54 -14.37 34.11
N GLY A 671 -14.27 -13.83 35.30
CA GLY A 671 -15.26 -13.71 36.37
C GLY A 671 -15.52 -15.00 37.16
N VAL A 672 -14.94 -16.15 36.75
CA VAL A 672 -15.14 -17.43 37.44
C VAL A 672 -13.98 -17.71 38.40
N GLN A 673 -14.26 -17.63 39.70
CA GLN A 673 -13.29 -17.90 40.78
C GLN A 673 -13.17 -19.40 41.09
N LYS A 674 -12.88 -20.19 40.06
CA LYS A 674 -12.60 -21.63 40.17
C LYS A 674 -11.40 -21.98 39.31
N CYS A 675 -10.68 -23.03 39.67
CA CYS A 675 -9.66 -23.64 38.81
C CYS A 675 -10.29 -24.73 37.92
N ALA A 676 -9.54 -25.25 36.95
CA ALA A 676 -9.99 -26.34 36.07
C ALA A 676 -10.66 -27.49 36.85
N CYS A 677 -10.05 -27.96 37.94
CA CYS A 677 -10.63 -29.05 38.73
C CYS A 677 -11.97 -28.70 39.39
N GLY A 678 -12.19 -27.42 39.70
CA GLY A 678 -13.42 -26.92 40.32
C GLY A 678 -14.56 -26.78 39.31
N ILE A 679 -14.24 -26.58 38.03
CA ILE A 679 -15.19 -26.61 36.91
C ILE A 679 -15.60 -28.06 36.62
N GLU A 680 -14.61 -28.96 36.52
CA GLU A 680 -14.80 -30.39 36.24
C GLU A 680 -15.35 -31.19 37.42
N ARG A 681 -15.39 -30.59 38.63
CA ARG A 681 -15.81 -31.21 39.90
C ARG A 681 -14.98 -32.44 40.28
N ASN A 682 -13.69 -32.40 39.98
CA ASN A 682 -12.73 -33.48 40.27
C ASN A 682 -11.54 -33.03 41.15
N CYS A 683 -11.64 -31.87 41.83
CA CYS A 683 -10.63 -31.45 42.79
C CYS A 683 -10.44 -32.51 43.88
N THR A 684 -9.21 -32.60 44.40
CA THR A 684 -8.81 -33.59 45.42
C THR A 684 -9.69 -33.52 46.67
N GLU A 685 -10.09 -32.30 47.06
CA GLU A 685 -11.06 -32.05 48.12
C GLU A 685 -12.32 -31.41 47.53
N PRO A 686 -13.50 -32.07 47.61
CA PRO A 686 -14.74 -31.56 47.01
C PRO A 686 -15.26 -30.23 47.58
N SER A 687 -14.78 -29.82 48.76
CA SER A 687 -15.15 -28.56 49.42
C SER A 687 -14.42 -27.33 48.88
N HIS A 688 -13.40 -27.52 48.03
CA HIS A 688 -12.58 -26.43 47.49
C HIS A 688 -12.71 -26.33 45.97
N TYR A 689 -12.52 -25.12 45.44
CA TYR A 689 -12.61 -24.84 44.00
C TYR A 689 -11.26 -24.89 43.26
N CYS A 690 -10.17 -25.09 44.00
CA CYS A 690 -8.80 -25.29 43.53
C CYS A 690 -8.08 -26.25 44.49
N ASN A 691 -7.15 -27.06 44.00
CA ASN A 691 -6.39 -28.00 44.83
C ASN A 691 -5.47 -27.28 45.85
N CYS A 692 -4.94 -26.11 45.49
CA CYS A 692 -4.08 -25.30 46.33
C CYS A 692 -4.81 -24.58 47.47
N ASP A 693 -6.13 -24.39 47.33
CA ASP A 693 -6.93 -23.73 48.36
C ASP A 693 -7.20 -24.63 49.58
N ALA A 694 -6.91 -25.94 49.47
CA ALA A 694 -6.94 -26.90 50.58
C ALA A 694 -5.77 -26.73 51.60
N ASP A 695 -4.81 -25.84 51.32
CA ASP A 695 -3.73 -25.43 52.24
C ASP A 695 -2.88 -26.59 52.82
N GLN A 696 -2.63 -27.62 52.01
CA GLN A 696 -1.98 -28.86 52.46
C GLN A 696 -0.44 -28.76 52.52
N ARG A 697 0.16 -29.57 53.40
CA ARG A 697 1.64 -29.72 53.53
C ARG A 697 2.30 -30.48 52.39
N GLN A 698 1.51 -31.22 51.62
CA GLN A 698 1.96 -31.91 50.40
C GLN A 698 1.89 -30.94 49.23
N TRP A 699 2.77 -31.12 48.26
CA TRP A 699 2.69 -30.35 47.02
C TRP A 699 1.38 -30.66 46.28
N ARG A 700 0.70 -29.59 45.88
CA ARG A 700 -0.49 -29.61 45.02
C ARG A 700 -0.26 -28.70 43.82
N GLU A 701 -1.10 -28.87 42.82
CA GLU A 701 -1.01 -28.16 41.56
C GLU A 701 -2.40 -27.79 41.05
N ASP A 702 -2.52 -26.55 40.58
CA ASP A 702 -3.62 -26.09 39.74
C ASP A 702 -3.04 -25.54 38.44
N SER A 703 -3.26 -26.27 37.36
CA SER A 703 -2.76 -25.97 36.01
C SER A 703 -3.90 -25.83 35.02
N GLY A 704 -3.68 -25.07 33.96
CA GLY A 704 -4.56 -25.05 32.80
C GLY A 704 -4.14 -24.02 31.77
N VAL A 705 -4.99 -23.84 30.76
CA VAL A 705 -4.73 -22.94 29.63
C VAL A 705 -5.59 -21.69 29.75
N LEU A 706 -4.97 -20.53 29.55
CA LEU A 706 -5.63 -19.26 29.34
C LEU A 706 -5.87 -19.10 27.83
N MET A 707 -7.10 -18.81 27.43
CA MET A 707 -7.54 -18.87 26.02
C MET A 707 -8.25 -17.60 25.52
N TYR A 708 -8.30 -16.55 26.36
CA TYR A 708 -8.92 -15.27 26.04
C TYR A 708 -7.86 -14.34 25.44
N LYS A 709 -7.81 -14.30 24.10
CA LYS A 709 -6.89 -13.50 23.29
C LYS A 709 -6.73 -12.06 23.79
N ASP A 710 -7.83 -11.38 24.10
CA ASP A 710 -7.81 -9.96 24.49
C ASP A 710 -7.12 -9.70 25.83
N HIS A 711 -6.97 -10.72 26.67
CA HIS A 711 -6.29 -10.65 27.95
C HIS A 711 -4.81 -11.06 27.86
N LEU A 712 -4.41 -11.81 26.82
CA LEU A 712 -3.06 -12.34 26.66
C LEU A 712 -2.12 -11.32 25.99
N PRO A 713 -0.80 -11.39 26.23
CA PRO A 713 -0.08 -12.35 27.08
C PRO A 713 -0.13 -12.03 28.58
N VAL A 714 0.23 -13.02 29.41
CA VAL A 714 0.53 -12.80 30.83
C VAL A 714 1.81 -11.96 30.95
N SER A 715 1.71 -10.75 31.50
CA SER A 715 2.84 -9.83 31.71
C SER A 715 3.34 -9.85 33.16
N GLN A 716 2.46 -10.07 34.13
CA GLN A 716 2.82 -10.17 35.54
C GLN A 716 1.95 -11.21 36.27
N VAL A 717 2.49 -11.79 37.33
CA VAL A 717 1.72 -12.60 38.29
C VAL A 717 2.00 -12.12 39.70
N VAL A 718 0.94 -11.80 40.44
CA VAL A 718 1.03 -11.33 41.83
C VAL A 718 0.59 -12.45 42.75
N VAL A 719 1.44 -12.81 43.69
CA VAL A 719 1.23 -13.92 44.63
C VAL A 719 1.20 -13.37 46.07
N GLY A 720 0.05 -13.51 46.74
CA GLY A 720 -0.16 -12.94 48.07
C GLY A 720 0.13 -13.89 49.26
N ASP A 721 -0.08 -15.20 49.11
CA ASP A 721 -0.14 -16.14 50.25
C ASP A 721 1.19 -16.85 50.58
N VAL A 722 2.34 -16.26 50.23
CA VAL A 722 3.69 -16.84 50.44
C VAL A 722 4.42 -16.31 51.69
N ARG A 723 3.80 -15.40 52.45
CA ARG A 723 4.40 -14.82 53.66
C ARG A 723 4.19 -15.66 54.92
N ARG A 724 3.24 -16.62 54.89
CA ARG A 724 2.95 -17.48 56.04
C ARG A 724 4.10 -18.50 56.24
N PRO A 725 4.55 -18.77 57.48
CA PRO A 725 5.60 -19.75 57.72
C PRO A 725 5.24 -21.13 57.17
N GLY A 726 6.10 -21.68 56.30
CA GLY A 726 5.88 -22.96 55.63
C GLY A 726 5.08 -22.89 54.33
N SER A 727 4.61 -21.71 53.94
CA SER A 727 4.00 -21.46 52.63
C SER A 727 5.07 -21.34 51.55
N GLU A 728 4.99 -22.18 50.53
CA GLU A 728 5.85 -22.16 49.37
C GLU A 728 5.01 -22.25 48.09
N ALA A 729 5.38 -21.45 47.08
CA ALA A 729 4.76 -21.51 45.76
C ALA A 729 5.82 -21.55 44.66
N ARG A 730 5.51 -22.26 43.57
CA ARG A 730 6.28 -22.26 42.32
C ARG A 730 5.36 -22.04 41.14
N LEU A 731 5.75 -21.15 40.24
CA LEU A 731 4.97 -20.77 39.09
C LEU A 731 5.58 -21.30 37.80
N THR A 732 4.74 -21.75 36.87
CA THR A 732 5.13 -22.07 35.50
C THR A 732 4.23 -21.30 34.55
N ILE A 733 4.81 -20.45 33.71
CA ILE A 733 4.10 -19.75 32.63
C ILE A 733 4.69 -20.21 31.30
N GLY A 734 3.87 -20.85 30.48
CA GLY A 734 4.26 -21.34 29.17
C GLY A 734 4.43 -20.24 28.14
N HIS A 735 4.90 -20.62 26.96
CA HIS A 735 4.99 -19.71 25.81
C HIS A 735 3.59 -19.24 25.39
N LEU A 736 3.50 -18.01 24.89
CA LEU A 736 2.32 -17.54 24.18
C LEU A 736 2.25 -18.26 22.83
N ARG A 737 1.12 -18.90 22.54
CA ARG A 737 0.90 -19.62 21.28
C ARG A 737 -0.34 -19.07 20.60
N CYS A 738 -0.18 -18.52 19.41
CA CYS A 738 -1.26 -17.94 18.63
C CYS A 738 -1.43 -18.70 17.32
N GLN A 739 -2.66 -19.09 17.00
CA GLN A 739 -3.03 -19.92 15.85
C GLN A 739 -3.71 -19.09 14.77
N GLY A 740 -3.32 -19.35 13.51
CA GLY A 740 -3.95 -18.77 12.33
C GLY A 740 -3.61 -17.29 12.10
N ASP A 741 -4.19 -16.74 11.03
CA ASP A 741 -4.03 -15.34 10.64
C ASP A 741 -5.32 -14.84 9.95
N SER A 742 -6.13 -14.10 10.70
CA SER A 742 -7.38 -13.51 10.21
C SER A 742 -7.13 -12.49 9.10
N ASN A 743 -5.98 -11.83 9.07
CA ASN A 743 -5.66 -10.86 8.02
C ASN A 743 -5.38 -11.57 6.69
N TYR A 744 -4.71 -12.72 6.75
CA TYR A 744 -4.47 -13.56 5.57
C TYR A 744 -5.76 -14.17 5.01
N TRP A 745 -6.69 -14.60 5.88
CA TRP A 745 -7.94 -15.24 5.45
C TRP A 745 -9.09 -14.28 5.12
N ASN A 746 -9.00 -13.02 5.55
CA ASN A 746 -9.97 -11.95 5.27
C ASN A 746 -10.26 -11.79 3.77
N ALA A 747 -11.42 -12.28 3.33
CA ALA A 747 -11.81 -12.35 1.92
C ALA A 747 -13.23 -11.86 1.64
N ALA A 748 -13.45 -11.38 0.42
CA ALA A 748 -14.78 -11.05 -0.10
C ALA A 748 -14.99 -11.58 -1.52
N SER A 749 -16.20 -12.07 -1.79
CA SER A 749 -16.65 -12.59 -3.08
C SER A 749 -17.59 -11.60 -3.77
N PHE A 750 -17.22 -11.14 -4.96
CA PHE A 750 -17.97 -10.24 -5.83
C PHE A 750 -18.77 -11.05 -6.84
N ASN A 751 -20.08 -11.15 -6.64
CA ASN A 751 -20.93 -12.05 -7.42
C ASN A 751 -21.63 -11.36 -8.60
N THR A 752 -21.61 -10.03 -8.67
CA THR A 752 -22.18 -9.28 -9.79
C THR A 752 -21.20 -8.21 -10.28
N PRO A 753 -21.19 -7.85 -11.58
CA PRO A 753 -20.28 -6.83 -12.12
C PRO A 753 -20.54 -5.41 -11.57
N ALA A 754 -21.68 -5.20 -10.91
CA ALA A 754 -22.02 -3.95 -10.26
C ALA A 754 -21.69 -3.95 -8.75
N SER A 755 -21.19 -5.05 -8.21
CA SER A 755 -20.85 -5.19 -6.79
C SER A 755 -19.54 -4.49 -6.49
N TYR A 756 -19.50 -3.70 -5.41
CA TYR A 756 -18.30 -3.05 -4.94
C TYR A 756 -18.31 -2.87 -3.43
N LEU A 757 -17.13 -2.89 -2.83
CA LEU A 757 -16.91 -2.41 -1.48
C LEU A 757 -16.35 -0.99 -1.55
N HIS A 758 -16.71 -0.16 -0.58
CA HIS A 758 -16.12 1.18 -0.45
C HIS A 758 -15.55 1.41 0.94
N PHE A 759 -14.42 2.11 0.95
CA PHE A 759 -13.63 2.47 2.13
C PHE A 759 -13.35 3.98 2.14
N PRO A 760 -12.90 4.55 3.28
CA PRO A 760 -12.40 5.91 3.32
C PRO A 760 -11.32 6.16 2.27
N THR A 761 -11.16 7.42 1.86
CA THR A 761 -10.15 7.83 0.88
C THR A 761 -8.76 7.36 1.29
N PHE A 762 -8.06 6.73 0.35
CA PHE A 762 -6.71 6.24 0.56
C PHE A 762 -5.73 7.40 0.79
N ARG A 763 -4.87 7.27 1.80
CA ARG A 763 -3.86 8.27 2.18
C ARG A 763 -2.45 7.79 1.82
N GLY A 764 -2.14 7.75 0.53
CA GLY A 764 -0.82 7.41 -0.01
C GLY A 764 -0.18 8.56 -0.77
N GLU A 765 0.12 9.65 -0.05
CA GLU A 765 0.58 10.92 -0.66
C GLU A 765 1.90 10.75 -1.43
N THR A 766 3.00 10.42 -0.73
CA THR A 766 4.36 10.30 -1.31
C THR A 766 4.77 8.86 -1.58
N SER A 767 4.24 7.92 -0.81
CA SER A 767 4.41 6.48 -0.98
C SER A 767 3.05 5.79 -0.86
N ALA A 768 2.87 4.74 -1.66
CA ALA A 768 1.70 3.88 -1.66
C ALA A 768 2.16 2.44 -1.92
N ASP A 769 1.93 1.52 -0.98
CA ASP A 769 1.99 0.09 -1.22
C ASP A 769 0.59 -0.52 -1.14
N ILE A 770 0.31 -1.42 -2.07
CA ILE A 770 -0.97 -2.14 -2.13
C ILE A 770 -0.66 -3.60 -2.45
N SER A 771 -1.15 -4.51 -1.62
CA SER A 771 -1.06 -5.95 -1.85
C SER A 771 -2.38 -6.64 -1.62
N PHE A 772 -2.69 -7.64 -2.44
CA PHE A 772 -3.86 -8.49 -2.27
C PHE A 772 -3.72 -9.78 -3.09
N TYR A 773 -4.54 -10.76 -2.74
CA TYR A 773 -4.75 -11.96 -3.53
C TYR A 773 -6.07 -11.87 -4.28
N PHE A 774 -6.12 -12.34 -5.53
CA PHE A 774 -7.36 -12.48 -6.27
C PHE A 774 -7.52 -13.89 -6.84
N LYS A 775 -8.78 -14.29 -7.03
CA LYS A 775 -9.18 -15.52 -7.70
C LYS A 775 -10.38 -15.22 -8.58
N THR A 776 -10.32 -15.57 -9.87
CA THR A 776 -11.37 -15.24 -10.83
C THR A 776 -11.42 -16.23 -11.99
N SER A 777 -12.59 -16.34 -12.62
CA SER A 777 -12.77 -16.95 -13.94
C SER A 777 -13.06 -15.91 -15.03
N SER A 778 -13.15 -14.62 -14.68
CA SER A 778 -13.41 -13.52 -15.61
C SER A 778 -12.16 -13.13 -16.39
N SER A 779 -12.32 -12.74 -17.66
CA SER A 779 -11.21 -12.29 -18.52
C SER A 779 -10.80 -10.84 -18.27
N TYR A 780 -11.57 -10.08 -17.50
CA TYR A 780 -11.32 -8.68 -17.15
C TYR A 780 -11.97 -8.31 -15.82
N GLY A 781 -11.53 -7.21 -15.21
CA GLY A 781 -12.17 -6.63 -14.03
C GLY A 781 -11.31 -5.62 -13.29
N VAL A 782 -11.92 -4.56 -12.77
CA VAL A 782 -11.23 -3.53 -11.97
C VAL A 782 -11.15 -3.98 -10.52
N PHE A 783 -9.93 -4.20 -10.00
CA PHE A 783 -9.76 -4.62 -8.62
C PHE A 783 -10.01 -3.48 -7.64
N LEU A 784 -9.42 -2.32 -7.90
CA LEU A 784 -9.58 -1.15 -7.06
C LEU A 784 -9.38 0.16 -7.82
N GLU A 785 -10.04 1.21 -7.33
CA GLU A 785 -9.94 2.57 -7.87
C GLU A 785 -10.13 3.63 -6.77
N ASN A 786 -9.32 4.67 -6.79
CA ASN A 786 -9.56 5.91 -6.05
C ASN A 786 -9.27 7.11 -6.97
N LEU A 787 -10.19 8.08 -6.99
CA LEU A 787 -10.14 9.26 -7.85
C LEU A 787 -9.86 10.56 -7.07
N GLY A 788 -9.16 11.48 -7.72
CA GLY A 788 -8.93 12.88 -7.36
C GLY A 788 -9.48 13.82 -8.43
N ASN A 789 -8.96 15.05 -8.51
CA ASN A 789 -9.37 16.02 -9.54
C ASN A 789 -8.81 15.65 -10.92
N THR A 790 -7.48 15.54 -10.98
CA THR A 790 -6.70 14.99 -12.10
C THR A 790 -6.08 13.66 -11.73
N ASP A 791 -5.81 13.49 -10.44
CA ASP A 791 -5.09 12.38 -9.88
C ASP A 791 -5.99 11.14 -9.78
N PHE A 792 -5.41 9.95 -9.95
CA PHE A 792 -6.11 8.70 -9.70
C PHE A 792 -5.13 7.57 -9.43
N ILE A 793 -5.64 6.48 -8.88
CA ILE A 793 -4.94 5.20 -8.77
C ILE A 793 -5.92 4.08 -9.14
N ARG A 794 -5.50 3.15 -10.00
CA ARG A 794 -6.33 2.03 -10.47
C ARG A 794 -5.49 0.78 -10.70
N ILE A 795 -6.01 -0.37 -10.26
CA ILE A 795 -5.46 -1.70 -10.57
C ILE A 795 -6.56 -2.53 -11.22
N GLU A 796 -6.27 -3.16 -12.35
CA GLU A 796 -7.26 -3.95 -13.10
C GLU A 796 -6.63 -5.14 -13.83
N LEU A 797 -7.45 -6.17 -14.04
CA LEU A 797 -7.21 -7.25 -14.99
C LEU A 797 -7.71 -6.77 -16.36
N LYS A 798 -6.78 -6.46 -17.28
CA LYS A 798 -7.12 -5.99 -18.64
C LYS A 798 -7.45 -7.14 -19.59
N SER A 799 -6.78 -8.27 -19.39
CA SER A 799 -6.95 -9.48 -20.20
C SER A 799 -6.76 -10.71 -19.32
N PRO A 800 -7.11 -11.92 -19.80
CA PRO A 800 -6.84 -13.17 -19.09
C PRO A 800 -5.39 -13.36 -18.67
N THR A 801 -4.43 -12.63 -19.25
CA THR A 801 -2.99 -12.78 -18.96
C THR A 801 -2.34 -11.49 -18.48
N THR A 802 -3.08 -10.39 -18.36
CA THR A 802 -2.49 -9.05 -18.17
C THR A 802 -3.14 -8.33 -16.99
N VAL A 803 -2.32 -8.02 -15.98
CA VAL A 803 -2.67 -7.11 -14.88
C VAL A 803 -2.00 -5.78 -15.14
N SER A 804 -2.73 -4.68 -14.94
CA SER A 804 -2.20 -3.32 -15.09
C SER A 804 -2.42 -2.48 -13.86
N PHE A 805 -1.45 -1.62 -13.57
CA PHE A 805 -1.47 -0.59 -12.56
C PHE A 805 -1.35 0.77 -13.25
N SER A 806 -2.28 1.68 -12.99
CA SER A 806 -2.30 3.01 -13.60
C SER A 806 -2.56 4.10 -12.58
N PHE A 807 -1.92 5.26 -12.75
CA PHE A 807 -2.06 6.39 -11.85
C PHE A 807 -1.74 7.73 -12.53
N ASP A 808 -2.23 8.83 -11.96
CA ASP A 808 -1.82 10.20 -12.28
C ASP A 808 -1.64 10.98 -10.98
N VAL A 809 -0.61 11.82 -10.94
CA VAL A 809 -0.20 12.63 -9.77
C VAL A 809 -0.04 14.11 -10.15
N GLY A 810 -0.55 14.51 -11.33
CA GLY A 810 -0.40 15.84 -11.91
C GLY A 810 0.66 15.94 -13.01
N ASN A 811 1.41 14.87 -13.27
CA ASN A 811 2.39 14.82 -14.39
C ASN A 811 1.80 14.22 -15.68
N GLY A 812 0.54 13.76 -15.66
CA GLY A 812 -0.10 12.98 -16.71
C GLY A 812 -0.16 11.48 -16.36
N PRO A 813 -1.04 10.71 -17.04
CA PRO A 813 -1.31 9.32 -16.69
C PRO A 813 -0.11 8.41 -17.01
N VAL A 814 0.20 7.53 -16.07
CA VAL A 814 1.24 6.51 -16.16
C VAL A 814 0.60 5.13 -16.02
N GLU A 815 1.03 4.17 -16.83
CA GLU A 815 0.54 2.79 -16.79
C GLU A 815 1.72 1.80 -16.78
N LEU A 816 1.63 0.80 -15.91
CA LEU A 816 2.49 -0.37 -15.84
C LEU A 816 1.62 -1.60 -16.12
N ALA A 817 2.08 -2.51 -16.98
CA ALA A 817 1.35 -3.74 -17.29
C ALA A 817 2.30 -4.94 -17.25
N VAL A 818 1.86 -5.99 -16.56
CA VAL A 818 2.60 -7.25 -16.44
C VAL A 818 1.83 -8.35 -17.17
N GLN A 819 2.53 -9.12 -18.01
CA GLN A 819 1.96 -10.22 -18.76
C GLN A 819 2.46 -11.57 -18.21
N SER A 820 1.51 -12.42 -17.81
CA SER A 820 1.76 -13.82 -17.43
C SER A 820 1.73 -14.73 -18.67
N ALA A 821 2.52 -15.80 -18.65
CA ALA A 821 2.49 -16.82 -19.71
C ALA A 821 1.25 -17.72 -19.62
N ALA A 822 0.70 -17.91 -18.41
CA ALA A 822 -0.52 -18.67 -18.17
C ALA A 822 -1.71 -17.72 -17.93
N PRO A 823 -2.93 -18.10 -18.31
CA PRO A 823 -4.12 -17.34 -17.95
C PRO A 823 -4.28 -17.25 -16.43
N LEU A 824 -4.57 -16.05 -15.93
CA LEU A 824 -4.81 -15.67 -14.54
C LEU A 824 -6.28 -15.80 -14.12
N ASN A 825 -7.14 -16.17 -15.08
CA ASN A 825 -8.55 -16.45 -14.87
C ASN A 825 -8.80 -17.96 -14.75
N ASP A 826 -7.87 -18.66 -14.09
CA ASP A 826 -7.82 -20.12 -13.95
C ASP A 826 -8.50 -20.62 -12.66
N ASP A 827 -9.22 -19.73 -11.95
CA ASP A 827 -9.84 -19.98 -10.66
C ASP A 827 -8.86 -20.39 -9.53
N HIS A 828 -7.59 -20.02 -9.62
CA HIS A 828 -6.61 -20.14 -8.54
C HIS A 828 -6.28 -18.76 -7.93
N TRP A 829 -5.62 -18.78 -6.77
CA TRP A 829 -5.19 -17.56 -6.09
C TRP A 829 -3.90 -17.02 -6.72
N HIS A 830 -3.93 -15.75 -7.13
CA HIS A 830 -2.79 -14.98 -7.60
C HIS A 830 -2.52 -13.80 -6.68
N ARG A 831 -1.25 -13.44 -6.47
CA ARG A 831 -0.80 -12.32 -5.62
C ARG A 831 -0.43 -11.13 -6.49
N VAL A 832 -1.03 -9.97 -6.21
CA VAL A 832 -0.69 -8.69 -6.85
C VAL A 832 -0.08 -7.78 -5.80
N GLU A 833 1.08 -7.21 -6.13
CA GLU A 833 1.80 -6.27 -5.30
C GLU A 833 2.14 -5.04 -6.13
N VAL A 834 1.78 -3.88 -5.61
CA VAL A 834 2.01 -2.59 -6.25
C VAL A 834 2.69 -1.68 -5.25
N GLU A 835 3.76 -1.04 -5.71
CA GLU A 835 4.45 0.01 -4.97
C GLU A 835 4.53 1.26 -5.84
N ARG A 836 4.26 2.42 -5.26
CA ARG A 836 4.55 3.72 -5.85
C ARG A 836 5.24 4.55 -4.78
N ASN A 837 6.44 5.02 -5.08
CA ASN A 837 7.18 5.93 -4.21
C ASN A 837 7.70 7.12 -5.04
N VAL A 838 8.50 7.99 -4.42
CA VAL A 838 9.06 9.19 -5.07
C VAL A 838 10.15 8.87 -6.11
N LYS A 839 10.61 7.62 -6.21
CA LYS A 839 11.67 7.13 -7.10
C LYS A 839 11.15 6.34 -8.28
N GLU A 840 10.18 5.48 -8.04
CA GLU A 840 9.64 4.55 -9.02
C GLU A 840 8.24 4.07 -8.65
N ALA A 841 7.56 3.51 -9.65
CA ALA A 841 6.40 2.66 -9.49
C ALA A 841 6.76 1.24 -9.91
N VAL A 842 6.23 0.25 -9.19
CA VAL A 842 6.50 -1.17 -9.37
C VAL A 842 5.17 -1.92 -9.37
N LEU A 843 5.01 -2.85 -10.32
CA LEU A 843 3.94 -3.84 -10.32
C LEU A 843 4.56 -5.23 -10.35
N GLN A 844 4.19 -6.07 -9.39
CA GLN A 844 4.65 -7.44 -9.27
C GLN A 844 3.47 -8.42 -9.18
N LEU A 845 3.59 -9.54 -9.89
CA LEU A 845 2.59 -10.59 -9.99
C LEU A 845 3.22 -11.94 -9.63
N ASP A 846 2.60 -12.64 -8.67
CA ASP A 846 2.99 -13.98 -8.17
C ASP A 846 4.48 -14.09 -7.77
N GLY A 847 5.09 -12.99 -7.36
CA GLY A 847 6.52 -12.93 -7.04
C GLY A 847 7.47 -13.16 -8.22
N LYS A 848 6.96 -13.39 -9.45
CA LYS A 848 7.77 -13.81 -10.62
C LYS A 848 7.88 -12.74 -11.68
N HIS A 849 6.79 -12.05 -11.96
CA HIS A 849 6.72 -11.07 -13.02
C HIS A 849 6.74 -9.67 -12.42
N ARG A 850 7.67 -8.81 -12.85
CA ARG A 850 7.88 -7.48 -12.27
C ARG A 850 8.12 -6.45 -13.36
N GLU A 851 7.39 -5.33 -13.30
CA GLU A 851 7.56 -4.17 -14.16
C GLU A 851 7.87 -2.93 -13.32
N VAL A 852 8.78 -2.07 -13.79
CA VAL A 852 9.23 -0.86 -13.07
C VAL A 852 9.20 0.36 -13.96
N ARG A 853 8.66 1.46 -13.42
CA ARG A 853 8.64 2.76 -14.06
C ARG A 853 9.30 3.81 -13.17
N LEU A 854 10.42 4.37 -13.63
CA LEU A 854 11.10 5.44 -12.89
C LEU A 854 10.26 6.72 -12.85
N ALA A 855 10.25 7.37 -11.68
CA ALA A 855 9.64 8.66 -11.48
C ALA A 855 10.51 9.77 -12.13
N PRO A 856 9.90 10.82 -12.70
CA PRO A 856 10.65 11.97 -13.19
C PRO A 856 11.47 12.64 -12.08
N PRO A 857 12.72 13.09 -12.34
CA PRO A 857 13.55 13.76 -11.34
C PRO A 857 13.01 15.13 -10.90
N GLN A 858 12.06 15.69 -11.66
CA GLN A 858 11.33 16.92 -11.37
C GLN A 858 9.86 16.70 -11.76
N GLY A 859 8.93 17.13 -10.92
CA GLY A 859 7.50 16.97 -11.14
C GLY A 859 6.74 16.77 -9.84
N HIS A 860 5.44 16.55 -9.96
CA HIS A 860 4.58 16.29 -8.82
C HIS A 860 4.83 14.88 -8.26
N THR A 861 4.96 14.77 -6.95
CA THR A 861 5.17 13.49 -6.25
C THR A 861 4.04 13.16 -5.28
N ARG A 862 3.13 14.10 -5.01
CA ARG A 862 2.03 13.93 -4.07
C ARG A 862 0.75 13.51 -4.80
N LEU A 863 0.20 12.35 -4.43
CA LEU A 863 -1.09 11.87 -4.93
C LEU A 863 -2.22 12.48 -4.09
N GLN A 864 -3.07 13.32 -4.71
CA GLN A 864 -4.18 13.98 -4.04
C GLN A 864 -5.51 13.35 -4.43
N LEU A 865 -5.98 12.43 -3.59
CA LEU A 865 -7.25 11.74 -3.76
C LEU A 865 -8.34 12.40 -2.91
N PHE A 866 -9.56 12.46 -3.44
CA PHE A 866 -10.71 13.07 -2.73
C PHE A 866 -11.93 12.13 -2.69
N SER A 867 -12.01 11.15 -3.60
CA SER A 867 -13.11 10.18 -3.60
C SER A 867 -12.91 9.10 -2.53
N GLN A 868 -13.96 8.36 -2.24
CA GLN A 868 -13.84 7.08 -1.53
C GLN A 868 -13.01 6.09 -2.37
N LEU A 869 -12.39 5.13 -1.70
CA LEU A 869 -11.74 4.00 -2.34
C LEU A 869 -12.79 2.95 -2.70
N PHE A 870 -12.84 2.55 -3.96
CA PHE A 870 -13.70 1.48 -4.45
C PHE A 870 -12.89 0.21 -4.69
N VAL A 871 -13.42 -0.93 -4.27
CA VAL A 871 -12.86 -2.27 -4.50
C VAL A 871 -13.91 -3.10 -5.23
N GLY A 872 -13.57 -3.64 -6.39
CA GLY A 872 -14.45 -4.43 -7.24
C GLY A 872 -15.10 -3.66 -8.40
N ALA A 873 -15.76 -2.53 -8.15
CA ALA A 873 -16.32 -1.70 -9.24
C ALA A 873 -16.57 -0.24 -8.83
N SER A 874 -16.51 0.66 -9.81
CA SER A 874 -16.96 2.04 -9.71
C SER A 874 -17.82 2.39 -10.94
N GLY A 875 -18.70 3.39 -10.83
CA GLY A 875 -19.68 3.72 -11.86
C GLY A 875 -19.05 4.05 -13.22
N GLY A 876 -19.26 3.18 -14.22
CA GLY A 876 -18.82 3.35 -15.62
C GLY A 876 -17.78 2.35 -16.11
N GLN A 877 -17.22 1.49 -15.24
CA GLN A 877 -16.20 0.51 -15.60
C GLN A 877 -16.71 -0.94 -15.59
N ARG A 878 -15.94 -1.87 -16.16
CA ARG A 878 -16.22 -3.31 -16.11
C ARG A 878 -15.82 -3.85 -14.73
N GLY A 879 -16.80 -4.06 -13.85
CA GLY A 879 -16.52 -4.53 -12.49
C GLY A 879 -15.91 -5.92 -12.42
N PHE A 880 -15.16 -6.15 -11.36
CA PHE A 880 -14.51 -7.41 -11.03
C PHE A 880 -15.53 -8.45 -10.54
N LEU A 881 -15.32 -9.68 -10.99
CA LEU A 881 -16.05 -10.87 -10.59
C LEU A 881 -15.06 -11.89 -10.04
N GLY A 882 -15.34 -12.45 -8.88
CA GLY A 882 -14.44 -13.39 -8.21
C GLY A 882 -14.18 -13.00 -6.76
N CYS A 883 -13.04 -13.43 -6.22
CA CYS A 883 -12.67 -13.19 -4.84
C CYS A 883 -11.45 -12.27 -4.74
N ILE A 884 -11.46 -11.39 -3.73
CA ILE A 884 -10.28 -10.66 -3.27
C ILE A 884 -10.05 -11.02 -1.81
N ARG A 885 -8.78 -11.23 -1.42
CA ARG A 885 -8.36 -11.61 -0.07
C ARG A 885 -7.12 -10.84 0.37
N ALA A 886 -7.00 -10.63 1.67
CA ALA A 886 -5.84 -10.00 2.32
C ALA A 886 -5.47 -8.65 1.68
N LEU A 887 -6.47 -7.82 1.39
CA LEU A 887 -6.24 -6.49 0.83
C LEU A 887 -5.60 -5.58 1.88
N LYS A 888 -4.36 -5.18 1.61
CA LYS A 888 -3.55 -4.31 2.46
C LYS A 888 -3.13 -3.07 1.69
N MET A 889 -3.13 -1.92 2.37
CA MET A 889 -2.70 -0.64 1.82
C MET A 889 -1.94 0.17 2.88
N ASN A 890 -0.70 0.59 2.62
CA ASN A 890 0.14 1.35 3.57
C ASN A 890 0.24 0.68 4.95
N GLY A 891 0.48 -0.63 4.94
CA GLY A 891 0.55 -1.47 6.13
C GLY A 891 -0.79 -1.73 6.84
N VAL A 892 -1.90 -1.15 6.37
CA VAL A 892 -3.24 -1.32 6.97
C VAL A 892 -4.04 -2.37 6.20
N THR A 893 -4.46 -3.43 6.89
CA THR A 893 -5.39 -4.43 6.35
C THR A 893 -6.82 -3.88 6.36
N LEU A 894 -7.47 -3.89 5.19
CA LEU A 894 -8.87 -3.47 5.07
C LEU A 894 -9.79 -4.67 5.33
N ASP A 895 -10.69 -4.57 6.31
CA ASP A 895 -11.62 -5.64 6.66
C ASP A 895 -12.68 -5.81 5.56
N LEU A 896 -12.47 -6.80 4.69
CA LEU A 896 -13.34 -7.10 3.57
C LEU A 896 -14.58 -7.89 4.03
N GLU A 897 -14.41 -8.78 5.00
CA GLU A 897 -15.48 -9.65 5.49
C GLU A 897 -16.58 -8.87 6.20
N GLU A 898 -16.23 -7.99 7.15
CA GLU A 898 -17.22 -7.16 7.83
C GLU A 898 -17.92 -6.20 6.87
N ARG A 899 -17.18 -5.65 5.90
CA ARG A 899 -17.76 -4.78 4.87
C ARG A 899 -18.69 -5.56 3.93
N ALA A 900 -18.35 -6.79 3.58
CA ALA A 900 -19.15 -7.64 2.71
C ALA A 900 -20.48 -8.06 3.36
N LYS A 901 -20.52 -8.30 4.69
CA LYS A 901 -21.76 -8.65 5.42
C LYS A 901 -22.89 -7.64 5.24
N VAL A 902 -22.54 -6.36 5.06
CA VAL A 902 -23.50 -5.25 4.94
C VAL A 902 -23.72 -4.76 3.51
N THR A 903 -23.02 -5.33 2.51
CA THR A 903 -23.01 -4.83 1.13
C THR A 903 -23.74 -5.79 0.17
N PRO A 904 -24.83 -5.36 -0.49
CA PRO A 904 -25.53 -6.20 -1.47
C PRO A 904 -24.62 -6.62 -2.64
N GLY A 905 -24.71 -7.88 -3.06
CA GLY A 905 -23.95 -8.43 -4.19
C GLY A 905 -22.54 -8.93 -3.83
N VAL A 906 -22.03 -8.56 -2.66
CA VAL A 906 -20.77 -9.07 -2.10
C VAL A 906 -21.07 -10.05 -0.96
N LYS A 907 -20.32 -11.16 -0.87
CA LYS A 907 -20.42 -12.13 0.23
C LYS A 907 -19.09 -12.23 0.99
N PRO A 908 -19.11 -12.39 2.33
CA PRO A 908 -17.89 -12.63 3.09
C PRO A 908 -17.30 -14.01 2.76
N GLY A 909 -15.96 -14.12 2.78
CA GLY A 909 -15.23 -15.32 2.42
C GLY A 909 -15.14 -15.56 0.91
N CYS A 910 -14.56 -16.70 0.54
CA CYS A 910 -14.43 -17.17 -0.85
C CYS A 910 -14.76 -18.67 -0.95
N SER A 911 -16.05 -19.01 -0.81
CA SER A 911 -16.55 -20.37 -1.02
C SER A 911 -17.21 -20.47 -2.40
N GLY A 912 -16.66 -21.30 -3.30
CA GLY A 912 -17.25 -21.54 -4.62
C GLY A 912 -18.64 -22.19 -4.54
N HIS A 913 -19.50 -21.97 -5.53
CA HIS A 913 -20.85 -22.53 -5.55
C HIS A 913 -20.83 -24.06 -5.54
N CYS A 914 -19.84 -24.73 -6.14
CA CYS A 914 -19.75 -26.20 -6.09
C CYS A 914 -19.54 -26.75 -4.68
N SER A 915 -18.94 -25.98 -3.75
CA SER A 915 -18.78 -26.43 -2.36
C SER A 915 -20.11 -26.47 -1.59
N SER A 916 -21.03 -25.55 -1.91
CA SER A 916 -22.34 -25.44 -1.26
C SER A 916 -23.47 -26.15 -2.03
N TYR A 917 -23.38 -26.17 -3.35
CA TYR A 917 -24.45 -26.59 -4.27
C TYR A 917 -24.05 -27.77 -5.16
N GLY A 918 -22.79 -28.23 -5.12
CA GLY A 918 -22.33 -29.35 -5.94
C GLY A 918 -23.09 -30.65 -5.68
N MET A 919 -23.68 -30.81 -4.48
CA MET A 919 -24.60 -31.89 -4.15
C MET A 919 -25.88 -31.94 -5.00
N HIS A 920 -26.21 -30.87 -5.74
CA HIS A 920 -27.33 -30.86 -6.67
C HIS A 920 -27.00 -31.51 -8.02
N CYS A 921 -25.73 -31.75 -8.34
CA CYS A 921 -25.35 -32.59 -9.49
C CYS A 921 -25.60 -34.06 -9.14
N GLN A 922 -26.68 -34.62 -9.68
CA GLN A 922 -27.13 -35.98 -9.38
C GLN A 922 -26.50 -37.00 -10.35
N ASN A 923 -26.74 -38.30 -10.10
CA ASN A 923 -26.39 -39.41 -11.00
C ASN A 923 -24.93 -39.45 -11.48
N GLY A 924 -24.00 -39.02 -10.62
CA GLY A 924 -22.56 -39.02 -10.91
C GLY A 924 -22.08 -37.85 -11.79
N GLY A 925 -22.91 -36.82 -12.01
CA GLY A 925 -22.52 -35.59 -12.70
C GLY A 925 -21.46 -34.81 -11.93
N LYS A 926 -20.48 -34.22 -12.64
CA LYS A 926 -19.40 -33.44 -12.03
C LYS A 926 -19.80 -31.97 -11.91
N CYS A 927 -19.76 -31.40 -10.71
CA CYS A 927 -19.97 -29.97 -10.54
C CYS A 927 -18.80 -29.17 -11.13
N VAL A 928 -19.13 -28.19 -11.96
CA VAL A 928 -18.19 -27.25 -12.59
C VAL A 928 -18.58 -25.84 -12.17
N GLU A 929 -17.62 -25.15 -11.56
CA GLU A 929 -17.77 -23.78 -11.09
C GLU A 929 -17.88 -22.81 -12.28
N LYS A 930 -18.74 -21.80 -12.17
CA LYS A 930 -18.93 -20.73 -13.17
C LYS A 930 -19.00 -19.36 -12.49
N TYR A 931 -18.72 -18.30 -13.23
CA TYR A 931 -18.73 -16.93 -12.68
C TYR A 931 -20.10 -16.48 -12.13
N ASN A 932 -21.20 -17.05 -12.64
CA ASN A 932 -22.57 -16.72 -12.23
C ASN A 932 -23.31 -17.89 -11.55
N GLY A 933 -22.57 -18.90 -11.07
CA GLY A 933 -23.16 -20.06 -10.39
C GLY A 933 -22.34 -21.33 -10.61
N TYR A 934 -23.03 -22.44 -10.79
CA TYR A 934 -22.41 -23.73 -11.09
C TYR A 934 -23.18 -24.43 -12.20
N SER A 935 -22.55 -25.40 -12.85
CA SER A 935 -23.21 -26.31 -13.77
C SER A 935 -22.78 -27.74 -13.54
N CYS A 936 -23.64 -28.70 -13.86
CA CYS A 936 -23.31 -30.10 -13.77
C CYS A 936 -22.89 -30.63 -15.14
N ASP A 937 -21.67 -31.18 -15.22
CA ASP A 937 -21.20 -31.90 -16.39
C ASP A 937 -21.76 -33.34 -16.36
N CYS A 938 -22.71 -33.60 -17.26
CA CYS A 938 -23.40 -34.88 -17.41
C CYS A 938 -22.84 -35.73 -18.55
N SER A 939 -21.73 -35.33 -19.18
CA SER A 939 -21.19 -35.96 -20.41
C SER A 939 -20.89 -37.45 -20.25
N LEU A 940 -20.39 -37.86 -19.08
CA LEU A 940 -20.03 -39.25 -18.76
C LEU A 940 -21.15 -40.03 -18.03
N THR A 941 -22.38 -39.53 -18.04
CA THR A 941 -23.54 -40.15 -17.37
C THR A 941 -24.60 -40.56 -18.39
N ALA A 942 -25.49 -41.50 -18.04
CA ALA A 942 -26.65 -41.84 -18.88
C ALA A 942 -27.81 -40.84 -18.80
N PHE A 943 -27.57 -39.64 -18.26
CA PHE A 943 -28.58 -38.61 -17.98
C PHE A 943 -28.19 -37.27 -18.62
N ASP A 944 -29.18 -36.43 -18.92
CA ASP A 944 -29.06 -35.05 -19.40
C ASP A 944 -29.68 -34.05 -18.39
N GLY A 945 -29.81 -32.80 -18.78
CA GLY A 945 -30.40 -31.72 -17.98
C GLY A 945 -29.40 -30.98 -17.08
N PRO A 946 -29.80 -29.83 -16.50
CA PRO A 946 -28.91 -28.93 -15.76
C PRO A 946 -28.31 -29.55 -14.49
N PHE A 947 -28.94 -30.60 -13.97
CA PHE A 947 -28.56 -31.31 -12.74
C PHE A 947 -28.27 -32.80 -12.97
N CYS A 948 -28.17 -33.23 -14.24
CA CYS A 948 -28.00 -34.62 -14.65
C CYS A 948 -29.14 -35.55 -14.18
N THR A 949 -30.38 -35.07 -14.24
CA THR A 949 -31.58 -35.78 -13.76
C THR A 949 -32.53 -36.22 -14.89
N GLU A 950 -32.29 -35.80 -16.14
CA GLU A 950 -33.15 -36.14 -17.26
C GLU A 950 -32.72 -37.48 -17.86
N ASP A 951 -33.64 -38.44 -17.97
CA ASP A 951 -33.31 -39.77 -18.51
C ASP A 951 -33.05 -39.71 -20.02
N VAL A 952 -31.93 -40.28 -20.46
CA VAL A 952 -31.70 -40.52 -21.89
C VAL A 952 -32.27 -41.89 -22.27
N GLY A 953 -33.26 -41.89 -23.16
CA GLY A 953 -33.96 -43.09 -23.62
C GLY A 953 -34.18 -43.12 -25.13
N GLY A 954 -34.29 -44.32 -25.68
CA GLY A 954 -34.50 -44.57 -27.10
C GLY A 954 -35.46 -45.73 -27.33
N TYR A 955 -36.40 -45.54 -28.24
CA TYR A 955 -37.32 -46.55 -28.74
C TYR A 955 -36.71 -47.31 -29.92
N PHE A 956 -36.68 -48.64 -29.81
CA PHE A 956 -36.12 -49.58 -30.77
C PHE A 956 -37.25 -50.21 -31.59
N GLU A 957 -37.22 -50.02 -32.91
CA GLU A 957 -38.11 -50.75 -33.82
C GLU A 957 -37.58 -52.15 -34.14
N THR A 958 -38.42 -53.00 -34.75
CA THR A 958 -38.05 -54.37 -35.13
C THR A 958 -36.76 -54.39 -35.96
N GLY A 959 -35.76 -55.11 -35.45
CA GLY A 959 -34.47 -55.28 -36.11
C GLY A 959 -33.43 -54.20 -35.81
N THR A 960 -33.72 -53.23 -34.94
CA THR A 960 -32.78 -52.16 -34.55
C THR A 960 -31.67 -52.67 -33.65
N VAL A 961 -30.44 -52.28 -33.95
CA VAL A 961 -29.24 -52.52 -33.13
C VAL A 961 -28.50 -51.22 -32.89
N VAL A 962 -28.09 -51.02 -31.63
CA VAL A 962 -27.08 -50.04 -31.25
C VAL A 962 -25.82 -50.80 -30.88
N ARG A 963 -24.73 -50.55 -31.61
CA ARG A 963 -23.42 -51.15 -31.38
C ARG A 963 -22.48 -50.07 -30.86
N TYR A 964 -21.93 -50.27 -29.67
CA TYR A 964 -20.90 -49.42 -29.09
C TYR A 964 -19.58 -50.18 -29.04
N ASP A 965 -18.58 -49.69 -29.76
CA ASP A 965 -17.23 -50.24 -29.82
C ASP A 965 -16.34 -49.55 -28.79
N LEU A 966 -15.76 -50.34 -27.88
CA LEU A 966 -14.87 -49.84 -26.83
C LEU A 966 -13.49 -49.38 -27.38
N MET A 967 -13.22 -49.60 -28.68
CA MET A 967 -12.07 -49.06 -29.44
C MET A 967 -12.39 -48.81 -30.93
N SER A 968 -11.89 -47.70 -31.49
CA SER A 968 -11.66 -47.53 -32.94
C SER A 968 -10.16 -47.44 -33.21
N ASP A 969 -9.64 -48.22 -34.15
CA ASP A 969 -8.21 -48.46 -34.44
C ASP A 969 -7.42 -47.27 -35.06
N SER A 970 -7.84 -46.00 -34.87
CA SER A 970 -7.32 -44.87 -35.67
C SER A 970 -6.59 -43.74 -34.92
N THR A 971 -6.39 -43.81 -33.61
CA THR A 971 -5.79 -42.68 -32.84
C THR A 971 -4.51 -43.03 -32.06
N ALA A 972 -3.70 -43.95 -32.57
CA ALA A 972 -2.40 -44.28 -31.97
C ALA A 972 -1.26 -43.27 -32.27
N SER A 973 -1.51 -42.16 -32.97
CA SER A 973 -0.43 -41.26 -33.42
C SER A 973 -0.45 -39.81 -32.90
N SER A 974 -1.33 -39.41 -31.97
CA SER A 974 -1.43 -37.98 -31.61
C SER A 974 -1.66 -37.63 -30.14
N LEU A 975 -1.20 -38.45 -29.18
CA LEU A 975 -1.16 -38.06 -27.75
C LEU A 975 0.03 -38.69 -27.02
N ARG A 976 1.23 -38.13 -27.23
CA ARG A 976 2.26 -38.09 -26.18
C ARG A 976 2.22 -36.67 -25.63
N ASP A 977 2.10 -36.53 -24.32
CA ASP A 977 2.12 -35.29 -23.53
C ASP A 977 0.77 -34.85 -22.95
N VAL A 978 0.26 -35.59 -21.94
CA VAL A 978 -0.29 -35.05 -20.68
C VAL A 978 -0.22 -36.14 -19.61
N LYS A 979 0.60 -35.97 -18.58
CA LYS A 979 0.47 -36.68 -17.29
C LYS A 979 -0.10 -35.69 -16.27
N SER A 980 -1.40 -35.77 -15.95
CA SER A 980 -1.91 -35.49 -14.61
C SER A 980 -3.40 -35.82 -14.47
N ALA A 981 -3.72 -36.52 -13.38
CA ALA A 981 -4.98 -36.51 -12.63
C ALA A 981 -6.30 -36.74 -13.37
N LEU A 982 -6.59 -38.03 -13.63
CA LEU A 982 -7.88 -38.73 -13.56
C LEU A 982 -7.68 -39.94 -14.47
N SER A 983 -7.40 -41.11 -13.89
CA SER A 983 -7.19 -42.36 -14.63
C SER A 983 -8.36 -42.59 -15.61
N PRO A 984 -8.15 -42.42 -16.94
CA PRO A 984 -9.01 -43.08 -17.91
C PRO A 984 -8.71 -44.57 -17.75
N LEU A 985 -9.74 -45.42 -17.75
CA LEU A 985 -9.55 -46.86 -17.65
C LEU A 985 -8.40 -47.30 -18.59
N PRO A 986 -7.31 -47.92 -18.08
CA PRO A 986 -6.29 -48.48 -18.96
C PRO A 986 -6.92 -49.63 -19.76
N THR A 987 -6.68 -49.62 -21.07
CA THR A 987 -6.21 -50.78 -21.85
C THR A 987 -6.87 -52.13 -21.57
N GLU A 988 -7.57 -52.72 -22.55
CA GLU A 988 -7.84 -54.18 -22.62
C GLU A 988 -8.12 -54.82 -21.25
N ALA A 989 -9.12 -54.30 -20.53
CA ALA A 989 -9.28 -54.60 -19.12
C ALA A 989 -9.91 -55.99 -18.91
N ASN A 990 -9.19 -56.89 -18.25
CA ASN A 990 -9.78 -58.02 -17.56
C ASN A 990 -10.56 -57.47 -16.36
N LEU A 991 -11.89 -57.54 -16.42
CA LEU A 991 -12.73 -56.99 -15.35
C LEU A 991 -12.96 -58.06 -14.30
N THR A 992 -12.54 -57.82 -13.05
CA THR A 992 -13.02 -58.57 -11.88
C THR A 992 -14.26 -57.92 -11.27
N GLN A 993 -14.58 -56.69 -11.68
CA GLN A 993 -15.76 -55.95 -11.25
C GLN A 993 -16.39 -55.21 -12.44
N GLU A 994 -17.71 -55.30 -12.58
CA GLU A 994 -18.47 -54.50 -13.54
C GLU A 994 -19.86 -54.11 -13.00
N GLU A 995 -20.38 -52.98 -13.48
CA GLU A 995 -21.70 -52.47 -13.16
C GLU A 995 -22.46 -52.16 -14.46
N LEU A 996 -23.66 -52.72 -14.58
CA LEU A 996 -24.58 -52.52 -15.68
C LEU A 996 -25.94 -52.10 -15.13
N SER A 997 -26.33 -50.86 -15.40
CA SER A 997 -27.65 -50.34 -15.06
C SER A 997 -28.40 -49.93 -16.33
N PHE A 998 -29.67 -50.27 -16.42
CA PHE A 998 -30.55 -49.84 -17.51
C PHE A 998 -32.02 -49.99 -17.13
N SER A 999 -32.88 -49.31 -17.84
CA SER A 999 -34.33 -49.48 -17.77
C SER A 999 -34.88 -49.91 -19.13
N PHE A 1000 -35.93 -50.72 -19.13
CA PHE A 1000 -36.58 -51.16 -20.36
C PHE A 1000 -38.10 -51.23 -20.21
N SER A 1001 -38.83 -51.00 -21.31
CA SER A 1001 -40.26 -51.27 -21.42
C SER A 1001 -40.56 -51.98 -22.74
N THR A 1002 -41.28 -53.10 -22.68
CA THR A 1002 -41.63 -53.88 -23.88
C THR A 1002 -42.87 -54.72 -23.63
N SER A 1003 -43.58 -55.06 -24.70
CA SER A 1003 -44.64 -56.08 -24.74
C SER A 1003 -44.24 -57.30 -25.58
N ASN A 1004 -42.99 -57.36 -26.04
CA ASN A 1004 -42.51 -58.36 -27.00
C ASN A 1004 -41.57 -59.36 -26.33
N THR A 1005 -41.81 -60.66 -26.54
CA THR A 1005 -40.97 -61.77 -26.07
C THR A 1005 -40.89 -62.85 -27.15
N PRO A 1006 -39.81 -63.64 -27.21
CA PRO A 1006 -38.53 -63.46 -26.52
C PRO A 1006 -37.69 -62.35 -27.17
N SER A 1007 -36.77 -61.73 -26.43
CA SER A 1007 -35.89 -60.68 -26.97
C SER A 1007 -34.56 -60.58 -26.22
N VAL A 1008 -33.51 -60.10 -26.90
CA VAL A 1008 -32.22 -59.75 -26.29
C VAL A 1008 -32.16 -58.25 -26.00
N LEU A 1009 -31.95 -57.87 -24.75
CA LEU A 1009 -31.92 -56.47 -24.33
C LEU A 1009 -30.52 -55.88 -24.52
N ILE A 1010 -29.54 -56.51 -23.87
CA ILE A 1010 -28.14 -56.08 -23.86
C ILE A 1010 -27.24 -57.31 -24.01
N TYR A 1011 -26.22 -57.20 -24.85
CA TYR A 1011 -25.18 -58.20 -25.02
C TYR A 1011 -23.81 -57.55 -25.04
N LEU A 1012 -22.97 -57.90 -24.09
CA LEU A 1012 -21.57 -57.46 -24.02
C LEU A 1012 -20.69 -58.59 -24.51
N SER A 1013 -19.94 -58.32 -25.57
CA SER A 1013 -19.02 -59.28 -26.16
C SER A 1013 -17.58 -59.01 -25.78
N SER A 1014 -16.79 -60.08 -25.75
CA SER A 1014 -15.35 -60.04 -25.61
C SER A 1014 -14.64 -60.42 -26.92
N ARG A 1015 -13.33 -60.16 -26.99
CA ARG A 1015 -12.43 -60.82 -27.95
C ARG A 1015 -12.18 -62.29 -27.57
N THR A 1016 -12.38 -62.68 -26.31
CA THR A 1016 -12.50 -64.08 -25.87
C THR A 1016 -13.94 -64.58 -26.10
N GLN A 1017 -14.24 -65.83 -25.76
CA GLN A 1017 -15.61 -66.36 -25.81
C GLN A 1017 -16.48 -65.91 -24.62
N ASP A 1018 -15.98 -64.98 -23.81
CA ASP A 1018 -16.66 -64.48 -22.64
C ASP A 1018 -17.75 -63.48 -23.03
N TYR A 1019 -18.89 -63.53 -22.35
CA TYR A 1019 -19.98 -62.59 -22.59
C TYR A 1019 -20.90 -62.43 -21.38
N LEU A 1020 -21.57 -61.29 -21.35
CA LEU A 1020 -22.72 -61.02 -20.49
C LEU A 1020 -23.94 -60.71 -21.37
N ALA A 1021 -25.00 -61.49 -21.23
CA ALA A 1021 -26.24 -61.31 -21.97
C ALA A 1021 -27.44 -61.16 -21.04
N VAL A 1022 -28.29 -60.18 -21.33
CA VAL A 1022 -29.57 -59.98 -20.64
C VAL A 1022 -30.70 -60.18 -21.65
N VAL A 1023 -31.57 -61.16 -21.38
CA VAL A 1023 -32.62 -61.60 -22.32
C VAL A 1023 -33.97 -61.79 -21.63
N LEU A 1024 -35.05 -61.61 -22.39
CA LEU A 1024 -36.42 -61.98 -22.00
C LEU A 1024 -36.80 -63.32 -22.61
N ARG A 1025 -37.22 -64.27 -21.78
CA ARG A 1025 -37.70 -65.60 -22.18
C ARG A 1025 -39.08 -65.53 -22.85
N HIS A 1026 -39.51 -66.62 -23.50
CA HIS A 1026 -40.83 -66.72 -24.15
C HIS A 1026 -42.02 -66.50 -23.20
N ASN A 1027 -41.84 -66.77 -21.92
CA ASN A 1027 -42.81 -66.51 -20.85
C ASN A 1027 -42.67 -65.09 -20.24
N GLY A 1028 -41.77 -64.27 -20.79
CA GLY A 1028 -41.50 -62.90 -20.35
C GLY A 1028 -40.68 -62.75 -19.08
N THR A 1029 -40.11 -63.82 -18.53
CA THR A 1029 -39.20 -63.72 -17.38
C THR A 1029 -37.82 -63.24 -17.82
N LEU A 1030 -37.22 -62.34 -17.03
CA LEU A 1030 -35.88 -61.79 -17.28
C LEU A 1030 -34.80 -62.81 -16.88
N GLN A 1031 -33.85 -63.04 -17.79
CA GLN A 1031 -32.74 -63.97 -17.58
C GLN A 1031 -31.41 -63.29 -17.90
N ILE A 1032 -30.46 -63.42 -16.97
CA ILE A 1032 -29.09 -62.93 -17.12
C ILE A 1032 -28.19 -64.14 -17.33
N ARG A 1033 -27.26 -64.05 -18.28
CA ARG A 1033 -26.37 -65.15 -18.68
C ARG A 1033 -24.93 -64.64 -18.67
N TYR A 1034 -24.10 -65.29 -17.86
CA TYR A 1034 -22.66 -65.06 -17.77
C TYR A 1034 -21.91 -66.25 -18.36
N ASN A 1035 -21.00 -65.98 -19.28
CA ASN A 1035 -19.96 -66.92 -19.70
C ASN A 1035 -18.62 -66.23 -19.49
N LEU A 1036 -17.82 -66.66 -18.52
CA LEU A 1036 -16.53 -66.05 -18.21
C LEU A 1036 -15.35 -67.03 -18.44
N GLY A 1037 -15.63 -68.25 -18.91
CA GLY A 1037 -14.66 -69.35 -18.94
C GLY A 1037 -14.86 -70.37 -17.81
N GLY A 1038 -14.35 -71.59 -18.00
CA GLY A 1038 -14.38 -72.69 -17.01
C GLY A 1038 -15.64 -73.58 -17.00
N LEU A 1039 -16.82 -73.06 -17.37
CA LEU A 1039 -18.08 -73.82 -17.44
C LEU A 1039 -18.37 -74.37 -18.85
N ARG A 1040 -19.05 -75.54 -18.95
CA ARG A 1040 -19.52 -76.09 -20.23
C ARG A 1040 -20.76 -75.38 -20.79
N GLU A 1041 -21.58 -74.82 -19.91
CA GLU A 1041 -22.76 -74.02 -20.24
C GLU A 1041 -22.70 -72.70 -19.45
N PRO A 1042 -23.24 -71.60 -20.00
CA PRO A 1042 -23.20 -70.30 -19.33
C PRO A 1042 -24.00 -70.34 -18.02
N PHE A 1043 -23.49 -69.66 -17.00
CA PHE A 1043 -24.21 -69.47 -15.75
C PHE A 1043 -25.43 -68.57 -15.96
N THR A 1044 -26.63 -69.08 -15.68
CA THR A 1044 -27.87 -68.32 -15.90
C THR A 1044 -28.61 -68.02 -14.61
N ILE A 1045 -28.97 -66.76 -14.41
CA ILE A 1045 -29.84 -66.29 -13.33
C ILE A 1045 -31.21 -66.01 -13.94
N SER A 1046 -32.25 -66.73 -13.52
CA SER A 1046 -33.64 -66.46 -13.93
C SER A 1046 -34.36 -65.76 -12.79
N LEU A 1047 -34.74 -64.50 -13.01
CA LEU A 1047 -35.50 -63.70 -12.05
C LEU A 1047 -36.99 -64.06 -12.15
N ASP A 1048 -37.66 -64.05 -11.00
CA ASP A 1048 -39.12 -64.09 -10.71
C ASP A 1048 -40.07 -64.67 -11.80
N HIS A 1049 -41.06 -65.49 -11.43
CA HIS A 1049 -41.98 -66.12 -12.40
C HIS A 1049 -42.98 -65.15 -13.07
N ARG A 1050 -42.78 -63.83 -12.96
CA ARG A 1050 -43.64 -62.78 -13.51
C ARG A 1050 -43.22 -62.40 -14.93
N ASN A 1051 -44.21 -62.08 -15.76
CA ASN A 1051 -43.99 -61.58 -17.11
C ASN A 1051 -43.60 -60.08 -17.06
N MET A 1052 -42.35 -59.80 -17.43
CA MET A 1052 -41.74 -58.46 -17.46
C MET A 1052 -41.97 -57.74 -18.80
N ALA A 1053 -42.56 -58.41 -19.79
CA ALA A 1053 -42.97 -57.81 -21.06
C ALA A 1053 -44.45 -57.37 -20.98
N ASN A 1054 -44.73 -56.52 -20.00
CA ASN A 1054 -46.08 -56.01 -19.68
C ASN A 1054 -46.32 -54.58 -20.20
N GLY A 1055 -45.37 -54.00 -20.93
CA GLY A 1055 -45.41 -52.62 -21.44
C GLY A 1055 -45.07 -51.54 -20.41
N GLN A 1056 -44.80 -51.88 -19.14
CA GLN A 1056 -44.36 -50.94 -18.11
C GLN A 1056 -42.83 -50.82 -18.07
N PRO A 1057 -42.28 -49.67 -17.62
CA PRO A 1057 -40.85 -49.52 -17.44
C PRO A 1057 -40.35 -50.30 -16.22
N HIS A 1058 -39.33 -51.11 -16.44
CA HIS A 1058 -38.61 -51.87 -15.41
C HIS A 1058 -37.15 -51.44 -15.35
N SER A 1059 -36.61 -51.27 -14.15
CA SER A 1059 -35.21 -50.87 -13.90
C SER A 1059 -34.40 -52.08 -13.46
N VAL A 1060 -33.24 -52.28 -14.06
CA VAL A 1060 -32.34 -53.40 -13.75
C VAL A 1060 -30.96 -52.85 -13.42
N ASN A 1061 -30.44 -53.18 -12.25
CA ASN A 1061 -29.06 -52.93 -11.87
C ASN A 1061 -28.35 -54.25 -11.57
N ILE A 1062 -27.25 -54.50 -12.27
CA ILE A 1062 -26.42 -55.69 -12.16
C ILE A 1062 -25.01 -55.23 -11.79
N SER A 1063 -24.51 -55.62 -10.63
CA SER A 1063 -23.12 -55.38 -10.27
C SER A 1063 -22.44 -56.68 -9.87
N ARG A 1064 -21.29 -56.98 -10.48
CA ARG A 1064 -20.48 -58.14 -10.12
C ARG A 1064 -19.19 -57.68 -9.48
N GLN A 1065 -18.81 -58.31 -8.38
CA GLN A 1065 -17.49 -58.20 -7.77
C GLN A 1065 -16.94 -59.60 -7.52
N ASP A 1066 -15.87 -59.95 -8.23
CA ASP A 1066 -15.29 -61.28 -8.27
C ASP A 1066 -16.34 -62.36 -8.62
N ARG A 1067 -16.71 -63.20 -7.65
CA ARG A 1067 -17.70 -64.27 -7.82
C ARG A 1067 -19.12 -63.83 -7.45
N ILE A 1068 -19.30 -62.68 -6.80
CA ILE A 1068 -20.58 -62.24 -6.26
C ILE A 1068 -21.26 -61.32 -7.27
N ILE A 1069 -22.49 -61.65 -7.66
CA ILE A 1069 -23.34 -60.85 -8.54
C ILE A 1069 -24.50 -60.32 -7.71
N HIS A 1070 -24.56 -59.02 -7.51
CA HIS A 1070 -25.69 -58.31 -6.95
C HIS A 1070 -26.63 -57.88 -8.07
N LEU A 1071 -27.92 -58.14 -7.86
CA LEU A 1071 -28.94 -57.91 -8.84
C LEU A 1071 -30.15 -57.24 -8.19
N GLN A 1072 -30.47 -56.05 -8.66
CA GLN A 1072 -31.61 -55.28 -8.22
C GLN A 1072 -32.58 -55.09 -9.39
N LEU A 1073 -33.82 -55.50 -9.18
CA LEU A 1073 -34.91 -55.33 -10.13
C LEU A 1073 -35.92 -54.34 -9.53
N ASP A 1074 -36.24 -53.29 -10.25
CA ASP A 1074 -37.10 -52.18 -9.81
C ASP A 1074 -36.70 -51.67 -8.41
N HIS A 1075 -37.68 -51.50 -7.52
CA HIS A 1075 -37.46 -51.10 -6.12
C HIS A 1075 -37.36 -52.29 -5.17
N TYR A 1076 -37.24 -53.52 -5.68
CA TYR A 1076 -37.05 -54.70 -4.84
C TYR A 1076 -35.63 -54.70 -4.25
N PRO A 1077 -35.43 -55.29 -3.06
CA PRO A 1077 -34.11 -55.38 -2.46
C PRO A 1077 -33.14 -56.16 -3.37
N SER A 1078 -31.88 -55.73 -3.37
CA SER A 1078 -30.81 -56.39 -4.14
C SER A 1078 -30.62 -57.83 -3.65
N VAL A 1079 -30.57 -58.77 -4.60
CA VAL A 1079 -30.35 -60.19 -4.36
C VAL A 1079 -28.96 -60.58 -4.85
N SER A 1080 -28.19 -61.26 -4.00
CA SER A 1080 -26.84 -61.73 -4.34
C SER A 1080 -26.86 -63.17 -4.86
N TYR A 1081 -26.17 -63.41 -5.97
CA TYR A 1081 -25.89 -64.72 -6.55
C TYR A 1081 -24.38 -64.95 -6.56
N THR A 1082 -23.94 -66.21 -6.53
CA THR A 1082 -22.51 -66.55 -6.55
C THR A 1082 -22.19 -67.41 -7.76
N LEU A 1083 -21.17 -67.03 -8.52
CA LEU A 1083 -20.64 -67.82 -9.62
C LEU A 1083 -20.07 -69.14 -9.10
N PRO A 1084 -20.31 -70.28 -9.78
CA PRO A 1084 -19.76 -71.58 -9.39
C PRO A 1084 -18.22 -71.55 -9.30
N GLU A 1085 -17.63 -72.37 -8.42
CA GLU A 1085 -16.16 -72.45 -8.26
C GLU A 1085 -15.44 -72.81 -9.57
N ALA A 1086 -16.09 -73.60 -10.44
CA ALA A 1086 -15.58 -73.98 -11.75
C ALA A 1086 -15.65 -72.86 -12.81
N SER A 1087 -16.31 -71.73 -12.52
CA SER A 1087 -16.31 -70.55 -13.39
C SER A 1087 -15.08 -69.70 -13.10
N ASP A 1088 -14.50 -69.11 -14.15
CA ASP A 1088 -13.48 -68.08 -14.01
C ASP A 1088 -14.08 -66.78 -13.42
N THR A 1089 -13.21 -65.91 -12.90
CA THR A 1089 -13.57 -64.66 -12.20
C THR A 1089 -13.27 -63.39 -13.00
N GLU A 1090 -12.56 -63.49 -14.12
CA GLU A 1090 -12.18 -62.36 -14.97
C GLU A 1090 -13.07 -62.33 -16.21
N PHE A 1091 -13.69 -61.19 -16.50
CA PHE A 1091 -14.32 -60.92 -17.79
C PHE A 1091 -13.26 -60.32 -18.71
N ASN A 1092 -12.61 -61.19 -19.47
CA ASN A 1092 -11.42 -60.84 -20.25
C ASN A 1092 -11.79 -60.01 -21.47
N LEU A 1093 -10.95 -59.07 -21.88
CA LEU A 1093 -10.94 -58.40 -23.21
C LEU A 1093 -12.30 -57.92 -23.76
N VAL A 1094 -13.14 -57.28 -22.94
CA VAL A 1094 -14.45 -56.74 -23.37
C VAL A 1094 -14.29 -55.78 -24.57
N LYS A 1095 -15.08 -56.01 -25.62
CA LYS A 1095 -14.89 -55.43 -26.96
C LYS A 1095 -16.04 -54.53 -27.40
N THR A 1096 -17.26 -55.05 -27.38
CA THR A 1096 -18.42 -54.37 -27.98
C THR A 1096 -19.66 -54.56 -27.10
N ILE A 1097 -20.47 -53.50 -27.00
CA ILE A 1097 -21.78 -53.53 -26.33
C ILE A 1097 -22.85 -53.44 -27.41
N PHE A 1098 -23.78 -54.39 -27.43
CA PHE A 1098 -24.93 -54.41 -28.33
C PHE A 1098 -26.21 -54.19 -27.54
N LEU A 1099 -27.05 -53.28 -28.02
CA LEU A 1099 -28.38 -53.04 -27.49
C LEU A 1099 -29.44 -53.44 -28.52
N GLY A 1100 -30.46 -54.13 -28.05
CA GLY A 1100 -31.66 -54.50 -28.79
C GLY A 1100 -31.52 -55.65 -29.79
N LYS A 1101 -30.37 -55.81 -30.44
CA LYS A 1101 -30.09 -56.97 -31.29
C LYS A 1101 -28.60 -57.21 -31.37
N VAL A 1102 -28.18 -58.46 -31.56
CA VAL A 1102 -26.77 -58.84 -31.63
C VAL A 1102 -26.38 -59.11 -33.08
N PHE A 1103 -25.34 -58.42 -33.55
CA PHE A 1103 -24.74 -58.64 -34.85
C PHE A 1103 -23.21 -58.67 -34.72
N GLU A 1104 -22.65 -59.87 -34.61
CA GLU A 1104 -21.21 -60.05 -34.48
C GLU A 1104 -20.71 -61.20 -35.38
N THR A 1105 -19.49 -61.06 -35.89
CA THR A 1105 -18.80 -62.04 -36.72
C THR A 1105 -17.86 -62.87 -35.83
N GLY A 1106 -18.27 -64.09 -35.44
CA GLY A 1106 -17.50 -64.96 -34.54
C GLY A 1106 -18.32 -66.13 -33.95
N GLN A 1107 -17.77 -66.82 -32.93
CA GLN A 1107 -18.53 -67.80 -32.14
C GLN A 1107 -19.40 -67.07 -31.11
N ILE A 1108 -20.70 -67.00 -31.38
CA ILE A 1108 -21.74 -66.49 -30.47
C ILE A 1108 -22.52 -67.69 -29.95
N ASP A 1109 -22.99 -67.65 -28.71
CA ASP A 1109 -23.87 -68.69 -28.17
C ASP A 1109 -25.07 -68.90 -29.13
N PRO A 1110 -25.18 -70.06 -29.79
CA PRO A 1110 -26.24 -70.33 -30.77
C PRO A 1110 -27.63 -70.19 -30.14
N VAL A 1111 -27.76 -70.42 -28.82
CA VAL A 1111 -29.02 -70.24 -28.10
C VAL A 1111 -29.47 -68.77 -28.09
N ILE A 1112 -28.55 -67.81 -28.02
CA ILE A 1112 -28.88 -66.38 -28.07
C ILE A 1112 -29.41 -66.01 -29.46
N ILE A 1113 -28.72 -66.48 -30.51
CA ILE A 1113 -29.08 -66.17 -31.89
C ILE A 1113 -30.39 -66.85 -32.33
N GLU A 1114 -30.53 -68.15 -32.05
CA GLU A 1114 -31.69 -68.93 -32.50
C GLU A 1114 -32.97 -68.58 -31.74
N LYS A 1115 -32.88 -68.25 -30.43
CA LYS A 1115 -34.07 -68.06 -29.58
C LYS A 1115 -34.44 -66.61 -29.27
N TYR A 1116 -33.48 -65.67 -29.24
CA TYR A 1116 -33.70 -64.32 -28.69
C TYR A 1116 -33.41 -63.19 -29.68
N ASN A 1117 -32.66 -63.46 -30.76
CA ASN A 1117 -32.16 -62.43 -31.67
C ASN A 1117 -33.09 -62.11 -32.86
N THR A 1118 -34.14 -62.90 -33.08
CA THR A 1118 -35.12 -62.72 -34.16
C THR A 1118 -36.54 -62.66 -33.58
N PRO A 1119 -37.24 -61.50 -33.61
CA PRO A 1119 -36.89 -60.25 -34.31
C PRO A 1119 -35.89 -59.33 -33.58
N GLY A 1120 -35.49 -59.67 -32.34
CA GLY A 1120 -34.74 -58.78 -31.45
C GLY A 1120 -35.66 -58.02 -30.48
N PHE A 1121 -35.12 -57.04 -29.76
CA PHE A 1121 -35.87 -56.15 -28.89
C PHE A 1121 -36.70 -55.15 -29.67
N VAL A 1122 -37.94 -54.98 -29.23
CA VAL A 1122 -38.85 -53.93 -29.69
C VAL A 1122 -39.44 -53.30 -28.45
N GLY A 1123 -39.27 -52.01 -28.28
CA GLY A 1123 -39.64 -51.33 -27.05
C GLY A 1123 -38.66 -50.21 -26.72
N CYS A 1124 -38.70 -49.71 -25.50
CA CYS A 1124 -37.89 -48.57 -25.08
C CYS A 1124 -36.77 -49.02 -24.13
N LEU A 1125 -35.54 -48.56 -24.37
CA LEU A 1125 -34.43 -48.66 -23.43
C LEU A 1125 -34.05 -47.26 -22.95
N SER A 1126 -33.79 -47.10 -21.65
CA SER A 1126 -33.29 -45.84 -21.08
C SER A 1126 -32.26 -46.09 -19.98
N ARG A 1127 -31.53 -45.05 -19.58
CA ARG A 1127 -30.52 -45.10 -18.49
C ARG A 1127 -29.44 -46.17 -18.69
N VAL A 1128 -29.14 -46.52 -19.94
CA VAL A 1128 -28.18 -47.59 -20.24
C VAL A 1128 -26.77 -47.10 -19.91
N GLN A 1129 -26.19 -47.66 -18.85
CA GLN A 1129 -24.85 -47.34 -18.38
C GLN A 1129 -24.11 -48.62 -18.04
N PHE A 1130 -22.92 -48.76 -18.61
CA PHE A 1130 -21.96 -49.80 -18.27
C PHE A 1130 -20.70 -49.15 -17.70
N ASN A 1131 -20.44 -49.36 -16.41
CA ASN A 1131 -19.42 -48.64 -15.65
C ASN A 1131 -19.58 -47.11 -15.79
N ARG A 1132 -18.65 -46.43 -16.48
CA ARG A 1132 -18.70 -44.97 -16.76
C ARG A 1132 -19.07 -44.64 -18.23
N ILE A 1133 -19.62 -45.60 -18.95
CA ILE A 1133 -19.93 -45.49 -20.39
C ILE A 1133 -21.45 -45.53 -20.58
N ALA A 1134 -21.99 -44.55 -21.28
CA ALA A 1134 -23.41 -44.46 -21.62
C ALA A 1134 -23.64 -44.72 -23.13
N PRO A 1135 -23.69 -46.00 -23.58
CA PRO A 1135 -23.69 -46.34 -25.00
C PRO A 1135 -24.92 -45.85 -25.75
N LEU A 1136 -26.09 -45.86 -25.12
CA LEU A 1136 -27.33 -45.35 -25.73
C LEU A 1136 -27.29 -43.81 -25.90
N LYS A 1137 -26.76 -43.10 -24.92
CA LYS A 1137 -26.58 -41.64 -25.00
C LYS A 1137 -25.61 -41.26 -26.11
N ALA A 1138 -24.49 -41.97 -26.21
CA ALA A 1138 -23.51 -41.76 -27.28
C ALA A 1138 -24.11 -42.01 -28.69
N ALA A 1139 -25.09 -42.91 -28.82
CA ALA A 1139 -25.78 -43.16 -30.07
C ALA A 1139 -26.80 -42.05 -30.44
N LEU A 1140 -27.43 -41.40 -29.46
CA LEU A 1140 -28.46 -40.38 -29.65
C LEU A 1140 -27.91 -38.94 -29.75
N ARG A 1141 -26.76 -38.65 -29.12
CA ARG A 1141 -26.14 -37.32 -29.05
C ARG A 1141 -24.88 -37.30 -29.93
N SER A 1142 -25.04 -37.12 -31.25
CA SER A 1142 -23.92 -37.15 -32.19
C SER A 1142 -23.08 -35.87 -32.14
N GLY A 1143 -21.99 -35.87 -31.38
CA GLY A 1143 -21.00 -34.80 -31.33
C GLY A 1143 -19.61 -35.32 -30.93
N ILE A 1144 -18.75 -35.56 -31.92
CA ILE A 1144 -17.31 -35.90 -31.85
C ILE A 1144 -16.99 -37.36 -31.47
N SER A 1145 -16.41 -38.09 -32.45
CA SER A 1145 -15.85 -39.46 -32.44
C SER A 1145 -16.83 -40.62 -32.21
N SER A 1146 -17.15 -41.33 -33.29
CA SER A 1146 -18.19 -42.36 -33.42
C SER A 1146 -17.82 -43.72 -32.82
N ALA A 1147 -17.81 -43.84 -31.49
CA ALA A 1147 -17.74 -45.15 -30.81
C ALA A 1147 -19.07 -45.92 -30.90
N ALA A 1148 -20.21 -45.24 -31.12
CA ALA A 1148 -21.52 -45.84 -31.28
C ALA A 1148 -21.98 -45.83 -32.75
N SER A 1149 -22.54 -46.94 -33.23
CA SER A 1149 -23.18 -47.08 -34.54
C SER A 1149 -24.59 -47.64 -34.39
N VAL A 1150 -25.53 -47.13 -35.19
CA VAL A 1150 -26.94 -47.52 -35.16
C VAL A 1150 -27.33 -48.11 -36.51
N GLN A 1151 -27.94 -49.29 -36.49
CA GLN A 1151 -28.49 -49.93 -37.69
C GLN A 1151 -29.96 -50.30 -37.42
N GLY A 1152 -30.88 -49.73 -38.20
CA GLY A 1152 -32.33 -49.77 -37.94
C GLY A 1152 -32.88 -48.40 -37.57
N VAL A 1153 -34.05 -48.34 -36.93
CA VAL A 1153 -34.72 -47.10 -36.55
C VAL A 1153 -34.72 -46.97 -35.03
N LEU A 1154 -33.89 -46.05 -34.54
CA LEU A 1154 -33.81 -45.65 -33.13
C LEU A 1154 -34.40 -44.23 -33.00
N VAL A 1155 -35.46 -44.09 -32.21
CA VAL A 1155 -36.12 -42.79 -31.97
C VAL A 1155 -35.95 -42.41 -30.52
N GLU A 1156 -35.47 -41.20 -30.23
CA GLU A 1156 -35.38 -40.70 -28.86
C GLU A 1156 -36.76 -40.72 -28.19
N SER A 1157 -36.82 -41.24 -26.96
CA SER A 1157 -38.07 -41.41 -26.22
C SER A 1157 -37.82 -41.34 -24.72
N ASN A 1158 -38.77 -40.77 -23.99
CA ASN A 1158 -38.73 -40.71 -22.52
C ASN A 1158 -38.99 -42.06 -21.84
N CYS A 1159 -39.27 -43.12 -22.61
CA CYS A 1159 -39.50 -44.49 -22.14
C CYS A 1159 -40.50 -44.63 -20.98
N GLY A 1160 -41.44 -43.70 -20.84
CA GLY A 1160 -42.42 -43.70 -19.74
C GLY A 1160 -41.89 -43.19 -18.39
N ALA A 1161 -40.72 -42.53 -18.35
CA ALA A 1161 -40.20 -41.89 -17.16
C ALA A 1161 -41.02 -40.63 -16.81
N SER A 1162 -41.43 -40.50 -15.55
CA SER A 1162 -42.05 -39.28 -15.02
C SER A 1162 -40.94 -38.31 -14.61
N PRO A 1163 -40.91 -37.05 -15.08
CA PRO A 1163 -39.91 -36.10 -14.62
C PRO A 1163 -40.10 -35.81 -13.12
N LEU A 1164 -39.01 -35.82 -12.35
CA LEU A 1164 -39.01 -35.25 -11.00
C LEU A 1164 -39.13 -33.73 -11.15
N THR A 1165 -40.27 -33.17 -10.73
CA THR A 1165 -40.47 -31.73 -10.62
C THR A 1165 -39.65 -31.17 -9.46
N ILE A 1166 -38.38 -30.87 -9.72
CA ILE A 1166 -37.63 -29.90 -8.91
C ILE A 1166 -37.79 -28.57 -9.65
N SER A 1167 -38.40 -27.58 -8.98
CA SER A 1167 -38.57 -26.25 -9.56
C SER A 1167 -37.21 -25.70 -9.99
N PRO A 1168 -37.03 -25.25 -11.25
CA PRO A 1168 -35.82 -24.55 -11.62
C PRO A 1168 -35.75 -23.26 -10.80
N MET A 1169 -34.64 -23.02 -10.09
CA MET A 1169 -34.31 -21.64 -9.71
C MET A 1169 -34.16 -20.87 -11.01
N SER A 1170 -34.82 -19.72 -11.08
CA SER A 1170 -34.68 -18.76 -12.18
C SER A 1170 -33.20 -18.48 -12.42
N ALA A 1171 -32.70 -18.79 -13.62
CA ALA A 1171 -31.43 -18.25 -14.07
C ALA A 1171 -31.50 -16.73 -13.90
N ALA A 1172 -30.57 -16.17 -13.12
CA ALA A 1172 -30.43 -14.72 -13.04
C ALA A 1172 -30.16 -14.21 -14.45
N PHE A 1173 -30.95 -13.22 -14.87
CA PHE A 1173 -30.90 -12.60 -16.19
C PHE A 1173 -29.45 -12.25 -16.55
N ASP A 1174 -28.91 -12.83 -17.63
CA ASP A 1174 -27.65 -12.40 -18.22
C ASP A 1174 -27.93 -11.10 -18.99
N PRO A 1175 -27.37 -9.94 -18.59
CA PRO A 1175 -27.59 -8.68 -19.30
C PRO A 1175 -26.89 -8.62 -20.66
N TRP A 1176 -26.01 -9.58 -21.00
CA TRP A 1176 -25.09 -9.48 -22.13
C TRP A 1176 -25.39 -10.41 -23.30
N HIS A 1177 -26.26 -11.41 -23.15
CA HIS A 1177 -26.72 -12.28 -24.26
C HIS A 1177 -28.24 -12.54 -24.22
N PRO A 1178 -29.04 -11.80 -25.02
CA PRO A 1178 -30.46 -12.08 -25.18
C PRO A 1178 -30.65 -13.13 -26.30
N ASP A 1179 -30.75 -14.41 -25.94
CA ASP A 1179 -31.22 -15.40 -26.90
C ASP A 1179 -32.73 -15.32 -27.08
N SER A 1180 -33.13 -14.83 -28.25
CA SER A 1180 -34.35 -15.18 -28.99
C SER A 1180 -35.73 -14.90 -28.35
N ALA A 1181 -36.04 -13.63 -28.14
CA ALA A 1181 -37.41 -13.13 -28.30
C ALA A 1181 -37.37 -11.74 -28.95
N GLY A 1182 -37.98 -11.61 -30.13
CA GLY A 1182 -37.82 -10.47 -31.02
C GLY A 1182 -38.22 -9.13 -30.39
N ALA A 1183 -37.23 -8.32 -30.04
CA ALA A 1183 -37.32 -6.87 -29.98
C ALA A 1183 -35.94 -6.29 -30.28
N GLN A 1184 -35.78 -5.74 -31.48
CA GLN A 1184 -34.54 -5.16 -31.98
C GLN A 1184 -34.39 -3.75 -31.37
N PHE A 1185 -33.41 -3.54 -30.48
CA PHE A 1185 -32.98 -2.19 -30.08
C PHE A 1185 -31.55 -1.94 -30.60
N PRO A 1186 -31.31 -0.87 -31.36
CA PRO A 1186 -29.99 -0.61 -31.92
C PRO A 1186 -29.11 0.11 -30.90
N PHE A 1187 -28.05 -0.56 -30.43
CA PHE A 1187 -26.90 0.14 -29.82
C PHE A 1187 -25.83 0.29 -30.91
N ASN A 1188 -25.68 1.51 -31.42
CA ASN A 1188 -24.55 1.88 -32.27
C ASN A 1188 -23.30 2.06 -31.39
N GLU A 1189 -22.19 1.46 -31.81
CA GLU A 1189 -20.84 1.84 -31.40
C GLU A 1189 -20.57 3.29 -31.83
N GLU A 1190 -20.49 4.23 -30.89
CA GLU A 1190 -19.92 5.55 -31.16
C GLU A 1190 -18.50 5.64 -30.61
N ILE A 1191 -17.57 5.67 -31.55
CA ILE A 1191 -16.19 6.11 -31.46
C ILE A 1191 -16.18 7.51 -30.81
N VAL A 1192 -15.52 7.61 -29.65
CA VAL A 1192 -15.28 8.88 -28.96
C VAL A 1192 -14.39 9.77 -29.84
N SER A 1193 -15.01 10.76 -30.48
CA SER A 1193 -14.32 11.96 -30.97
C SER A 1193 -14.70 13.16 -30.12
N ARG A 1194 -13.67 13.91 -29.74
CA ARG A 1194 -13.72 15.22 -29.06
C ARG A 1194 -14.57 16.22 -29.87
N ASP A 1195 -15.26 17.08 -29.11
CA ASP A 1195 -15.99 18.30 -29.48
C ASP A 1195 -17.47 18.17 -29.92
N GLY A 1196 -18.36 18.67 -29.04
CA GLY A 1196 -19.76 18.97 -29.39
C GLY A 1196 -20.75 18.86 -28.22
N LEU A 1197 -20.89 19.90 -27.41
CA LEU A 1197 -21.98 20.03 -26.42
C LEU A 1197 -23.34 20.12 -27.14
N ASN A 1198 -24.14 19.06 -27.06
CA ASN A 1198 -25.43 18.93 -27.72
C ASN A 1198 -26.54 19.66 -26.92
N ARG A 1199 -27.16 20.69 -27.51
CA ARG A 1199 -28.14 21.61 -26.88
C ARG A 1199 -29.52 21.02 -26.58
N ASP A 1200 -29.79 19.77 -26.96
CA ASP A 1200 -31.13 19.19 -26.87
C ASP A 1200 -31.41 18.41 -25.57
N SER A 1201 -30.37 18.07 -24.79
CA SER A 1201 -30.52 17.39 -23.49
C SER A 1201 -31.05 18.31 -22.37
N ALA A 1202 -30.73 19.61 -22.43
CA ALA A 1202 -31.17 20.59 -21.45
C ALA A 1202 -32.68 20.86 -21.51
N ILE A 1203 -33.30 20.75 -22.69
CA ILE A 1203 -34.73 20.98 -22.87
C ILE A 1203 -35.54 19.82 -22.30
N ILE A 1204 -35.10 18.57 -22.53
CA ILE A 1204 -35.74 17.37 -22.01
C ILE A 1204 -35.60 17.29 -20.48
N GLY A 1205 -34.41 17.62 -19.94
CA GLY A 1205 -34.19 17.72 -18.50
C GLY A 1205 -35.05 18.81 -17.84
N GLY A 1206 -35.23 19.95 -18.51
CA GLY A 1206 -36.10 21.03 -18.06
C GLY A 1206 -37.58 20.62 -17.97
N ILE A 1207 -38.08 19.89 -18.98
CA ILE A 1207 -39.48 19.41 -18.99
C ILE A 1207 -39.70 18.38 -17.87
N ILE A 1208 -38.77 17.45 -17.66
CA ILE A 1208 -38.85 16.44 -16.59
C ILE A 1208 -38.82 17.12 -15.21
N ALA A 1209 -37.96 18.13 -15.03
CA ALA A 1209 -37.89 18.88 -13.78
C ALA A 1209 -39.20 19.63 -13.46
N VAL A 1210 -39.86 20.20 -14.47
CA VAL A 1210 -41.17 20.88 -14.29
C VAL A 1210 -42.27 19.87 -13.92
N VAL A 1211 -42.29 18.69 -14.54
CA VAL A 1211 -43.26 17.63 -14.20
C VAL A 1211 -43.03 17.13 -12.77
N ILE A 1212 -41.79 16.88 -12.36
CA ILE A 1212 -41.48 16.47 -10.98
C ILE A 1212 -41.85 17.56 -9.98
N PHE A 1213 -41.57 18.83 -10.30
CA PHE A 1213 -41.90 19.95 -9.44
C PHE A 1213 -43.41 20.11 -9.25
N THR A 1214 -44.20 19.96 -10.31
CA THR A 1214 -45.67 20.02 -10.22
C THR A 1214 -46.25 18.85 -9.41
N ILE A 1215 -45.69 17.64 -9.54
CA ILE A 1215 -46.07 16.49 -8.71
C ILE A 1215 -45.73 16.75 -7.24
N LEU A 1216 -44.55 17.28 -6.93
CA LEU A 1216 -44.17 17.64 -5.56
C LEU A 1216 -45.07 18.73 -4.98
N CYS A 1217 -45.41 19.77 -5.74
CA CYS A 1217 -46.30 20.83 -5.28
C CYS A 1217 -47.72 20.32 -4.97
N THR A 1218 -48.26 19.43 -5.81
CA THR A 1218 -49.58 18.81 -5.58
C THR A 1218 -49.55 17.87 -4.36
N LEU A 1219 -48.46 17.14 -4.16
CA LEU A 1219 -48.27 16.26 -3.01
C LEU A 1219 -48.13 17.07 -1.70
N VAL A 1220 -47.41 18.19 -1.72
CA VAL A 1220 -47.35 19.14 -0.58
C VAL A 1220 -48.72 19.75 -0.28
N PHE A 1221 -49.53 20.08 -1.29
CA PHE A 1221 -50.89 20.55 -1.09
C PHE A 1221 -51.82 19.48 -0.49
N LEU A 1222 -51.70 18.23 -0.95
CA LEU A 1222 -52.45 17.09 -0.40
C LEU A 1222 -52.05 16.77 1.04
N VAL A 1223 -50.75 16.80 1.34
CA VAL A 1223 -50.21 16.65 2.72
C VAL A 1223 -50.72 17.78 3.61
N ARG A 1224 -50.69 19.04 3.15
CA ARG A 1224 -51.27 20.18 3.89
C ARG A 1224 -52.78 20.07 4.11
N HIS A 1225 -53.51 19.48 3.16
CA HIS A 1225 -54.95 19.28 3.28
C HIS A 1225 -55.29 18.11 4.23
N MET A 1226 -54.49 17.04 4.21
CA MET A 1226 -54.71 15.86 5.06
C MET A 1226 -54.32 16.05 6.52
N PHE A 1227 -53.29 16.84 6.83
CA PHE A 1227 -52.84 17.08 8.21
C PHE A 1227 -53.59 18.23 8.93
N ARG A 1228 -54.73 18.67 8.39
CA ARG A 1228 -55.55 19.72 9.01
C ARG A 1228 -56.57 19.17 10.03
N HIS A 1229 -56.18 18.18 10.83
CA HIS A 1229 -56.94 17.73 12.00
C HIS A 1229 -56.10 17.77 13.28
N LYS A 1230 -56.64 18.51 14.25
CA LYS A 1230 -56.05 18.81 15.57
C LYS A 1230 -55.94 17.55 16.42
N GLY A 1231 -54.75 17.26 16.94
CA GLY A 1231 -54.53 16.37 18.09
C GLY A 1231 -53.44 16.96 18.98
N SER A 1232 -53.71 17.11 20.28
CA SER A 1232 -52.70 17.48 21.28
C SER A 1232 -52.18 16.22 21.95
N TYR A 1233 -50.86 16.10 22.10
CA TYR A 1233 -50.24 15.06 22.92
C TYR A 1233 -49.27 15.70 23.92
N HIS A 1234 -49.31 15.22 25.16
CA HIS A 1234 -48.46 15.62 26.27
C HIS A 1234 -47.21 14.72 26.34
N THR A 1235 -46.04 15.32 26.50
CA THR A 1235 -44.80 14.61 26.86
C THR A 1235 -44.22 15.21 28.14
N ASN A 1236 -43.82 14.34 29.07
CA ASN A 1236 -43.11 14.70 30.29
C ASN A 1236 -41.61 14.60 30.02
N GLU A 1237 -40.90 15.72 29.95
CA GLU A 1237 -39.44 15.75 30.00
C GLU A 1237 -38.99 16.57 31.21
N ALA A 1238 -38.10 15.98 32.02
CA ALA A 1238 -37.41 16.66 33.10
C ALA A 1238 -36.31 17.55 32.50
N LYS A 1239 -36.49 18.88 32.54
CA LYS A 1239 -35.44 19.85 32.23
C LYS A 1239 -34.55 20.04 33.45
N GLY A 1240 -33.37 19.44 33.40
CA GLY A 1240 -32.33 19.61 34.41
C GLY A 1240 -30.96 19.24 33.91
N ALA A 1241 -30.56 19.69 32.71
CA ALA A 1241 -29.21 19.46 32.19
C ALA A 1241 -28.68 20.55 31.25
N GLU A 1242 -29.38 21.69 31.08
CA GLU A 1242 -28.95 22.75 30.15
C GLU A 1242 -28.16 23.89 30.82
N SER A 1243 -27.85 23.81 32.12
CA SER A 1243 -27.11 24.87 32.82
C SER A 1243 -25.92 24.38 33.66
N ALA A 1244 -25.32 23.23 33.32
CA ALA A 1244 -24.10 22.77 33.98
C ALA A 1244 -22.92 22.87 33.00
N ASP A 1245 -21.91 23.67 33.34
CA ASP A 1245 -20.75 23.93 32.47
C ASP A 1245 -19.76 22.75 32.36
N CYS A 1246 -19.92 21.67 33.15
CA CYS A 1246 -19.09 20.45 33.12
C CYS A 1246 -19.85 19.20 33.64
N ALA A 1247 -19.46 18.00 33.18
CA ALA A 1247 -20.12 16.71 33.45
C ALA A 1247 -20.12 16.29 34.94
N ASP A 1248 -19.13 16.69 35.73
CA ASP A 1248 -19.02 16.31 37.15
C ASP A 1248 -20.00 17.07 38.07
N ALA A 1249 -20.55 18.20 37.62
CA ALA A 1249 -21.54 18.98 38.38
C ALA A 1249 -22.97 18.43 38.26
N ALA A 1250 -23.26 17.66 37.20
CA ALA A 1250 -24.58 17.06 36.99
C ALA A 1250 -24.85 15.86 37.92
N ILE A 1251 -23.81 15.28 38.53
CA ILE A 1251 -23.91 14.03 39.30
C ILE A 1251 -24.13 14.30 40.81
N ILE A 1252 -23.85 15.50 41.32
CA ILE A 1252 -23.83 15.77 42.77
C ILE A 1252 -25.19 16.20 43.35
N VAL A 1253 -26.18 16.60 42.54
CA VAL A 1253 -27.47 17.09 43.05
C VAL A 1253 -28.62 16.21 42.55
N ASN A 1254 -28.79 15.04 43.15
CA ASN A 1254 -30.03 14.28 43.10
C ASN A 1254 -30.59 14.18 44.52
N ASP A 1255 -31.42 15.16 44.89
CA ASP A 1255 -32.25 15.11 46.10
C ASP A 1255 -33.71 14.83 45.67
N PRO A 1256 -34.42 13.80 46.20
CA PRO A 1256 -35.70 13.34 45.64
C PRO A 1256 -36.92 14.19 46.07
N ALA A 1257 -36.73 15.38 46.61
CA ALA A 1257 -37.78 16.13 47.30
C ALA A 1257 -38.06 17.50 46.67
N PHE A 1258 -38.63 17.55 45.46
CA PHE A 1258 -39.38 18.74 45.02
C PHE A 1258 -40.42 18.39 43.95
N THR A 1259 -41.68 18.37 44.37
CA THR A 1259 -42.89 18.39 43.52
C THR A 1259 -43.47 19.81 43.46
N GLU A 1260 -44.25 20.08 42.39
CA GLU A 1260 -45.06 21.29 42.09
C GLU A 1260 -44.38 22.31 41.14
N THR A 1261 -44.99 22.89 40.10
CA THR A 1261 -46.38 23.06 39.63
C THR A 1261 -46.41 23.23 38.08
N ILE A 1262 -47.58 22.96 37.49
CA ILE A 1262 -47.89 23.02 36.04
C ILE A 1262 -48.28 24.44 35.65
N ASP A 1263 -47.75 24.98 34.54
CA ASP A 1263 -48.35 26.12 33.84
C ASP A 1263 -48.25 25.99 32.30
N GLU A 1264 -49.26 26.51 31.61
CA GLU A 1264 -49.61 26.23 30.21
C GLU A 1264 -48.90 27.11 29.16
N SER A 1265 -48.78 26.53 27.95
CA SER A 1265 -48.85 27.16 26.63
C SER A 1265 -47.57 27.69 25.96
N LYS A 1266 -47.06 26.89 25.00
CA LYS A 1266 -46.51 27.42 23.73
C LYS A 1266 -47.04 26.59 22.56
N LYS A 1267 -47.65 27.28 21.59
CA LYS A 1267 -48.01 26.74 20.27
C LYS A 1267 -46.99 27.27 19.26
N GLU A 1268 -46.22 26.37 18.66
CA GLU A 1268 -45.42 26.70 17.49
C GLU A 1268 -45.94 25.93 16.27
N TRP A 1269 -45.90 26.61 15.13
CA TRP A 1269 -46.37 26.12 13.84
C TRP A 1269 -45.19 25.46 13.13
N PHE A 1270 -45.32 24.20 12.72
CA PHE A 1270 -44.39 23.63 11.74
C PHE A 1270 -44.82 24.09 10.33
N ILE A 1271 -43.88 24.73 9.62
CA ILE A 1271 -43.98 24.99 8.17
C ILE A 1271 -43.75 23.69 7.42
#